data_AF-A0A8H5HPL8-F1
#
_entry.id   AF-A0A8H5HPL8-F1
#
_cell.length_a   1.000
_cell.length_b   1.000
_cell.length_c   1.000
_cell.angle_alpha   90.00
_cell.angle_beta   90.00
_cell.angle_gamma   90.00
#
_symmetry.space_group_name_H-M   'P 1'
#
loop_
_entity.id
_entity.type
_entity.pdbx_description
1 polymer ?
#
loop_
_entity_poly.entity_id
_entity_poly.type
_entity_poly.pdbx_seq_one_letter_code
_entity_poly.pdbx_strand_id
1 'polypeptide(L)'
;MHLHSLSLVLGIILSAVSFVFGLGTSCTSPLGAGTAAAGDPYWLETIKHQGLAAYNSNPGGYQVFRNVKNFGAKGDGVTDDTAAINAAITAGNRCGGGSCHSSTITPAIVYFPRGTYLVSAPIIAYYYTQLIGDAKAPPTLLAASSFNGIAVIDADPYIPGGGGAQYYTNQNNFNGKLAGSIVINNAKLNNVPTAVGVVGGAVVLAGGTTTISSWGQGNVYTGTNSAARFTQGSIHAANKPSVLLDSSGKIFGKTHPQYAAYAVSQFVSVKDNGAKGDGRTDDTLALKAIFSKFAGCKIIFFDAGTYIVSSTITIPAGTQIVGEAWSVIAGSGSAFKDQASPQVVVKVGDTNSQGLVEITDMLFTTVGPAAGAIVVEWNVKQPAGQNGGAGMWDTHIRLGGAAGTNLEASQCPSSGSGGFTNCFAAFLALHLTPASTAYLEGAWVWLADHDLDGDGSSQISLYSGRGILSESAGPVWMIGTAEHHVLYQYSLVNARNHYMGLIQTESPYYQPNPAPPAPFTVNSAFKDPTFSVFRNVKDFGAKGDGITDDTEAINLAISSGGRCGGGSSACNSSTITPALVYFPKGVYLISTPIIAYYYTQLVGDAKFPPTLLASANFEGLAVIDANPYIPGGGGAQFYTATTNFFRSVRNFVIDVRRVPAERSQGTGLHWQVAQATSLVNLVFEMSAAPGTAHQGIWMENGSGGYMGDLVFNGGKFGMWVGNQQYVITTLDAPSIDILHRFTVRNVTFNNVDTAVLNHWNWGWSFQGVMINNCKVGFDLLQGVSAVAIVDAVVRDTPVFIRSAAASRASLSGSLALSNILLKDVPTAVGDANGASALPGGAHVVIESWGQGNVYSGTDPTGEFKQGPIAAAHKPSVLLDSAGRIFGKKHPQYEDYSVREFVSVKDHGARGDGSTDDTRAIQTMFNKFAGRKIIFFNAGTYIVTSTITLPPGTRMVGEAWSVIAGKGNAFADQENPQVVIRVGEKHSRGVVEITDMIFSTVGPAPGAIVVEWNIREPNGHQGAAGMWNTHIRLGGAAGTELELANCPLGATDTEPCMAAFLALHLTHGSSAYLEGTWVWLADHILDGQGSSQISIYSGRGILSESEGPVWMLVTEHHVLYQYRLVHAKNHYMGLIQTESPYWQPSPAAPEPFSLDSAYKDPMFSETDTFSWALSIELSKDIIVFGAGLYSFFQNYSQACLDARNCQPQIIDIDSESVVHIYSLSTVASAFQVSVDGVGIVEESDNVNGFASTVTVWSSSGKSRHGGDQVHAEIGI
;
A
#
# COMPACT_ATOMS: atom_id res chain seq x y z
N MET A 1 65.51 18.36 -20.11
CA MET A 1 64.04 18.39 -20.31
C MET A 1 63.52 19.48 -19.37
N HIS A 2 63.31 20.72 -19.81
CA HIS A 2 62.40 21.27 -20.82
C HIS A 2 60.93 21.38 -20.36
N LEU A 3 60.50 22.65 -20.30
CA LEU A 3 59.16 23.22 -20.18
C LEU A 3 58.42 23.05 -18.83
N HIS A 4 57.83 24.10 -18.26
CA HIS A 4 58.24 25.52 -18.20
C HIS A 4 57.43 26.21 -17.09
N SER A 5 58.08 26.79 -16.09
CA SER A 5 57.41 27.57 -15.04
C SER A 5 57.16 29.00 -15.51
N LEU A 6 56.01 29.25 -16.12
CA LEU A 6 55.42 30.57 -16.42
C LEU A 6 53.89 30.35 -16.51
N SER A 7 52.99 31.14 -15.92
CA SER A 7 53.17 32.47 -15.31
C SER A 7 52.44 32.56 -13.97
N LEU A 8 53.18 32.88 -12.91
CA LEU A 8 52.61 33.59 -11.76
C LEU A 8 52.35 35.05 -12.19
N VAL A 9 51.36 35.73 -11.60
CA VAL A 9 50.93 37.11 -11.97
C VAL A 9 50.13 37.23 -13.28
N LEU A 10 48.99 36.52 -13.35
CA LEU A 10 47.73 37.12 -13.85
C LEU A 10 46.53 36.31 -13.30
N GLY A 11 45.67 36.91 -12.48
CA GLY A 11 44.52 36.19 -11.88
C GLY A 11 43.98 36.69 -10.53
N ILE A 12 44.58 37.73 -9.92
CA ILE A 12 44.12 38.29 -8.62
C ILE A 12 42.95 39.29 -8.78
N ILE A 13 42.44 39.48 -10.01
CA ILE A 13 41.33 40.41 -10.31
C ILE A 13 40.24 39.70 -11.15
N LEU A 14 39.53 38.73 -10.55
CA LEU A 14 38.11 38.47 -10.84
C LEU A 14 37.41 37.53 -9.82
N SER A 15 37.49 37.83 -8.54
CA SER A 15 36.67 37.18 -7.49
C SER A 15 36.23 38.15 -6.40
N ALA A 16 35.92 39.39 -6.80
CA ALA A 16 35.08 40.27 -6.01
C ALA A 16 33.66 39.68 -5.96
N VAL A 17 33.42 38.79 -4.99
CA VAL A 17 32.07 38.43 -4.56
C VAL A 17 31.48 39.70 -3.97
N SER A 18 30.71 40.42 -4.78
CA SER A 18 29.99 41.60 -4.33
C SER A 18 29.08 41.19 -3.17
N PHE A 19 29.37 41.69 -1.97
CA PHE A 19 28.44 41.67 -0.86
C PHE A 19 27.28 42.61 -1.19
N VAL A 20 26.35 42.13 -2.02
CA VAL A 20 25.10 42.83 -2.34
C VAL A 20 24.18 42.72 -1.13
N PHE A 21 24.48 43.52 -0.10
CA PHE A 21 23.49 43.84 0.92
C PHE A 21 22.29 44.49 0.21
N GLY A 22 21.09 43.97 0.45
CA GLY A 22 19.84 44.53 -0.08
C GLY A 22 19.42 45.80 0.66
N LEU A 23 20.35 46.76 0.82
CA LEU A 23 20.14 47.98 1.58
C LEU A 23 19.10 48.86 0.91
N GLY A 24 18.08 49.22 1.69
CA GLY A 24 17.05 50.14 1.27
C GLY A 24 17.59 51.53 0.98
N THR A 25 16.92 52.24 0.09
CA THR A 25 17.36 53.57 -0.40
C THR A 25 17.44 54.69 0.66
N SER A 26 17.07 54.43 1.92
CA SER A 26 17.20 55.37 3.04
C SER A 26 18.56 55.35 3.78
N CYS A 27 19.47 54.42 3.45
CA CYS A 27 20.79 54.36 4.08
C CYS A 27 21.90 53.91 3.11
N THR A 28 23.16 54.11 3.51
CA THR A 28 24.37 53.70 2.77
C THR A 28 25.20 52.64 3.49
N SER A 29 24.75 52.20 4.67
CA SER A 29 25.38 51.16 5.51
C SER A 29 24.31 50.43 6.30
N PRO A 30 24.49 49.13 6.63
CA PRO A 30 23.55 48.41 7.49
C PRO A 30 23.32 49.09 8.85
N LEU A 31 22.14 48.87 9.41
CA LEU A 31 21.76 49.29 10.75
C LEU A 31 22.77 48.74 11.77
N GLY A 32 23.40 49.64 12.51
CA GLY A 32 24.35 49.28 13.56
C GLY A 32 23.68 48.77 14.84
N ALA A 33 24.44 48.80 15.93
CA ALA A 33 23.92 48.53 17.27
C ALA A 33 22.79 49.52 17.65
N GLY A 34 22.00 49.13 18.65
CA GLY A 34 20.99 49.99 19.24
C GLY A 34 21.58 51.28 19.84
N THR A 35 20.88 52.40 19.67
CA THR A 35 21.32 53.74 20.10
C THR A 35 20.45 54.34 21.21
N ALA A 36 19.66 53.54 21.93
CA ALA A 36 18.93 54.03 23.10
C ALA A 36 19.91 54.28 24.27
N ALA A 37 19.70 55.35 25.02
CA ALA A 37 20.43 55.57 26.26
C ALA A 37 19.99 54.56 27.33
N ALA A 38 20.86 54.29 28.31
CA ALA A 38 20.57 53.35 29.39
C ALA A 38 19.31 53.73 30.21
N GLY A 39 19.03 55.03 30.36
CA GLY A 39 17.86 55.54 31.08
C GLY A 39 16.53 55.45 30.31
N ASP A 40 16.57 55.45 28.97
CA ASP A 40 15.36 55.47 28.13
C ASP A 40 14.43 54.30 28.45
N PRO A 41 13.11 54.42 28.23
CA PRO A 41 12.20 53.27 28.24
C PRO A 41 12.60 52.24 27.17
N TYR A 42 12.01 51.05 27.25
CA TYR A 42 12.02 50.09 26.15
C TYR A 42 11.25 50.65 24.95
N TRP A 43 11.66 50.34 23.71
CA TRP A 43 11.11 50.96 22.51
C TRP A 43 9.59 50.77 22.39
N LEU A 44 9.08 49.61 22.80
CA LEU A 44 7.66 49.25 22.77
C LEU A 44 6.80 50.12 23.71
N GLU A 45 7.37 50.83 24.70
CA GLU A 45 6.61 51.74 25.57
C GLU A 45 6.29 53.10 24.91
N THR A 46 7.05 53.45 23.86
CA THR A 46 7.09 54.81 23.30
C THR A 46 7.06 54.87 21.77
N ILE A 47 7.02 53.71 21.10
CA ILE A 47 6.66 53.63 19.69
C ILE A 47 5.20 54.09 19.50
N LYS A 48 4.89 54.57 18.30
CA LYS A 48 3.57 55.12 17.99
C LYS A 48 2.57 54.00 17.75
N HIS A 49 1.77 53.66 18.76
CA HIS A 49 0.80 52.57 18.70
C HIS A 49 -0.32 52.87 17.69
N GLN A 50 -0.35 52.08 16.61
CA GLN A 50 -1.30 52.22 15.49
C GLN A 50 -1.95 50.87 15.13
N GLY A 51 -1.81 49.85 15.98
CA GLY A 51 -2.42 48.54 15.82
C GLY A 51 -3.94 48.58 15.65
N LEU A 52 -4.45 47.69 14.80
CA LEU A 52 -5.83 47.59 14.36
C LEU A 52 -6.25 46.13 14.34
N ALA A 53 -7.30 45.76 15.07
CA ALA A 53 -7.92 44.44 14.94
C ALA A 53 -8.87 44.44 13.71
N ALA A 54 -8.33 44.18 12.52
CA ALA A 54 -8.98 44.39 11.21
C ALA A 54 -10.38 43.77 11.01
N TYR A 55 -10.67 42.67 11.71
CA TYR A 55 -11.96 41.96 11.65
C TYR A 55 -12.74 42.00 12.97
N ASN A 56 -12.32 42.83 13.93
CA ASN A 56 -13.11 43.15 15.12
C ASN A 56 -14.42 43.87 14.73
N SER A 57 -15.44 43.83 15.57
CA SER A 57 -16.70 44.55 15.35
C SER A 57 -16.56 46.08 15.43
N ASN A 58 -15.48 46.60 16.05
CA ASN A 58 -15.13 48.02 16.09
C ASN A 58 -13.61 48.23 15.94
N PRO A 59 -13.02 48.01 14.74
CA PRO A 59 -11.57 48.03 14.57
C PRO A 59 -10.92 49.34 15.00
N GLY A 60 -11.50 50.48 14.61
CA GLY A 60 -10.96 51.82 14.90
C GLY A 60 -11.15 52.30 16.36
N GLY A 61 -11.95 51.59 17.17
CA GLY A 61 -12.11 51.85 18.60
C GLY A 61 -11.49 50.77 19.50
N TYR A 62 -10.97 49.69 18.93
CA TYR A 62 -10.39 48.58 19.69
C TYR A 62 -8.90 48.80 19.95
N GLN A 63 -8.51 48.90 21.22
CA GLN A 63 -7.14 49.14 21.64
C GLN A 63 -6.33 47.83 21.73
N VAL A 64 -5.35 47.64 20.85
CA VAL A 64 -4.44 46.47 20.89
C VAL A 64 -3.38 46.62 21.99
N PHE A 65 -2.57 47.69 21.96
CA PHE A 65 -1.53 47.94 22.96
C PHE A 65 -2.03 48.70 24.20
N ARG A 66 -1.69 48.21 25.39
CA ARG A 66 -2.22 48.69 26.68
C ARG A 66 -1.14 48.71 27.76
N ASN A 67 -0.64 49.89 28.11
CA ASN A 67 0.25 50.08 29.25
C ASN A 67 -0.57 50.01 30.57
N VAL A 68 -0.23 49.11 31.48
CA VAL A 68 -0.99 48.89 32.74
C VAL A 68 -1.08 50.14 33.62
N LYS A 69 -0.11 51.07 33.54
CA LYS A 69 -0.15 52.32 34.31
C LYS A 69 -1.26 53.26 33.85
N ASN A 70 -1.70 53.16 32.59
CA ASN A 70 -2.87 53.88 32.06
C ASN A 70 -4.21 53.35 32.63
N PHE A 71 -4.22 52.11 33.12
CA PHE A 71 -5.37 51.50 33.80
C PHE A 71 -5.31 51.66 35.34
N GLY A 72 -4.36 52.46 35.83
CA GLY A 72 -4.26 52.89 37.22
C GLY A 72 -3.07 52.31 38.00
N ALA A 73 -2.39 51.30 37.47
CA ALA A 73 -1.33 50.58 38.18
C ALA A 73 -0.13 51.49 38.55
N LYS A 74 0.51 51.24 39.70
CA LYS A 74 1.63 52.04 40.20
C LYS A 74 2.99 51.41 39.86
N GLY A 75 3.14 50.12 40.12
CA GLY A 75 4.44 49.44 40.07
C GLY A 75 5.39 49.91 41.18
N ASP A 76 4.88 50.24 42.36
CA ASP A 76 5.64 50.75 43.52
C ASP A 76 5.98 49.69 44.60
N GLY A 77 5.45 48.47 44.47
CA GLY A 77 5.61 47.35 45.40
C GLY A 77 4.73 47.40 46.65
N VAL A 78 3.81 48.36 46.74
CA VAL A 78 2.98 48.64 47.93
C VAL A 78 1.50 48.75 47.59
N THR A 79 1.17 49.36 46.44
CA THR A 79 -0.19 49.44 45.91
C THR A 79 -0.57 48.13 45.23
N ASP A 80 -1.72 47.55 45.59
CA ASP A 80 -2.26 46.38 44.90
C ASP A 80 -2.72 46.77 43.48
N ASP A 81 -2.00 46.26 42.50
CA ASP A 81 -2.19 46.55 41.08
C ASP A 81 -3.02 45.47 40.36
N THR A 82 -3.45 44.37 41.03
CA THR A 82 -4.20 43.26 40.40
C THR A 82 -5.41 43.76 39.61
N ALA A 83 -6.19 44.67 40.19
CA ALA A 83 -7.39 45.20 39.55
C ALA A 83 -7.07 46.03 38.29
N ALA A 84 -6.00 46.83 38.32
CA ALA A 84 -5.58 47.66 37.19
C ALA A 84 -4.98 46.82 36.05
N ILE A 85 -4.21 45.79 36.40
CA ILE A 85 -3.63 44.85 35.43
C ILE A 85 -4.73 44.04 34.75
N ASN A 86 -5.65 43.44 35.51
CA ASN A 86 -6.78 42.71 34.93
C ASN A 86 -7.70 43.62 34.09
N ALA A 87 -7.95 44.86 34.52
CA ALA A 87 -8.69 45.82 33.70
C ALA A 87 -8.03 46.13 32.35
N ALA A 88 -6.69 46.19 32.29
CA ALA A 88 -5.96 46.31 31.02
C ALA A 88 -6.13 45.05 30.15
N ILE A 89 -6.13 43.85 30.73
CA ILE A 89 -6.32 42.60 29.98
C ILE A 89 -7.75 42.48 29.43
N THR A 90 -8.78 42.80 30.22
CA THR A 90 -10.19 42.63 29.82
C THR A 90 -10.75 43.77 28.95
N ALA A 91 -10.03 44.88 28.82
CA ALA A 91 -10.46 46.03 28.03
C ALA A 91 -10.79 45.67 26.57
N GLY A 92 -11.90 46.19 26.05
CA GLY A 92 -12.33 45.99 24.65
C GLY A 92 -13.27 44.80 24.41
N ASN A 93 -13.88 44.21 25.44
CA ASN A 93 -14.83 43.10 25.35
C ASN A 93 -14.25 41.86 24.63
N ARG A 94 -13.35 41.16 25.34
CA ARG A 94 -12.47 40.12 24.78
C ARG A 94 -12.88 38.71 25.17
N CYS A 95 -12.33 37.74 24.43
CA CYS A 95 -12.61 36.32 24.64
C CYS A 95 -12.06 35.78 25.97
N GLY A 96 -12.97 35.43 26.89
CA GLY A 96 -12.69 34.84 28.19
C GLY A 96 -13.90 34.87 29.10
N GLY A 97 -13.71 34.58 30.39
CA GLY A 97 -14.83 34.49 31.36
C GLY A 97 -15.67 33.21 31.22
N GLY A 98 -15.16 32.18 30.54
CA GLY A 98 -15.85 30.90 30.33
C GLY A 98 -17.00 30.92 29.32
N SER A 99 -17.22 32.03 28.59
CA SER A 99 -18.28 32.18 27.58
C SER A 99 -17.77 32.43 26.17
N CYS A 100 -16.49 32.17 25.91
CA CYS A 100 -15.85 32.30 24.60
C CYS A 100 -14.65 31.34 24.54
N HIS A 101 -14.66 30.42 23.57
CA HIS A 101 -13.71 29.31 23.47
C HIS A 101 -12.39 29.71 22.81
N SER A 102 -12.44 30.60 21.83
CA SER A 102 -11.28 31.13 21.08
C SER A 102 -11.65 32.45 20.39
N SER A 103 -10.66 33.24 20.01
CA SER A 103 -10.84 34.38 19.10
C SER A 103 -9.51 34.87 18.54
N THR A 104 -9.47 35.28 17.27
CA THR A 104 -8.35 36.01 16.68
C THR A 104 -8.67 37.48 16.38
N ILE A 105 -9.94 37.88 16.52
CA ILE A 105 -10.39 39.28 16.38
C ILE A 105 -10.28 40.16 17.64
N THR A 106 -9.76 39.63 18.75
CA THR A 106 -9.57 40.39 20.02
C THR A 106 -8.14 40.32 20.61
N PRO A 107 -7.07 40.60 19.83
CA PRO A 107 -5.69 40.53 20.32
C PRO A 107 -5.35 41.61 21.37
N ALA A 108 -4.33 41.39 22.18
CA ALA A 108 -3.81 42.39 23.12
C ALA A 108 -2.31 42.27 23.39
N ILE A 109 -1.62 43.42 23.43
CA ILE A 109 -0.36 43.56 24.17
C ILE A 109 -0.70 44.30 25.47
N VAL A 110 -0.48 43.67 26.61
CA VAL A 110 -0.53 44.32 27.92
C VAL A 110 0.89 44.52 28.41
N TYR A 111 1.31 45.80 28.42
CA TYR A 111 2.68 46.20 28.67
C TYR A 111 2.88 46.71 30.10
N PHE A 112 3.96 46.25 30.72
CA PHE A 112 4.37 46.55 32.08
C PHE A 112 5.70 47.35 32.05
N PRO A 113 5.65 48.69 32.20
CA PRO A 113 6.86 49.48 32.42
C PRO A 113 7.63 49.01 33.66
N ARG A 114 8.89 49.43 33.78
CA ARG A 114 9.69 49.19 35.00
C ARG A 114 8.93 49.54 36.29
N GLY A 115 8.99 48.63 37.26
CA GLY A 115 8.27 48.71 38.54
C GLY A 115 8.19 47.36 39.25
N THR A 116 7.63 47.37 40.46
CA THR A 116 7.21 46.17 41.20
C THR A 116 5.71 46.24 41.43
N TYR A 117 4.96 45.31 40.86
CA TYR A 117 3.51 45.30 40.87
C TYR A 117 3.05 44.33 41.95
N LEU A 118 2.51 44.83 43.06
CA LEU A 118 1.95 43.98 44.11
C LEU A 118 0.61 43.42 43.64
N VAL A 119 0.37 42.12 43.82
CA VAL A 119 -0.85 41.44 43.37
C VAL A 119 -1.37 40.47 44.43
N SER A 120 -2.68 40.49 44.69
CA SER A 120 -3.35 39.62 45.71
C SER A 120 -4.25 38.53 45.13
N ALA A 121 -4.54 38.56 43.83
CA ALA A 121 -5.25 37.51 43.12
C ALA A 121 -4.70 37.37 41.68
N PRO A 122 -4.99 36.26 40.97
CA PRO A 122 -4.41 35.98 39.66
C PRO A 122 -4.59 37.10 38.63
N ILE A 123 -3.54 37.30 37.84
CA ILE A 123 -3.60 38.02 36.58
C ILE A 123 -4.18 37.04 35.55
N ILE A 124 -5.43 37.26 35.12
CA ILE A 124 -6.13 36.34 34.21
C ILE A 124 -5.78 36.74 32.78
N ALA A 125 -4.89 35.98 32.14
CA ALA A 125 -4.48 36.18 30.76
C ALA A 125 -5.57 35.65 29.81
N TYR A 126 -6.49 36.53 29.40
CA TYR A 126 -7.52 36.22 28.40
C TYR A 126 -6.90 35.72 27.08
N TYR A 127 -7.69 34.98 26.29
CA TYR A 127 -7.27 34.43 24.99
C TYR A 127 -6.61 35.49 24.10
N TYR A 128 -5.55 35.09 23.39
CA TYR A 128 -4.76 35.97 22.53
C TYR A 128 -4.19 37.24 23.23
N THR A 129 -3.54 37.06 24.38
CA THR A 129 -2.87 38.15 25.13
C THR A 129 -1.36 37.92 25.26
N GLN A 130 -0.56 38.88 24.81
CA GLN A 130 0.86 38.97 25.16
C GLN A 130 1.02 39.85 26.42
N LEU A 131 1.65 39.31 27.48
CA LEU A 131 2.04 40.07 28.68
C LEU A 131 3.54 40.43 28.57
N ILE A 132 3.87 41.70 28.30
CA ILE A 132 5.24 42.12 27.96
C ILE A 132 5.78 43.13 28.98
N GLY A 133 6.97 42.89 29.54
CA GLY A 133 7.66 43.83 30.43
C GLY A 133 8.68 44.74 29.74
N ASP A 134 9.12 45.80 30.43
CA ASP A 134 10.31 46.59 30.04
C ASP A 134 11.54 45.66 29.93
N ALA A 135 11.93 45.32 28.70
CA ALA A 135 13.03 44.38 28.42
C ALA A 135 14.42 44.90 28.86
N LYS A 136 14.54 46.19 29.20
CA LYS A 136 15.79 46.79 29.71
C LYS A 136 15.87 46.70 31.25
N ALA A 137 14.73 46.66 31.92
CA ALA A 137 14.61 46.55 33.38
C ALA A 137 13.34 45.75 33.75
N PRO A 138 13.38 44.41 33.67
CA PRO A 138 12.20 43.56 33.80
C PRO A 138 11.37 43.87 35.07
N PRO A 139 10.05 44.13 34.92
CA PRO A 139 9.19 44.41 36.04
C PRO A 139 8.96 43.17 36.91
N THR A 140 8.82 43.37 38.21
CA THR A 140 8.54 42.29 39.16
C THR A 140 7.04 42.19 39.42
N LEU A 141 6.45 41.00 39.21
CA LEU A 141 5.11 40.68 39.71
C LEU A 141 5.27 40.09 41.12
N LEU A 142 4.88 40.85 42.14
CA LEU A 142 5.07 40.52 43.55
C LEU A 142 3.78 39.98 44.15
N ALA A 143 3.71 38.68 44.39
CA ALA A 143 2.60 38.08 45.12
C ALA A 143 2.54 38.64 46.56
N ALA A 144 1.38 39.18 46.95
CA ALA A 144 1.13 39.65 48.30
C ALA A 144 1.14 38.49 49.31
N SER A 145 1.44 38.78 50.58
CA SER A 145 1.33 37.79 51.66
C SER A 145 -0.08 37.22 51.88
N SER A 146 -1.09 37.88 51.30
CA SER A 146 -2.49 37.45 51.27
C SER A 146 -2.94 36.92 49.89
N PHE A 147 -2.00 36.55 49.01
CA PHE A 147 -2.33 36.08 47.66
C PHE A 147 -3.22 34.83 47.69
N ASN A 148 -4.32 34.84 46.92
CA ASN A 148 -5.25 33.72 46.84
C ASN A 148 -5.67 33.44 45.39
N GLY A 149 -5.30 32.27 44.88
CA GLY A 149 -5.58 31.81 43.52
C GLY A 149 -4.65 30.66 43.11
N ILE A 150 -4.85 30.12 41.90
CA ILE A 150 -4.07 28.96 41.40
C ILE A 150 -2.60 29.32 41.09
N ALA A 151 -2.36 30.49 40.49
CA ALA A 151 -1.04 31.01 40.13
C ALA A 151 -1.09 32.54 39.97
N VAL A 152 0.07 33.20 40.02
CA VAL A 152 0.19 34.68 39.88
C VAL A 152 -0.31 35.17 38.52
N ILE A 153 -0.06 34.39 37.46
CA ILE A 153 -0.71 34.51 36.15
C ILE A 153 -1.48 33.22 35.94
N ASP A 154 -2.74 33.33 35.53
CA ASP A 154 -3.61 32.22 35.16
C ASP A 154 -4.03 32.40 33.70
N ALA A 155 -3.70 31.42 32.85
CA ALA A 155 -3.91 31.49 31.39
C ALA A 155 -5.12 30.67 30.92
N ASP A 156 -5.68 29.79 31.77
CA ASP A 156 -6.89 29.05 31.47
C ASP A 156 -7.65 28.66 32.75
N PRO A 157 -8.36 29.63 33.37
CA PRO A 157 -8.99 29.44 34.68
C PRO A 157 -10.06 28.34 34.68
N TYR A 158 -10.10 27.56 35.76
CA TYR A 158 -11.21 26.64 36.03
C TYR A 158 -12.54 27.39 36.23
N ILE A 159 -13.59 26.94 35.55
CA ILE A 159 -14.94 27.46 35.73
C ILE A 159 -15.46 27.01 37.11
N PRO A 160 -15.85 27.93 38.02
CA PRO A 160 -16.32 27.56 39.36
C PRO A 160 -17.55 26.63 39.30
N GLY A 161 -17.41 25.42 39.82
CA GLY A 161 -18.45 24.37 39.76
C GLY A 161 -18.54 23.61 38.44
N GLY A 162 -17.76 23.96 37.41
CA GLY A 162 -17.78 23.36 36.07
C GLY A 162 -17.21 21.95 35.94
N GLY A 163 -17.15 21.17 37.02
CA GLY A 163 -16.71 19.76 37.00
C GLY A 163 -15.25 19.51 36.58
N GLY A 164 -14.42 20.55 36.49
CA GLY A 164 -13.06 20.48 35.92
C GLY A 164 -12.93 21.14 34.54
N ALA A 165 -14.02 21.69 33.97
CA ALA A 165 -13.94 22.54 32.79
C ALA A 165 -13.18 23.84 33.07
N GLN A 166 -12.47 24.34 32.06
CA GLN A 166 -11.68 25.57 32.07
C GLN A 166 -12.28 26.59 31.09
N TYR A 167 -11.67 27.77 30.92
CA TYR A 167 -12.21 28.81 30.05
C TYR A 167 -12.09 28.46 28.56
N TYR A 168 -11.07 27.68 28.19
CA TYR A 168 -10.72 27.37 26.79
C TYR A 168 -10.75 25.87 26.50
N THR A 169 -10.88 25.52 25.21
CA THR A 169 -11.05 24.13 24.75
C THR A 169 -9.72 23.38 24.83
N ASN A 170 -9.61 22.39 25.71
CA ASN A 170 -8.39 21.59 25.92
C ASN A 170 -8.50 20.19 25.31
N GLN A 171 -7.53 19.80 24.48
CA GLN A 171 -7.37 18.42 24.01
C GLN A 171 -6.62 17.57 25.06
N ASN A 172 -7.24 16.50 25.56
CA ASN A 172 -6.67 15.62 26.60
C ASN A 172 -6.52 14.17 26.11
N ASN A 173 -5.58 13.93 25.20
CA ASN A 173 -5.35 12.61 24.58
C ASN A 173 -4.36 11.73 25.36
N PHE A 174 -4.79 11.19 26.51
CA PHE A 174 -4.00 10.23 27.30
C PHE A 174 -4.46 8.77 27.10
N ASN A 175 -3.97 8.12 26.04
CA ASN A 175 -4.18 6.69 25.78
C ASN A 175 -3.01 5.83 26.31
N GLY A 176 -3.27 4.99 27.32
CA GLY A 176 -2.21 4.43 28.16
C GLY A 176 -1.46 3.22 27.59
N LYS A 177 -0.24 3.43 27.08
CA LYS A 177 0.90 2.49 27.22
C LYS A 177 2.27 3.16 26.95
N LEU A 178 3.35 2.51 27.39
CA LEU A 178 4.71 3.05 27.57
C LEU A 178 4.78 4.34 28.42
N ALA A 179 4.53 4.20 29.73
CA ALA A 179 4.72 5.28 30.69
C ALA A 179 6.22 5.54 30.96
N GLY A 180 6.80 6.59 30.35
CA GLY A 180 8.12 7.14 30.72
C GLY A 180 9.31 6.71 29.86
N SER A 181 9.28 7.01 28.57
CA SER A 181 10.49 7.03 27.72
C SER A 181 11.40 8.22 28.10
N ILE A 182 12.72 8.02 28.11
CA ILE A 182 13.72 9.07 28.44
C ILE A 182 14.93 8.95 27.51
N VAL A 183 15.42 10.06 26.97
CA VAL A 183 16.72 10.15 26.29
C VAL A 183 17.55 11.27 26.93
N ILE A 184 18.78 10.96 27.32
CA ILE A 184 19.73 11.91 27.91
C ILE A 184 20.96 11.99 27.00
N ASN A 185 21.28 13.19 26.50
CA ASN A 185 22.39 13.40 25.57
C ASN A 185 23.18 14.67 25.92
N ASN A 186 24.50 14.56 26.00
CA ASN A 186 25.43 15.63 26.41
C ASN A 186 25.10 16.31 27.77
N ALA A 187 24.58 15.55 28.73
CA ALA A 187 24.22 16.09 30.05
C ALA A 187 25.43 16.09 30.99
N LYS A 188 25.89 17.28 31.42
CA LYS A 188 26.98 17.42 32.39
C LYS A 188 26.42 17.53 33.81
N LEU A 189 26.74 16.56 34.64
CA LEU A 189 26.41 16.51 36.06
C LEU A 189 27.56 17.05 36.91
N ASN A 190 27.23 17.69 38.02
CA ASN A 190 28.18 18.17 39.02
C ASN A 190 27.58 18.00 40.41
N ASN A 191 28.13 17.09 41.22
CA ASN A 191 27.65 16.71 42.55
C ASN A 191 26.18 16.24 42.57
N VAL A 192 25.74 15.48 41.55
CA VAL A 192 24.37 14.93 41.43
C VAL A 192 24.42 13.40 41.60
N PRO A 193 24.26 12.81 42.81
CA PRO A 193 24.60 11.40 43.05
C PRO A 193 23.80 10.38 42.23
N THR A 194 22.55 10.71 41.90
CA THR A 194 21.63 9.87 41.10
C THR A 194 21.28 10.64 39.83
N ALA A 195 21.64 10.10 38.67
CA ALA A 195 21.34 10.72 37.37
C ALA A 195 19.94 10.34 36.88
N VAL A 196 19.55 9.08 37.07
CA VAL A 196 18.18 8.57 36.85
C VAL A 196 17.86 7.62 38.00
N GLY A 197 16.68 7.73 38.58
CA GLY A 197 16.23 6.88 39.69
C GLY A 197 14.72 6.88 39.85
N VAL A 198 14.21 5.86 40.53
CA VAL A 198 12.78 5.72 40.83
C VAL A 198 12.49 6.34 42.20
N VAL A 199 11.37 7.06 42.33
CA VAL A 199 10.93 7.65 43.61
C VAL A 199 10.76 6.55 44.66
N GLY A 200 11.53 6.62 45.75
CA GLY A 200 11.56 5.58 46.79
C GLY A 200 12.13 4.23 46.36
N GLY A 201 12.75 4.14 45.18
CA GLY A 201 13.20 2.89 44.56
C GLY A 201 14.66 2.92 44.10
N ALA A 202 14.95 2.17 43.03
CA ALA A 202 16.31 1.95 42.55
C ALA A 202 16.94 3.18 41.86
N VAL A 203 18.26 3.29 41.98
CA VAL A 203 19.09 4.11 41.09
C VAL A 203 19.23 3.36 39.76
N VAL A 204 18.71 3.93 38.68
CA VAL A 204 18.73 3.36 37.32
C VAL A 204 19.99 3.80 36.57
N LEU A 205 20.47 5.02 36.84
CA LEU A 205 21.77 5.52 36.39
C LEU A 205 22.43 6.30 37.53
N ALA A 206 23.61 5.85 37.96
CA ALA A 206 24.44 6.57 38.92
C ALA A 206 24.99 7.87 38.30
N GLY A 207 25.11 8.91 39.12
CA GLY A 207 25.64 10.21 38.70
C GLY A 207 27.00 10.52 39.32
N GLY A 208 27.11 11.70 39.93
CA GLY A 208 28.33 12.25 40.52
C GLY A 208 28.69 13.58 39.83
N THR A 209 29.96 13.71 39.46
CA THR A 209 30.47 14.81 38.62
C THR A 209 31.05 14.19 37.36
N THR A 210 30.27 14.20 36.28
CA THR A 210 30.51 13.42 35.05
C THR A 210 29.73 13.99 33.87
N THR A 211 29.96 13.49 32.65
CA THR A 211 29.18 13.85 31.46
C THR A 211 28.56 12.61 30.83
N ILE A 212 27.23 12.57 30.75
CA ILE A 212 26.47 11.54 30.03
C ILE A 212 26.48 11.90 28.54
N SER A 213 27.16 11.10 27.73
CA SER A 213 27.26 11.30 26.28
C SER A 213 25.92 11.00 25.57
N SER A 214 25.44 9.77 25.70
CA SER A 214 24.13 9.30 25.20
C SER A 214 23.63 8.14 26.08
N TRP A 215 22.40 8.26 26.60
CA TRP A 215 21.73 7.24 27.41
C TRP A 215 20.23 7.24 27.10
N GLY A 216 19.58 6.08 27.16
CA GLY A 216 18.15 5.94 26.87
C GLY A 216 17.45 4.90 27.76
N GLN A 217 16.20 5.22 28.10
CA GLN A 217 15.19 4.31 28.64
C GLN A 217 14.02 4.24 27.65
N GLY A 218 13.74 3.05 27.12
CA GLY A 218 12.63 2.82 26.20
C GLY A 218 12.96 1.82 25.09
N ASN A 219 12.08 1.73 24.09
CA ASN A 219 12.28 0.87 22.93
C ASN A 219 13.24 1.52 21.93
N VAL A 220 14.37 0.84 21.67
CA VAL A 220 15.36 1.25 20.68
C VAL A 220 15.24 0.34 19.45
N TYR A 221 15.27 0.94 18.27
CA TYR A 221 15.26 0.27 16.97
C TYR A 221 16.55 0.58 16.21
N THR A 222 16.89 -0.18 15.16
CA THR A 222 18.09 0.06 14.33
C THR A 222 17.89 -0.54 12.94
N GLY A 223 18.16 0.25 11.89
CA GLY A 223 17.90 -0.14 10.50
C GLY A 223 16.42 -0.44 10.28
N THR A 224 16.13 -1.41 9.41
CA THR A 224 14.78 -1.92 9.13
C THR A 224 14.22 -2.91 10.17
N ASN A 225 14.94 -3.18 11.27
CA ASN A 225 14.47 -4.14 12.28
C ASN A 225 13.26 -3.60 13.08
N SER A 226 12.10 -4.21 12.87
CA SER A 226 10.83 -3.90 13.56
C SER A 226 10.75 -4.45 14.99
N ALA A 227 11.66 -5.32 15.42
CA ALA A 227 11.70 -5.83 16.78
C ALA A 227 12.29 -4.80 17.75
N ALA A 228 11.45 -4.31 18.67
CA ALA A 228 11.82 -3.33 19.67
C ALA A 228 12.84 -3.89 20.68
N ARG A 229 14.03 -3.28 20.77
CA ARG A 229 14.98 -3.55 21.86
C ARG A 229 14.73 -2.60 23.03
N PHE A 230 13.94 -3.03 24.01
CA PHE A 230 13.85 -2.29 25.28
C PHE A 230 15.25 -2.15 25.90
N THR A 231 15.61 -0.92 26.25
CA THR A 231 16.94 -0.54 26.73
C THR A 231 16.79 0.40 27.92
N GLN A 232 17.64 0.24 28.93
CA GLN A 232 17.86 1.18 30.05
C GLN A 232 19.39 1.32 30.23
N GLY A 233 20.02 2.13 29.40
CA GLY A 233 21.48 2.08 29.27
C GLY A 233 22.05 3.06 28.25
N SER A 234 23.36 3.00 28.04
CA SER A 234 24.03 3.75 26.98
C SER A 234 23.50 3.34 25.61
N ILE A 235 23.15 4.34 24.80
CA ILE A 235 22.71 4.18 23.41
C ILE A 235 23.75 4.79 22.47
N HIS A 236 23.61 4.60 21.16
CA HIS A 236 24.49 5.24 20.19
C HIS A 236 24.42 6.78 20.34
N ALA A 237 25.55 7.47 20.17
CA ALA A 237 25.60 8.92 20.22
C ALA A 237 25.13 9.48 18.87
N ALA A 238 24.07 10.31 18.88
CA ALA A 238 23.61 10.98 17.67
C ALA A 238 24.75 11.86 17.10
N ASN A 239 25.06 11.69 15.81
CA ASN A 239 26.03 12.52 15.12
C ASN A 239 25.53 13.98 15.06
N LYS A 240 26.36 14.93 15.49
CA LYS A 240 26.05 16.36 15.47
C LYS A 240 27.05 17.09 14.57
N PRO A 241 26.69 17.41 13.32
CA PRO A 241 27.49 18.28 12.46
C PRO A 241 27.83 19.60 13.17
N SER A 242 29.11 20.00 13.14
CA SER A 242 29.60 21.17 13.89
C SER A 242 28.90 22.48 13.54
N VAL A 243 28.33 22.60 12.34
CA VAL A 243 27.56 23.77 11.90
C VAL A 243 26.27 23.99 12.69
N LEU A 244 25.72 22.94 13.32
CA LEU A 244 24.55 23.02 14.20
C LEU A 244 24.89 23.43 15.65
N LEU A 245 26.17 23.56 15.98
CA LEU A 245 26.66 23.72 17.35
C LEU A 245 27.04 25.15 17.70
N ASP A 246 27.01 25.45 19.00
CA ASP A 246 27.69 26.61 19.58
C ASP A 246 29.19 26.33 19.82
N SER A 247 29.94 27.35 20.25
CA SER A 247 31.36 27.23 20.59
C SER A 247 31.65 26.37 21.84
N SER A 248 30.61 25.91 22.55
CA SER A 248 30.70 24.97 23.69
C SER A 248 30.36 23.52 23.30
N GLY A 249 29.99 23.26 22.04
CA GLY A 249 29.60 21.94 21.55
C GLY A 249 28.16 21.53 21.88
N LYS A 250 27.32 22.46 22.33
CA LYS A 250 25.86 22.26 22.46
C LYS A 250 25.19 22.53 21.12
N ILE A 251 23.95 22.07 20.95
CA ILE A 251 23.10 22.58 19.86
C ILE A 251 23.00 24.10 20.04
N PHE A 252 23.24 24.84 18.96
CA PHE A 252 23.12 26.28 18.96
C PHE A 252 21.68 26.70 19.27
N GLY A 253 21.52 27.70 20.15
CA GLY A 253 20.24 28.29 20.51
C GLY A 253 20.33 29.82 20.54
N LYS A 254 19.27 30.49 20.11
CA LYS A 254 19.14 31.95 20.08
C LYS A 254 17.68 32.31 20.37
N THR A 255 17.46 33.04 21.45
CA THR A 255 16.13 33.51 21.87
C THR A 255 15.59 34.62 20.95
N HIS A 256 14.27 34.78 20.95
CA HIS A 256 13.53 35.92 20.37
C HIS A 256 14.30 37.27 20.47
N PRO A 257 14.64 37.91 19.32
CA PRO A 257 15.28 39.23 19.29
C PRO A 257 14.35 40.39 19.71
N GLN A 258 14.38 40.77 21.00
CA GLN A 258 13.54 41.88 21.52
C GLN A 258 14.07 43.30 21.20
N TYR A 259 15.27 43.44 20.61
CA TYR A 259 15.87 44.73 20.26
C TYR A 259 15.98 45.76 21.42
N ALA A 260 16.14 45.33 22.67
CA ALA A 260 16.05 46.19 23.86
C ALA A 260 17.04 47.38 23.93
N ALA A 261 18.14 47.35 23.18
CA ALA A 261 19.09 48.46 23.08
C ALA A 261 18.71 49.51 22.01
N TYR A 262 17.72 49.26 21.17
CA TYR A 262 17.37 50.11 20.03
C TYR A 262 16.43 51.25 20.43
N ALA A 263 16.68 52.44 19.89
CA ALA A 263 15.80 53.60 20.06
C ALA A 263 14.64 53.55 19.07
N VAL A 264 13.47 54.12 19.40
CA VAL A 264 12.29 54.19 18.52
C VAL A 264 12.63 54.77 17.14
N SER A 265 13.60 55.71 17.05
CA SER A 265 14.10 56.28 15.79
C SER A 265 14.86 55.30 14.88
N GLN A 266 15.16 54.08 15.34
CA GLN A 266 15.73 52.99 14.54
C GLN A 266 14.66 52.04 13.96
N PHE A 267 13.39 52.21 14.37
CA PHE A 267 12.25 51.48 13.81
C PHE A 267 11.59 52.28 12.67
N VAL A 268 10.73 51.62 11.91
CA VAL A 268 9.83 52.26 10.94
C VAL A 268 8.48 51.52 10.91
N SER A 269 7.39 52.24 11.21
CA SER A 269 6.01 51.71 11.09
C SER A 269 5.63 51.56 9.62
N VAL A 270 5.00 50.43 9.28
CA VAL A 270 4.46 50.21 7.93
C VAL A 270 3.23 51.09 7.66
N LYS A 271 2.41 51.38 8.67
CA LYS A 271 1.24 52.27 8.51
C LYS A 271 1.63 53.72 8.25
N ASP A 272 2.67 54.22 8.92
CA ASP A 272 3.21 55.56 8.65
C ASP A 272 3.92 55.68 7.28
N ASN A 273 4.13 54.55 6.58
CA ASN A 273 4.62 54.51 5.20
C ASN A 273 3.56 54.03 4.19
N GLY A 274 2.28 54.04 4.59
CA GLY A 274 1.14 54.01 3.69
C GLY A 274 0.31 52.73 3.69
N ALA A 275 0.83 51.63 4.25
CA ALA A 275 0.07 50.38 4.37
C ALA A 275 -1.14 50.54 5.32
N LYS A 276 -2.19 49.74 5.16
CA LYS A 276 -3.43 49.85 5.93
C LYS A 276 -3.56 48.81 7.02
N GLY A 277 -3.28 47.53 6.71
CA GLY A 277 -3.54 46.44 7.63
C GLY A 277 -5.03 46.28 7.99
N ASP A 278 -5.94 46.69 7.11
CA ASP A 278 -7.40 46.74 7.32
C ASP A 278 -8.15 45.47 6.86
N GLY A 279 -7.40 44.46 6.43
CA GLY A 279 -7.92 43.18 5.93
C GLY A 279 -8.63 43.25 4.58
N ARG A 280 -8.52 44.36 3.83
CA ARG A 280 -9.28 44.62 2.59
C ARG A 280 -8.46 45.34 1.51
N THR A 281 -7.65 46.32 1.89
CA THR A 281 -6.78 47.09 0.99
C THR A 281 -5.59 46.24 0.56
N ASP A 282 -5.28 46.23 -0.74
CA ASP A 282 -4.07 45.61 -1.28
C ASP A 282 -2.84 46.46 -0.93
N ASP A 283 -2.14 46.05 0.12
CA ASP A 283 -0.95 46.71 0.66
C ASP A 283 0.34 46.33 -0.09
N THR A 284 0.26 45.49 -1.13
CA THR A 284 1.42 44.98 -1.90
C THR A 284 2.41 46.07 -2.31
N LEU A 285 1.91 47.17 -2.88
CA LEU A 285 2.75 48.26 -3.37
C LEU A 285 3.37 49.07 -2.23
N ALA A 286 2.65 49.26 -1.12
CA ALA A 286 3.16 49.93 0.07
C ALA A 286 4.29 49.09 0.71
N LEU A 287 4.05 47.80 0.93
CA LEU A 287 5.06 46.90 1.52
C LEU A 287 6.31 46.78 0.62
N LYS A 288 6.15 46.63 -0.70
CA LYS A 288 7.29 46.62 -1.65
C LYS A 288 8.10 47.93 -1.60
N ALA A 289 7.43 49.08 -1.50
CA ALA A 289 8.10 50.38 -1.34
C ALA A 289 8.82 50.50 0.02
N ILE A 290 8.22 49.98 1.10
CA ILE A 290 8.81 49.95 2.44
C ILE A 290 10.10 49.11 2.46
N PHE A 291 10.07 47.87 1.97
CA PHE A 291 11.28 47.04 1.92
C PHE A 291 12.37 47.67 1.03
N SER A 292 12.02 48.15 -0.17
CA SER A 292 12.94 48.86 -1.09
C SER A 292 13.55 50.14 -0.50
N LYS A 293 12.91 50.74 0.50
CA LYS A 293 13.38 51.97 1.17
C LYS A 293 14.12 51.70 2.48
N PHE A 294 13.76 50.68 3.25
CA PHE A 294 14.19 50.52 4.65
C PHE A 294 14.86 49.19 5.01
N ALA A 295 14.87 48.18 4.13
CA ALA A 295 15.57 46.92 4.39
C ALA A 295 17.03 47.14 4.81
N GLY A 296 17.44 46.59 5.95
CA GLY A 296 18.76 46.81 6.53
C GLY A 296 19.08 48.24 7.00
N CYS A 297 18.18 49.21 6.86
CA CYS A 297 18.33 50.58 7.33
C CYS A 297 17.58 50.89 8.64
N LYS A 298 16.50 50.14 8.88
CA LYS A 298 15.61 50.22 10.05
C LYS A 298 15.10 48.83 10.40
N ILE A 299 14.69 48.63 11.64
CA ILE A 299 13.82 47.53 12.02
C ILE A 299 12.41 47.89 11.51
N ILE A 300 11.78 47.02 10.73
CA ILE A 300 10.47 47.27 10.14
C ILE A 300 9.40 46.77 11.12
N PHE A 301 8.67 47.71 11.72
CA PHE A 301 7.59 47.45 12.66
C PHE A 301 6.27 47.32 11.90
N PHE A 302 5.72 46.11 11.88
CA PHE A 302 4.36 45.87 11.40
C PHE A 302 3.39 46.11 12.55
N ASP A 303 2.76 47.29 12.55
CA ASP A 303 1.64 47.60 13.44
C ASP A 303 0.55 46.51 13.31
N ALA A 304 -0.23 46.24 14.37
CA ALA A 304 -1.19 45.12 14.35
C ALA A 304 -2.22 45.27 13.22
N GLY A 305 -2.54 44.20 12.48
CA GLY A 305 -3.50 44.27 11.37
C GLY A 305 -3.27 43.22 10.29
N THR A 306 -4.20 43.17 9.33
CA THR A 306 -4.19 42.21 8.22
C THR A 306 -3.88 42.91 6.91
N TYR A 307 -2.68 42.66 6.38
CA TYR A 307 -2.12 43.26 5.19
C TYR A 307 -2.36 42.32 3.99
N ILE A 308 -3.35 42.63 3.15
CA ILE A 308 -3.66 41.82 1.96
C ILE A 308 -2.60 42.07 0.90
N VAL A 309 -2.12 41.00 0.27
CA VAL A 309 -1.15 41.08 -0.84
C VAL A 309 -1.57 40.24 -2.05
N SER A 310 -1.45 40.81 -3.24
CA SER A 310 -1.90 40.23 -4.52
C SER A 310 -0.77 39.61 -5.37
N SER A 311 0.49 39.82 -4.96
CA SER A 311 1.68 39.25 -5.61
C SER A 311 2.86 39.20 -4.64
N THR A 312 3.83 38.32 -4.92
CA THR A 312 5.02 38.03 -4.09
C THR A 312 5.65 39.24 -3.41
N ILE A 313 5.78 39.18 -2.09
CA ILE A 313 6.53 40.14 -1.26
C ILE A 313 7.92 39.57 -1.00
N THR A 314 8.98 40.19 -1.55
CA THR A 314 10.36 39.84 -1.19
C THR A 314 10.80 40.62 0.05
N ILE A 315 11.23 39.91 1.09
CA ILE A 315 11.92 40.45 2.28
C ILE A 315 13.42 40.37 1.98
N PRO A 316 14.15 41.48 1.77
CA PRO A 316 15.56 41.42 1.37
C PRO A 316 16.49 40.89 2.47
N ALA A 317 17.60 40.26 2.06
CA ALA A 317 18.67 39.88 2.98
C ALA A 317 19.30 41.13 3.62
N GLY A 318 19.32 41.18 4.95
CA GLY A 318 19.65 42.36 5.76
C GLY A 318 18.46 42.90 6.58
N THR A 319 17.24 42.40 6.39
CA THR A 319 16.02 42.96 7.01
C THR A 319 15.72 42.38 8.39
N GLN A 320 15.36 43.25 9.34
CA GLN A 320 14.80 42.89 10.65
C GLN A 320 13.33 43.33 10.69
N ILE A 321 12.43 42.44 11.11
CA ILE A 321 10.97 42.63 11.17
C ILE A 321 10.46 42.25 12.57
N VAL A 322 9.52 43.03 13.09
CA VAL A 322 8.76 42.72 14.33
C VAL A 322 7.30 43.16 14.16
N GLY A 323 6.37 42.33 14.60
CA GLY A 323 4.92 42.60 14.64
C GLY A 323 4.43 43.27 15.93
N GLU A 324 3.10 43.33 16.10
CA GLU A 324 2.41 43.87 17.27
C GLU A 324 1.24 42.94 17.64
N ALA A 325 1.53 41.81 18.29
CA ALA A 325 0.62 40.69 18.64
C ALA A 325 -0.06 39.96 17.47
N TRP A 326 -0.61 40.66 16.49
CA TRP A 326 -1.35 40.08 15.36
C TRP A 326 -1.11 40.87 14.07
N SER A 327 0.11 40.72 13.55
CA SER A 327 0.56 41.37 12.32
C SER A 327 0.62 40.34 11.19
N VAL A 328 -0.40 40.36 10.33
CA VAL A 328 -0.71 39.28 9.38
C VAL A 328 -0.43 39.73 7.95
N ILE A 329 0.38 38.99 7.19
CA ILE A 329 0.47 39.14 5.72
C ILE A 329 -0.35 38.03 5.05
N ALA A 330 -1.32 38.41 4.23
CA ALA A 330 -2.33 37.52 3.69
C ALA A 330 -2.34 37.51 2.15
N GLY A 331 -1.90 36.40 1.54
CA GLY A 331 -1.89 36.22 0.09
C GLY A 331 -3.30 36.00 -0.49
N SER A 332 -3.71 36.83 -1.45
CA SER A 332 -5.06 36.80 -2.04
C SER A 332 -5.03 37.08 -3.56
N GLY A 333 -6.17 36.85 -4.23
CA GLY A 333 -6.33 37.10 -5.67
C GLY A 333 -5.90 35.94 -6.57
N SER A 334 -5.87 36.19 -7.89
CA SER A 334 -5.70 35.15 -8.92
C SER A 334 -4.30 34.54 -8.97
N ALA A 335 -3.26 35.28 -8.57
CA ALA A 335 -1.86 34.82 -8.62
C ALA A 335 -1.61 33.52 -7.85
N PHE A 336 -2.39 33.25 -6.81
CA PHE A 336 -2.20 32.12 -5.90
C PHE A 336 -3.22 30.99 -6.10
N LYS A 337 -3.98 30.97 -7.20
CA LYS A 337 -5.07 29.99 -7.40
C LYS A 337 -4.70 28.72 -8.16
N ASP A 338 -3.60 28.71 -8.92
CA ASP A 338 -3.24 27.60 -9.79
C ASP A 338 -2.23 26.65 -9.14
N GLN A 339 -2.65 25.42 -8.80
CA GLN A 339 -1.74 24.39 -8.26
C GLN A 339 -0.76 23.83 -9.31
N ALA A 340 -1.00 24.02 -10.61
CA ALA A 340 -0.08 23.62 -11.67
C ALA A 340 1.02 24.67 -11.93
N SER A 341 0.81 25.92 -11.49
CA SER A 341 1.75 27.04 -11.63
C SER A 341 1.90 27.82 -10.31
N PRO A 342 2.34 27.15 -9.23
CA PRO A 342 2.32 27.72 -7.88
C PRO A 342 3.23 28.94 -7.73
N GLN A 343 2.79 29.93 -6.95
CA GLN A 343 3.43 31.24 -6.78
C GLN A 343 3.69 31.56 -5.31
N VAL A 344 4.80 32.24 -5.05
CA VAL A 344 5.24 32.61 -3.69
C VAL A 344 4.48 33.83 -3.16
N VAL A 345 3.93 33.76 -1.95
CA VAL A 345 3.32 34.89 -1.23
C VAL A 345 4.41 35.74 -0.57
N VAL A 346 5.23 35.14 0.32
CA VAL A 346 6.36 35.81 0.98
C VAL A 346 7.67 35.11 0.61
N LYS A 347 8.61 35.85 0.03
CA LYS A 347 9.94 35.35 -0.35
C LYS A 347 11.01 35.93 0.59
N VAL A 348 11.61 35.08 1.42
CA VAL A 348 12.61 35.51 2.42
C VAL A 348 14.02 35.41 1.82
N GLY A 349 14.52 36.56 1.37
CA GLY A 349 15.72 36.73 0.58
C GLY A 349 15.55 36.36 -0.89
N ASP A 350 16.38 36.94 -1.75
CA ASP A 350 16.55 36.44 -3.12
C ASP A 350 17.30 35.10 -3.12
N THR A 351 17.17 34.35 -4.20
CA THR A 351 17.77 33.01 -4.33
C THR A 351 19.29 33.08 -4.30
N ASN A 352 19.91 32.36 -3.37
CA ASN A 352 21.34 32.44 -2.99
C ASN A 352 21.79 33.75 -2.29
N SER A 353 20.86 34.62 -1.84
CA SER A 353 21.23 35.80 -1.05
C SER A 353 21.79 35.42 0.33
N GLN A 354 22.68 36.26 0.87
CA GLN A 354 23.26 36.07 2.20
C GLN A 354 23.19 37.37 3.02
N GLY A 355 22.72 37.29 4.26
CA GLY A 355 22.58 38.44 5.14
C GLY A 355 21.84 38.11 6.44
N LEU A 356 21.79 39.09 7.35
CA LEU A 356 20.96 39.00 8.56
C LEU A 356 19.48 39.02 8.16
N VAL A 357 18.67 38.07 8.61
CA VAL A 357 17.21 38.18 8.56
C VAL A 357 16.61 37.71 9.88
N GLU A 358 15.83 38.57 10.50
CA GLU A 358 15.14 38.31 11.76
C GLU A 358 13.67 38.71 11.59
N ILE A 359 12.75 37.82 11.95
CA ILE A 359 11.31 38.03 11.88
C ILE A 359 10.70 37.61 13.22
N THR A 360 9.96 38.51 13.89
CA THR A 360 9.24 38.18 15.14
C THR A 360 7.78 38.64 15.10
N ASP A 361 6.90 37.95 15.82
CA ASP A 361 5.49 38.33 16.04
C ASP A 361 4.65 38.49 14.75
N MET A 362 5.04 37.78 13.67
CA MET A 362 4.38 37.84 12.36
C MET A 362 3.54 36.59 12.09
N LEU A 363 2.45 36.74 11.34
CA LEU A 363 1.71 35.60 10.79
C LEU A 363 1.62 35.69 9.27
N PHE A 364 1.81 34.54 8.61
CA PHE A 364 1.62 34.37 7.18
C PHE A 364 0.39 33.50 6.90
N THR A 365 -0.48 33.94 6.00
CA THR A 365 -1.73 33.25 5.64
C THR A 365 -2.07 33.46 4.17
N THR A 366 -3.11 32.77 3.70
CA THR A 366 -3.84 33.10 2.48
C THR A 366 -5.24 33.64 2.81
N VAL A 367 -5.93 34.18 1.79
CA VAL A 367 -7.38 34.32 1.74
C VAL A 367 -7.89 33.41 0.62
N GLY A 368 -8.77 32.47 0.94
CA GLY A 368 -9.12 31.36 0.06
C GLY A 368 -10.13 31.68 -1.05
N PRO A 369 -10.20 30.84 -2.10
CA PRO A 369 -9.32 29.69 -2.36
C PRO A 369 -7.97 30.10 -2.98
N ALA A 370 -6.90 29.43 -2.56
CA ALA A 370 -5.50 29.73 -2.91
C ALA A 370 -4.65 28.46 -3.17
N ALA A 371 -5.14 27.55 -4.03
CA ALA A 371 -4.53 26.24 -4.32
C ALA A 371 -3.08 26.27 -4.85
N GLY A 372 -2.61 27.43 -5.34
CA GLY A 372 -1.27 27.67 -5.87
C GLY A 372 -0.33 28.42 -4.92
N ALA A 373 -0.73 28.75 -3.69
CA ALA A 373 0.12 29.53 -2.79
C ALA A 373 1.30 28.72 -2.23
N ILE A 374 2.54 29.17 -2.50
CA ILE A 374 3.71 28.85 -1.66
C ILE A 374 3.80 29.98 -0.63
N VAL A 375 3.38 29.73 0.61
CA VAL A 375 3.12 30.84 1.55
C VAL A 375 4.41 31.52 2.01
N VAL A 376 5.45 30.74 2.31
CA VAL A 376 6.80 31.24 2.58
C VAL A 376 7.85 30.45 1.77
N GLU A 377 8.59 31.14 0.88
CA GLU A 377 9.80 30.61 0.21
C GLU A 377 11.05 31.21 0.87
N TRP A 378 11.78 30.40 1.64
CA TRP A 378 12.95 30.82 2.41
C TRP A 378 14.23 30.50 1.65
N ASN A 379 14.90 31.55 1.16
CA ASN A 379 16.12 31.44 0.34
C ASN A 379 17.38 31.91 1.06
N VAL A 380 17.24 32.84 2.00
CA VAL A 380 18.37 33.55 2.60
C VAL A 380 19.30 32.62 3.37
N LYS A 381 20.59 32.89 3.24
CA LYS A 381 21.67 32.29 4.02
C LYS A 381 22.14 33.25 5.12
N GLN A 382 22.38 32.73 6.31
CA GLN A 382 22.90 33.49 7.45
C GLN A 382 24.33 34.00 7.15
N PRO A 383 24.79 35.12 7.76
CA PRO A 383 26.15 35.60 7.59
C PRO A 383 27.19 34.59 8.10
N ALA A 384 28.39 34.61 7.51
CA ALA A 384 29.47 33.74 7.95
C ALA A 384 29.85 34.02 9.41
N GLY A 385 29.89 32.97 10.25
CA GLY A 385 30.16 33.08 11.69
C GLY A 385 28.97 33.56 12.54
N GLN A 386 27.79 33.79 11.96
CA GLN A 386 26.58 34.21 12.69
C GLN A 386 25.50 33.13 12.59
N ASN A 387 25.62 32.10 13.44
CA ASN A 387 24.56 31.11 13.61
C ASN A 387 23.27 31.78 14.11
N GLY A 388 22.12 31.34 13.60
CA GLY A 388 20.83 32.02 13.86
C GLY A 388 20.75 33.44 13.29
N GLY A 389 21.65 33.80 12.36
CA GLY A 389 21.61 35.07 11.64
C GLY A 389 20.53 35.13 10.56
N ALA A 390 19.89 34.01 10.24
CA ALA A 390 18.67 33.95 9.45
C ALA A 390 17.65 33.10 10.22
N GLY A 391 16.53 33.69 10.66
CA GLY A 391 15.53 32.96 11.44
C GLY A 391 14.26 33.74 11.75
N MET A 392 13.30 33.04 12.37
CA MET A 392 12.05 33.60 12.85
C MET A 392 11.66 33.03 14.22
N TRP A 393 11.03 33.88 15.05
CA TRP A 393 10.60 33.60 16.42
C TRP A 393 9.15 34.01 16.60
N ASP A 394 8.35 33.21 17.32
CA ASP A 394 6.92 33.51 17.59
C ASP A 394 6.19 33.95 16.31
N THR A 395 6.47 33.23 15.22
CA THR A 395 6.09 33.57 13.85
C THR A 395 5.48 32.33 13.20
N HIS A 396 4.26 32.47 12.72
CA HIS A 396 3.40 31.32 12.40
C HIS A 396 2.93 31.37 10.95
N ILE A 397 2.62 30.20 10.39
CA ILE A 397 1.90 30.06 9.12
C ILE A 397 0.57 29.40 9.45
N ARG A 398 -0.53 30.14 9.35
CA ARG A 398 -1.89 29.61 9.52
C ARG A 398 -2.61 29.65 8.20
N LEU A 399 -3.34 28.58 7.87
CA LEU A 399 -4.12 28.49 6.65
C LEU A 399 -5.60 28.24 7.01
N GLY A 400 -6.42 29.30 6.93
CA GLY A 400 -7.86 29.27 7.17
C GLY A 400 -8.30 29.31 8.64
N GLY A 401 -9.53 28.87 8.90
CA GLY A 401 -10.09 28.64 10.25
C GLY A 401 -10.22 29.88 11.13
N ALA A 402 -10.40 31.08 10.55
CA ALA A 402 -10.54 32.32 11.29
C ALA A 402 -11.04 33.47 10.43
N ALA A 403 -11.55 34.52 11.08
CA ALA A 403 -12.20 35.65 10.44
C ALA A 403 -11.33 36.33 9.36
N GLY A 404 -11.91 36.46 8.16
CA GLY A 404 -11.31 37.12 7.01
C GLY A 404 -10.44 36.21 6.13
N THR A 405 -10.35 34.91 6.44
CA THR A 405 -9.63 33.93 5.61
C THR A 405 -10.47 33.43 4.42
N ASN A 406 -11.80 33.61 4.46
CA ASN A 406 -12.74 32.99 3.50
C ASN A 406 -12.65 31.45 3.46
N LEU A 407 -12.25 30.87 4.59
CA LEU A 407 -11.99 29.45 4.85
C LEU A 407 -12.48 29.09 6.26
N GLU A 408 -13.56 29.74 6.68
CA GLU A 408 -14.30 29.54 7.93
C GLU A 408 -15.36 28.42 7.77
N ALA A 409 -16.01 28.00 8.87
CA ALA A 409 -16.92 26.86 8.88
C ALA A 409 -18.15 27.02 7.97
N SER A 410 -18.53 28.27 7.64
CA SER A 410 -19.66 28.54 6.73
C SER A 410 -19.36 28.24 5.25
N GLN A 411 -18.07 28.20 4.87
CA GLN A 411 -17.61 27.89 3.53
C GLN A 411 -17.11 26.44 3.43
N CYS A 412 -16.47 25.94 4.49
CA CYS A 412 -15.70 24.70 4.47
C CYS A 412 -16.04 23.73 5.62
N PRO A 413 -17.31 23.37 5.84
CA PRO A 413 -17.70 22.46 6.91
C PRO A 413 -17.04 21.07 6.76
N SER A 414 -16.78 20.41 7.88
CA SER A 414 -16.20 19.06 7.97
C SER A 414 -16.91 18.00 7.12
N SER A 415 -18.22 18.18 6.85
CA SER A 415 -19.03 17.38 5.91
C SER A 415 -18.51 17.34 4.46
N GLY A 416 -17.54 18.20 4.11
CA GLY A 416 -16.99 18.31 2.76
C GLY A 416 -17.89 19.06 1.77
N SER A 417 -19.09 19.49 2.17
CA SER A 417 -20.08 20.11 1.27
C SER A 417 -19.67 21.48 0.69
N GLY A 418 -18.59 22.08 1.20
CA GLY A 418 -17.94 23.25 0.58
C GLY A 418 -17.21 22.94 -0.73
N GLY A 419 -16.80 21.68 -0.93
CA GLY A 419 -16.04 21.20 -2.09
C GLY A 419 -14.59 21.68 -2.14
N PHE A 420 -13.73 20.93 -2.84
CA PHE A 420 -12.29 21.23 -2.93
C PHE A 420 -12.00 22.66 -3.43
N THR A 421 -12.69 23.08 -4.50
CA THR A 421 -12.44 24.35 -5.20
C THR A 421 -12.52 25.59 -4.32
N ASN A 422 -13.39 25.60 -3.31
CA ASN A 422 -13.57 26.73 -2.39
C ASN A 422 -12.61 26.65 -1.19
N CYS A 423 -12.25 25.44 -0.77
CA CYS A 423 -11.55 25.16 0.49
C CYS A 423 -10.04 24.90 0.34
N PHE A 424 -9.49 25.12 -0.85
CA PHE A 424 -8.04 25.14 -1.07
C PHE A 424 -7.37 26.29 -0.33
N ALA A 425 -6.48 25.98 0.61
CA ALA A 425 -5.82 26.95 1.46
C ALA A 425 -4.39 27.30 1.01
N ALA A 426 -3.59 26.32 0.57
CA ALA A 426 -2.24 26.58 -0.01
C ALA A 426 -1.72 25.39 -0.84
N PHE A 427 -0.75 25.64 -1.72
CA PHE A 427 0.04 24.59 -2.38
C PHE A 427 1.11 24.00 -1.45
N LEU A 428 1.83 24.88 -0.73
CA LEU A 428 2.94 24.57 0.16
C LEU A 428 3.05 25.67 1.22
N ALA A 429 3.14 25.32 2.51
CA ALA A 429 3.19 26.33 3.56
C ALA A 429 4.60 26.96 3.67
N LEU A 430 5.65 26.15 3.84
CA LEU A 430 7.05 26.61 3.95
C LEU A 430 7.99 25.81 3.06
N HIS A 431 8.81 26.51 2.26
CA HIS A 431 9.88 25.92 1.45
C HIS A 431 11.25 26.47 1.89
N LEU A 432 12.11 25.65 2.48
CA LEU A 432 13.53 25.99 2.69
C LEU A 432 14.34 25.55 1.46
N THR A 433 14.76 26.49 0.62
CA THR A 433 15.42 26.18 -0.66
C THR A 433 16.87 25.73 -0.47
N PRO A 434 17.52 25.03 -1.43
CA PRO A 434 18.76 24.28 -1.20
C PRO A 434 19.95 25.05 -0.60
N ALA A 435 20.09 26.34 -0.92
CA ALA A 435 21.19 27.19 -0.47
C ALA A 435 20.93 27.90 0.88
N SER A 436 19.70 27.84 1.37
CA SER A 436 19.22 28.60 2.53
C SER A 436 19.67 28.05 3.88
N THR A 437 19.49 28.84 4.93
CA THR A 437 19.68 28.44 6.34
C THR A 437 18.61 29.10 7.20
N ALA A 438 18.11 28.41 8.23
CA ALA A 438 17.01 28.93 9.04
C ALA A 438 17.11 28.50 10.51
N TYR A 439 16.82 29.42 11.43
CA TYR A 439 16.54 29.14 12.84
C TYR A 439 15.07 29.45 13.09
N LEU A 440 14.26 28.43 13.35
CA LEU A 440 12.80 28.54 13.47
C LEU A 440 12.39 28.10 14.89
N GLU A 441 11.92 29.02 15.72
CA GLU A 441 11.63 28.80 17.14
C GLU A 441 10.22 29.31 17.50
N GLY A 442 9.39 28.45 18.12
CA GLY A 442 7.97 28.72 18.35
C GLY A 442 7.12 28.69 17.07
N ALA A 443 7.70 28.32 15.93
CA ALA A 443 7.01 28.31 14.65
C ALA A 443 5.93 27.21 14.59
N TRP A 444 4.70 27.60 14.23
CA TRP A 444 3.58 26.70 14.00
C TRP A 444 3.14 26.83 12.54
N VAL A 445 3.05 25.71 11.82
CA VAL A 445 2.62 25.63 10.42
C VAL A 445 1.32 24.82 10.37
N TRP A 446 0.20 25.50 10.57
CA TRP A 446 -1.12 24.91 10.82
C TRP A 446 -2.04 25.11 9.61
N LEU A 447 -2.47 24.02 8.98
CA LEU A 447 -3.73 24.03 8.24
C LEU A 447 -4.88 23.84 9.25
N ALA A 448 -5.85 24.75 9.22
CA ALA A 448 -6.88 24.77 10.25
C ALA A 448 -7.85 23.59 10.12
N ASP A 449 -7.99 22.85 11.22
CA ASP A 449 -8.92 21.74 11.40
C ASP A 449 -10.26 22.16 12.03
N HIS A 450 -10.32 23.33 12.65
CA HIS A 450 -11.53 23.93 13.24
C HIS A 450 -11.55 25.46 13.09
N ASP A 451 -12.70 26.08 13.38
CA ASP A 451 -12.92 27.53 13.26
C ASP A 451 -12.69 28.28 14.59
N LEU A 452 -11.68 29.14 14.63
CA LEU A 452 -11.24 29.91 15.80
C LEU A 452 -12.09 31.15 16.13
N ASP A 453 -12.87 31.67 15.18
CA ASP A 453 -13.71 32.87 15.37
C ASP A 453 -15.22 32.57 15.24
N GLY A 454 -15.58 31.30 14.97
CA GLY A 454 -16.93 30.75 15.12
C GLY A 454 -17.25 30.36 16.57
N ASP A 455 -17.39 29.06 16.84
CA ASP A 455 -17.64 28.51 18.18
C ASP A 455 -16.38 27.98 18.89
N GLY A 456 -15.22 27.96 18.22
CA GLY A 456 -13.97 27.41 18.76
C GLY A 456 -13.93 25.88 18.89
N SER A 457 -14.78 25.14 18.15
CA SER A 457 -14.78 23.67 18.16
C SER A 457 -15.33 23.01 16.88
N SER A 458 -16.10 23.72 16.05
CA SER A 458 -16.64 23.23 14.78
C SER A 458 -15.52 22.92 13.79
N GLN A 459 -15.39 21.65 13.45
CA GLN A 459 -14.38 21.15 12.52
C GLN A 459 -14.66 21.56 11.07
N ILE A 460 -13.58 21.80 10.32
CA ILE A 460 -13.59 22.26 8.92
C ILE A 460 -12.68 21.40 8.03
N SER A 461 -13.06 21.26 6.76
CA SER A 461 -12.31 20.45 5.78
C SER A 461 -11.60 21.36 4.78
N LEU A 462 -10.37 21.75 5.13
CA LEU A 462 -9.48 22.57 4.30
C LEU A 462 -8.40 21.76 3.59
N TYR A 463 -7.92 22.26 2.46
CA TYR A 463 -6.97 21.53 1.61
C TYR A 463 -5.69 22.34 1.39
N SER A 464 -4.62 21.97 2.11
CA SER A 464 -3.25 22.41 1.81
C SER A 464 -2.39 21.23 1.42
N GLY A 465 -1.66 21.34 0.31
CA GLY A 465 -0.94 20.20 -0.26
C GLY A 465 0.18 19.70 0.64
N ARG A 466 0.99 20.62 1.19
CA ARG A 466 2.29 20.34 1.80
C ARG A 466 2.56 21.31 2.95
N GLY A 467 3.10 20.81 4.06
CA GLY A 467 3.53 21.63 5.19
C GLY A 467 4.89 22.26 4.95
N ILE A 468 5.93 21.66 5.52
CA ILE A 468 7.32 22.12 5.43
C ILE A 468 8.10 21.21 4.47
N LEU A 469 8.51 21.77 3.33
CA LEU A 469 9.52 21.17 2.44
C LEU A 469 10.89 21.81 2.73
N SER A 470 11.90 21.00 3.04
CA SER A 470 13.29 21.47 3.11
C SER A 470 14.19 20.70 2.17
N GLU A 471 14.92 21.45 1.35
CA GLU A 471 16.04 20.97 0.54
C GLU A 471 17.38 21.52 1.05
N SER A 472 17.36 22.33 2.12
CA SER A 472 18.50 23.10 2.61
C SER A 472 19.71 22.23 2.99
N ALA A 473 20.89 22.62 2.50
CA ALA A 473 22.17 22.04 2.93
C ALA A 473 22.57 22.43 4.37
N GLY A 474 21.84 23.36 4.99
CA GLY A 474 21.96 23.78 6.38
C GLY A 474 23.14 24.71 6.71
N PRO A 475 23.29 25.10 7.99
CA PRO A 475 22.51 24.60 9.13
C PRO A 475 21.04 25.06 9.14
N VAL A 476 20.18 24.21 9.68
CA VAL A 476 18.79 24.53 10.02
C VAL A 476 18.47 24.04 11.43
N TRP A 477 17.75 24.86 12.21
CA TRP A 477 17.20 24.48 13.50
C TRP A 477 15.67 24.67 13.46
N MET A 478 14.91 23.64 13.81
CA MET A 478 13.45 23.67 13.92
C MET A 478 13.02 23.28 15.33
N ILE A 479 12.30 24.19 16.00
CA ILE A 479 11.73 24.04 17.33
C ILE A 479 10.28 24.51 17.20
N GLY A 480 9.39 23.62 16.75
CA GLY A 480 8.07 23.99 16.23
C GLY A 480 7.29 22.83 15.61
N THR A 481 6.11 23.11 15.06
CA THR A 481 5.08 22.13 14.70
C THR A 481 4.53 22.34 13.28
N ALA A 482 4.03 21.28 12.63
CA ALA A 482 3.38 21.36 11.31
C ALA A 482 2.28 20.31 11.15
N GLU A 483 1.08 20.69 10.68
CA GLU A 483 -0.12 19.87 10.84
C GLU A 483 -1.14 19.97 9.69
N HIS A 484 -1.89 18.87 9.50
CA HIS A 484 -3.08 18.75 8.65
C HIS A 484 -2.87 18.92 7.13
N HIS A 485 -1.63 18.98 6.63
CA HIS A 485 -1.35 19.02 5.20
C HIS A 485 -1.55 17.64 4.52
N VAL A 486 -1.99 17.64 3.26
CA VAL A 486 -2.46 16.45 2.53
C VAL A 486 -1.36 15.42 2.25
N LEU A 487 -0.21 15.84 1.74
CA LEU A 487 0.87 14.95 1.28
C LEU A 487 1.91 14.64 2.36
N TYR A 488 2.28 15.65 3.14
CA TYR A 488 3.24 15.55 4.24
C TYR A 488 3.22 16.80 5.12
N GLN A 489 3.48 16.60 6.41
CA GLN A 489 3.70 17.70 7.36
C GLN A 489 5.15 18.23 7.27
N TYR A 490 6.12 17.31 7.16
CA TYR A 490 7.53 17.60 6.92
C TYR A 490 8.06 16.70 5.79
N SER A 491 8.84 17.26 4.87
CA SER A 491 9.63 16.52 3.88
C SER A 491 11.04 17.09 3.80
N LEU A 492 12.06 16.23 3.91
CA LEU A 492 13.48 16.58 3.88
C LEU A 492 14.14 15.88 2.69
N VAL A 493 14.40 16.60 1.60
CA VAL A 493 14.86 16.00 0.34
C VAL A 493 16.21 16.56 -0.08
N ASN A 494 17.25 15.71 -0.11
CA ASN A 494 18.66 16.08 -0.25
C ASN A 494 19.23 17.02 0.86
N ALA A 495 18.37 17.45 1.79
CA ALA A 495 18.71 18.32 2.91
C ALA A 495 19.81 17.74 3.81
N ARG A 496 20.55 18.63 4.48
CA ARG A 496 21.67 18.27 5.38
C ARG A 496 21.70 19.19 6.60
N ASN A 497 22.38 18.75 7.65
CA ASN A 497 22.67 19.57 8.82
C ASN A 497 21.41 20.23 9.42
N HIS A 498 20.40 19.42 9.74
CA HIS A 498 19.19 19.86 10.43
C HIS A 498 19.23 19.40 11.90
N TYR A 499 18.80 20.27 12.81
CA TYR A 499 18.33 19.93 14.15
C TYR A 499 16.82 20.16 14.21
N MET A 500 16.08 19.18 14.74
CA MET A 500 14.62 19.21 14.84
C MET A 500 14.28 18.66 16.23
N GLY A 501 13.71 19.48 17.12
CA GLY A 501 13.64 19.11 18.53
C GLY A 501 12.92 20.12 19.43
N LEU A 502 11.66 19.90 19.80
CA LEU A 502 10.75 18.84 19.31
C LEU A 502 10.13 19.24 17.96
N ILE A 503 9.65 18.24 17.22
CA ILE A 503 8.66 18.41 16.14
C ILE A 503 7.41 17.60 16.48
N GLN A 504 6.25 18.13 16.15
CA GLN A 504 4.96 17.46 16.30
C GLN A 504 4.16 17.65 14.99
N THR A 505 3.26 16.69 14.74
CA THR A 505 2.51 16.53 13.49
C THR A 505 1.19 15.84 13.74
N GLU A 506 0.12 16.32 13.11
CA GLU A 506 -1.16 15.61 12.97
C GLU A 506 -1.57 15.49 11.50
N SER A 507 -2.30 14.43 11.18
CA SER A 507 -2.87 14.18 9.83
C SER A 507 -4.25 14.83 9.73
N PRO A 508 -4.63 15.41 8.57
CA PRO A 508 -5.93 16.08 8.44
C PRO A 508 -7.07 15.11 8.71
N TYR A 509 -7.99 15.47 9.62
CA TYR A 509 -8.99 14.55 10.18
C TYR A 509 -9.99 13.97 9.16
N TYR A 510 -10.10 14.55 7.95
CA TYR A 510 -10.92 13.99 6.87
C TYR A 510 -10.26 12.78 6.17
N GLN A 511 -8.94 12.60 6.26
CA GLN A 511 -8.28 11.44 5.66
C GLN A 511 -8.75 10.14 6.33
N PRO A 512 -9.07 9.07 5.56
CA PRO A 512 -8.67 8.84 4.17
C PRO A 512 -9.68 9.31 3.09
N ASN A 513 -10.59 10.25 3.37
CA ASN A 513 -11.55 10.77 2.38
C ASN A 513 -11.41 12.30 2.14
N PRO A 514 -10.76 12.75 1.05
CA PRO A 514 -10.03 11.96 0.06
C PRO A 514 -8.68 11.45 0.58
N ALA A 515 -8.15 10.40 -0.04
CA ALA A 515 -6.81 9.90 0.23
C ALA A 515 -5.74 10.73 -0.51
N PRO A 516 -4.50 10.84 0.02
CA PRO A 516 -3.39 11.43 -0.72
C PRO A 516 -3.20 10.76 -2.09
N PRO A 517 -2.94 11.53 -3.18
CA PRO A 517 -2.58 12.95 -3.20
C PRO A 517 -3.78 13.92 -3.25
N ALA A 518 -5.00 13.42 -3.42
CA ALA A 518 -6.17 14.25 -3.72
C ALA A 518 -6.52 15.20 -2.55
N PRO A 519 -7.00 16.43 -2.82
CA PRO A 519 -7.35 16.99 -4.14
C PRO A 519 -6.18 17.68 -4.88
N PHE A 520 -4.93 17.39 -4.53
CA PHE A 520 -3.75 17.85 -5.26
C PHE A 520 -3.25 16.80 -6.25
N THR A 521 -2.46 17.24 -7.22
CA THR A 521 -1.64 16.35 -8.06
C THR A 521 -0.22 16.23 -7.49
N VAL A 522 0.39 15.05 -7.67
CA VAL A 522 1.80 14.83 -7.37
C VAL A 522 2.66 15.67 -8.31
N ASN A 523 3.56 16.48 -7.74
CA ASN A 523 4.45 17.35 -8.47
C ASN A 523 5.92 17.01 -8.16
N SER A 524 6.60 16.36 -9.12
CA SER A 524 8.00 15.94 -8.99
C SER A 524 9.00 17.10 -8.91
N ALA A 525 8.59 18.34 -9.23
CA ALA A 525 9.39 19.53 -8.93
C ALA A 525 9.55 19.72 -7.41
N PHE A 526 8.47 19.52 -6.64
CA PHE A 526 8.41 19.67 -5.17
C PHE A 526 8.67 18.37 -4.41
N LYS A 527 9.14 17.33 -5.12
CA LYS A 527 9.66 16.07 -4.56
C LYS A 527 8.62 15.32 -3.72
N ASP A 528 7.36 15.41 -4.14
CA ASP A 528 6.24 14.75 -3.47
C ASP A 528 6.41 13.23 -3.42
N PRO A 529 5.98 12.57 -2.32
CA PRO A 529 6.03 11.12 -2.21
C PRO A 529 5.11 10.46 -3.24
N THR A 530 5.64 9.53 -4.02
CA THR A 530 4.88 8.67 -4.92
C THR A 530 4.71 7.28 -4.33
N PHE A 531 3.49 6.74 -4.38
CA PHE A 531 3.32 5.30 -4.31
C PHE A 531 3.73 4.69 -5.65
N SER A 532 4.98 4.19 -5.74
CA SER A 532 5.48 3.50 -6.93
C SER A 532 5.05 2.03 -6.88
N VAL A 533 4.37 1.53 -7.91
CA VAL A 533 4.06 0.10 -8.02
C VAL A 533 5.32 -0.67 -8.43
N PHE A 534 6.03 -0.20 -9.47
CA PHE A 534 7.34 -0.72 -9.84
C PHE A 534 8.43 -0.28 -8.86
N ARG A 535 9.26 -1.23 -8.40
CA ARG A 535 10.49 -1.00 -7.62
C ARG A 535 11.63 -1.83 -8.20
N ASN A 536 12.74 -1.22 -8.61
CA ASN A 536 13.97 -1.96 -8.88
C ASN A 536 14.81 -2.02 -7.61
N VAL A 537 15.18 -3.23 -7.16
CA VAL A 537 15.91 -3.43 -5.88
C VAL A 537 17.24 -2.66 -5.81
N LYS A 538 17.87 -2.36 -6.96
CA LYS A 538 19.13 -1.60 -6.99
C LYS A 538 18.95 -0.11 -6.68
N ASP A 539 17.77 0.45 -6.93
CA ASP A 539 17.43 1.84 -6.58
C ASP A 539 17.29 2.01 -5.06
N PHE A 540 16.92 0.93 -4.36
CA PHE A 540 16.90 0.83 -2.90
C PHE A 540 18.25 0.41 -2.29
N GLY A 541 19.29 0.28 -3.13
CA GLY A 541 20.68 0.12 -2.71
C GLY A 541 21.30 -1.25 -3.00
N ALA A 542 20.56 -2.25 -3.46
CA ALA A 542 21.09 -3.59 -3.70
C ALA A 542 22.18 -3.61 -4.80
N LYS A 543 23.21 -4.44 -4.63
CA LYS A 543 24.35 -4.55 -5.56
C LYS A 543 24.14 -5.69 -6.56
N GLY A 544 23.74 -6.86 -6.08
CA GLY A 544 23.68 -8.08 -6.87
C GLY A 544 25.07 -8.59 -7.29
N ASP A 545 26.06 -8.51 -6.38
CA ASP A 545 27.47 -8.89 -6.60
C ASP A 545 27.91 -10.22 -5.94
N GLY A 546 27.05 -10.84 -5.13
CA GLY A 546 27.27 -12.10 -4.42
C GLY A 546 28.12 -12.01 -3.14
N ILE A 547 28.45 -10.78 -2.72
CA ILE A 547 29.37 -10.44 -1.62
C ILE A 547 28.72 -9.45 -0.64
N THR A 548 28.06 -8.41 -1.14
CA THR A 548 27.28 -7.44 -0.37
C THR A 548 25.95 -8.08 0.04
N ASP A 549 25.62 -8.02 1.32
CA ASP A 549 24.30 -8.43 1.82
C ASP A 549 23.24 -7.44 1.32
N ASP A 550 22.36 -7.93 0.44
CA ASP A 550 21.35 -7.13 -0.23
C ASP A 550 19.97 -7.22 0.47
N THR A 551 19.86 -7.99 1.55
CA THR A 551 18.59 -8.32 2.22
C THR A 551 17.81 -7.09 2.65
N GLU A 552 18.47 -6.11 3.28
CA GLU A 552 17.83 -4.86 3.74
C GLU A 552 17.33 -4.01 2.56
N ALA A 553 18.10 -3.90 1.48
CA ALA A 553 17.71 -3.15 0.29
C ALA A 553 16.52 -3.79 -0.45
N ILE A 554 16.49 -5.12 -0.53
CA ILE A 554 15.40 -5.89 -1.12
C ILE A 554 14.11 -5.77 -0.28
N ASN A 555 14.21 -5.96 1.04
CA ASN A 555 13.05 -5.83 1.93
C ASN A 555 12.53 -4.38 1.99
N LEU A 556 13.41 -3.37 1.87
CA LEU A 556 13.00 -1.96 1.73
C LEU A 556 12.28 -1.69 0.40
N ALA A 557 12.75 -2.27 -0.72
CA ALA A 557 12.04 -2.20 -1.99
C ALA A 557 10.64 -2.83 -1.92
N ILE A 558 10.46 -3.89 -1.13
CA ILE A 558 9.16 -4.54 -0.91
C ILE A 558 8.26 -3.72 0.02
N SER A 559 8.76 -3.19 1.14
CA SER A 559 7.94 -2.51 2.16
C SER A 559 7.63 -1.04 1.87
N SER A 560 8.44 -0.38 1.02
CA SER A 560 8.31 1.04 0.68
C SER A 560 6.89 1.44 0.23
N GLY A 561 6.46 2.63 0.61
CA GLY A 561 5.11 3.15 0.33
C GLY A 561 4.02 2.72 1.32
N GLY A 562 4.38 2.25 2.52
CA GLY A 562 3.40 1.97 3.59
C GLY A 562 2.51 0.76 3.32
N ARG A 563 3.07 -0.33 2.79
CA ARG A 563 2.33 -1.47 2.25
C ARG A 563 1.81 -2.44 3.31
N CYS A 564 0.78 -3.21 2.93
CA CYS A 564 0.12 -4.21 3.76
C CYS A 564 1.07 -5.33 4.27
N GLY A 565 1.46 -5.25 5.54
CA GLY A 565 2.25 -6.26 6.25
C GLY A 565 2.61 -5.82 7.66
N GLY A 566 3.42 -6.62 8.36
CA GLY A 566 3.80 -6.38 9.76
C GLY A 566 2.95 -7.12 10.79
N GLY A 567 1.99 -7.95 10.35
CA GLY A 567 1.11 -8.75 11.21
C GLY A 567 -0.38 -8.51 10.92
N SER A 568 -1.22 -9.49 11.26
CA SER A 568 -2.69 -9.40 11.11
C SER A 568 -3.33 -8.27 11.93
N SER A 569 -2.67 -7.79 12.99
CA SER A 569 -3.09 -6.59 13.73
C SER A 569 -2.74 -5.27 13.04
N ALA A 570 -2.08 -5.30 11.87
CA ALA A 570 -1.68 -4.13 11.09
C ALA A 570 -2.31 -4.13 9.68
N CYS A 571 -2.34 -5.28 9.00
CA CYS A 571 -3.07 -5.45 7.73
C CYS A 571 -3.28 -6.93 7.39
N ASN A 572 -4.53 -7.35 7.16
CA ASN A 572 -4.89 -8.72 6.76
C ASN A 572 -4.78 -8.95 5.25
N SER A 573 -5.15 -7.95 4.44
CA SER A 573 -5.10 -7.97 2.97
C SER A 573 -5.18 -6.53 2.43
N SER A 574 -4.78 -6.31 1.18
CA SER A 574 -5.01 -5.04 0.48
C SER A 574 -4.94 -5.20 -1.04
N THR A 575 -5.81 -4.51 -1.78
CA THR A 575 -5.66 -4.29 -3.24
C THR A 575 -5.08 -2.91 -3.57
N ILE A 576 -5.20 -1.93 -2.67
CA ILE A 576 -4.68 -0.56 -2.88
C ILE A 576 -3.16 -0.39 -2.68
N THR A 577 -2.44 -1.43 -2.24
CA THR A 577 -0.96 -1.38 -2.04
C THR A 577 -0.16 -2.41 -2.86
N PRO A 578 -0.34 -2.53 -4.19
CA PRO A 578 0.37 -3.49 -5.03
C PRO A 578 1.85 -3.13 -5.22
N ALA A 579 2.70 -4.13 -5.48
CA ALA A 579 4.08 -3.89 -5.92
C ALA A 579 4.59 -4.95 -6.92
N LEU A 580 5.30 -4.46 -7.94
CA LEU A 580 6.17 -5.25 -8.81
C LEU A 580 7.62 -4.92 -8.41
N VAL A 581 8.25 -5.84 -7.70
CA VAL A 581 9.64 -5.71 -7.25
C VAL A 581 10.55 -6.43 -8.23
N TYR A 582 11.24 -5.64 -9.05
CA TYR A 582 12.10 -6.10 -10.13
C TYR A 582 13.55 -6.29 -9.67
N PHE A 583 14.13 -7.43 -10.06
CA PHE A 583 15.50 -7.82 -9.79
C PHE A 583 16.25 -7.90 -11.12
N PRO A 584 17.06 -6.88 -11.48
CA PRO A 584 17.96 -6.98 -12.62
C PRO A 584 18.95 -8.15 -12.43
N LYS A 585 19.53 -8.64 -13.53
CA LYS A 585 20.64 -9.60 -13.50
C LYS A 585 21.68 -9.29 -12.40
N GLY A 586 21.97 -10.29 -11.58
CA GLY A 586 22.92 -10.22 -10.46
C GLY A 586 22.89 -11.49 -9.61
N VAL A 587 23.75 -11.51 -8.59
CA VAL A 587 23.74 -12.50 -7.50
C VAL A 587 23.52 -11.73 -6.20
N TYR A 588 22.36 -11.85 -5.59
CA TYR A 588 22.00 -11.11 -4.38
C TYR A 588 22.29 -12.00 -3.18
N LEU A 589 23.20 -11.57 -2.28
CA LEU A 589 23.50 -12.33 -1.07
C LEU A 589 22.45 -12.02 0.00
N ILE A 590 21.82 -13.05 0.54
CA ILE A 590 20.70 -12.96 1.47
C ILE A 590 21.07 -13.62 2.81
N SER A 591 20.81 -12.96 3.95
CA SER A 591 21.11 -13.51 5.30
C SER A 591 19.89 -13.75 6.19
N THR A 592 18.78 -13.08 5.92
CA THR A 592 17.46 -13.32 6.55
C THR A 592 16.37 -13.31 5.47
N PRO A 593 15.12 -13.77 5.73
CA PRO A 593 14.11 -13.90 4.68
C PRO A 593 13.83 -12.61 3.91
N ILE A 594 13.63 -12.75 2.60
CA ILE A 594 12.94 -11.77 1.76
C ILE A 594 11.45 -11.89 2.09
N ILE A 595 10.90 -10.92 2.81
CA ILE A 595 9.51 -10.93 3.25
C ILE A 595 8.63 -10.39 2.12
N ALA A 596 7.94 -11.26 1.41
CA ALA A 596 6.97 -10.86 0.40
C ALA A 596 5.69 -10.36 1.09
N TYR A 597 5.52 -9.04 1.14
CA TYR A 597 4.29 -8.41 1.63
C TYR A 597 3.07 -8.80 0.77
N TYR A 598 1.86 -8.59 1.26
CA TYR A 598 0.62 -8.84 0.52
C TYR A 598 0.62 -8.10 -0.82
N TYR A 599 -0.01 -8.66 -1.86
CA TYR A 599 -0.01 -8.11 -3.23
C TYR A 599 1.40 -7.79 -3.80
N THR A 600 2.35 -8.72 -3.68
CA THR A 600 3.71 -8.54 -4.22
C THR A 600 4.02 -9.54 -5.34
N GLN A 601 4.48 -9.02 -6.47
CA GLN A 601 5.16 -9.76 -7.52
C GLN A 601 6.68 -9.56 -7.39
N LEU A 602 7.44 -10.63 -7.14
CA LEU A 602 8.90 -10.64 -7.23
C LEU A 602 9.29 -11.11 -8.64
N VAL A 603 9.95 -10.26 -9.42
CA VAL A 603 10.21 -10.53 -10.85
C VAL A 603 11.69 -10.35 -11.17
N GLY A 604 12.37 -11.46 -11.46
CA GLY A 604 13.73 -11.45 -11.99
C GLY A 604 13.80 -11.12 -13.48
N ASP A 605 14.98 -10.68 -13.94
CA ASP A 605 15.35 -10.61 -15.35
C ASP A 605 15.17 -11.96 -16.05
N ALA A 606 14.14 -12.08 -16.90
CA ALA A 606 13.79 -13.32 -17.58
C ALA A 606 14.85 -13.83 -18.58
N LYS A 607 15.68 -12.93 -19.14
CA LYS A 607 16.81 -13.33 -20.03
C LYS A 607 17.98 -13.87 -19.25
N PHE A 608 18.23 -13.31 -18.07
CA PHE A 608 19.33 -13.69 -17.20
C PHE A 608 18.87 -13.81 -15.74
N PRO A 609 18.08 -14.86 -15.40
CA PRO A 609 17.51 -15.05 -14.07
C PRO A 609 18.52 -14.79 -12.95
N PRO A 610 18.30 -13.75 -12.12
CA PRO A 610 19.19 -13.45 -11.00
C PRO A 610 19.22 -14.59 -9.98
N THR A 611 20.35 -14.71 -9.29
CA THR A 611 20.51 -15.67 -8.19
C THR A 611 20.20 -15.00 -6.86
N LEU A 612 19.25 -15.55 -6.10
CA LEU A 612 19.09 -15.28 -4.67
C LEU A 612 19.94 -16.31 -3.93
N LEU A 613 21.03 -15.86 -3.34
CA LEU A 613 22.08 -16.71 -2.78
C LEU A 613 22.05 -16.60 -1.26
N ALA A 614 21.64 -17.66 -0.57
CA ALA A 614 21.69 -17.70 0.89
C ALA A 614 23.15 -17.58 1.38
N SER A 615 23.35 -16.86 2.49
CA SER A 615 24.63 -16.85 3.20
C SER A 615 24.85 -18.16 3.96
N ALA A 616 26.10 -18.49 4.30
CA ALA A 616 26.40 -19.70 5.07
C ALA A 616 25.86 -19.65 6.52
N ASN A 617 25.50 -18.45 6.97
CA ASN A 617 24.89 -18.16 8.28
C ASN A 617 23.46 -17.62 8.13
N PHE A 618 22.73 -18.06 7.09
CA PHE A 618 21.34 -17.65 6.88
C PHE A 618 20.45 -18.06 8.06
N GLU A 619 19.71 -17.11 8.61
CA GLU A 619 18.78 -17.32 9.72
C GLU A 619 17.35 -16.89 9.31
N GLY A 620 16.45 -17.87 9.22
CA GLY A 620 15.07 -17.66 8.79
C GLY A 620 14.36 -18.98 8.48
N LEU A 621 13.08 -18.89 8.12
CA LEU A 621 12.30 -20.05 7.65
C LEU A 621 12.67 -20.45 6.22
N ALA A 622 12.80 -19.47 5.31
CA ALA A 622 13.12 -19.65 3.90
C ALA A 622 13.74 -18.39 3.28
N VAL A 623 14.46 -18.49 2.16
CA VAL A 623 15.06 -17.32 1.47
C VAL A 623 14.00 -16.33 1.01
N ILE A 624 12.83 -16.80 0.54
CA ILE A 624 11.62 -16.00 0.35
C ILE A 624 10.53 -16.51 1.31
N ASP A 625 9.88 -15.60 2.02
CA ASP A 625 8.76 -15.88 2.94
C ASP A 625 7.50 -15.14 2.50
N ALA A 626 6.45 -15.88 2.14
CA ALA A 626 5.15 -15.33 1.72
C ALA A 626 4.13 -15.15 2.85
N ASN A 627 4.39 -15.64 4.07
CA ASN A 627 3.51 -15.43 5.22
C ASN A 627 4.25 -15.57 6.56
N PRO A 628 5.05 -14.58 6.99
CA PRO A 628 5.88 -14.73 8.18
C PRO A 628 5.08 -15.04 9.45
N TYR A 629 5.56 -16.00 10.23
CA TYR A 629 5.13 -16.20 11.60
C TYR A 629 5.58 -15.03 12.47
N ILE A 630 4.66 -14.50 13.28
CA ILE A 630 4.93 -13.38 14.19
C ILE A 630 5.77 -13.88 15.38
N PRO A 631 6.99 -13.34 15.63
CA PRO A 631 7.83 -13.79 16.74
C PRO A 631 7.13 -13.63 18.09
N GLY A 632 6.97 -14.74 18.82
CA GLY A 632 6.24 -14.78 20.09
C GLY A 632 4.71 -14.77 19.97
N GLY A 633 4.14 -14.65 18.77
CA GLY A 633 2.70 -14.58 18.51
C GLY A 633 1.93 -15.91 18.65
N GLY A 634 2.49 -16.92 19.34
CA GLY A 634 1.82 -18.21 19.58
C GLY A 634 1.51 -19.05 18.33
N GLY A 635 2.11 -18.74 17.18
CA GLY A 635 1.79 -19.33 15.88
C GLY A 635 0.99 -18.41 14.94
N ALA A 636 0.58 -17.23 15.41
CA ALA A 636 -0.03 -16.21 14.55
C ALA A 636 0.92 -15.77 13.41
N GLN A 637 0.35 -15.38 12.28
CA GLN A 637 1.05 -15.08 11.04
C GLN A 637 0.66 -13.68 10.52
N PHE A 638 1.30 -13.23 9.44
CA PHE A 638 0.96 -11.94 8.83
C PHE A 638 -0.43 -11.95 8.19
N TYR A 639 -0.80 -13.04 7.52
CA TYR A 639 -2.01 -13.19 6.72
C TYR A 639 -2.69 -14.53 7.02
N THR A 640 -4.01 -14.62 6.85
CA THR A 640 -4.71 -15.92 6.90
C THR A 640 -4.38 -16.72 5.64
N ALA A 641 -3.97 -17.98 5.79
CA ALA A 641 -3.43 -18.78 4.70
C ALA A 641 -4.39 -18.97 3.50
N THR A 642 -5.70 -19.01 3.75
CA THR A 642 -6.76 -19.12 2.74
C THR A 642 -7.14 -17.79 2.09
N THR A 643 -6.69 -16.65 2.62
CA THR A 643 -6.90 -15.32 2.01
C THR A 643 -5.60 -14.66 1.54
N ASN A 644 -4.47 -15.40 1.55
CA ASN A 644 -3.16 -14.89 1.16
C ASN A 644 -2.98 -14.87 -0.38
N PHE A 645 -3.85 -14.12 -1.05
CA PHE A 645 -4.01 -14.05 -2.51
C PHE A 645 -2.94 -13.19 -3.22
N PHE A 646 -2.97 -13.19 -4.55
CA PHE A 646 -2.33 -12.20 -5.43
C PHE A 646 -0.80 -12.06 -5.28
N ARG A 647 -0.07 -13.14 -5.53
CA ARG A 647 1.39 -13.24 -5.35
C ARG A 647 2.05 -13.90 -6.54
N SER A 648 3.23 -13.42 -6.92
CA SER A 648 4.00 -14.12 -7.95
C SER A 648 5.49 -14.06 -7.68
N VAL A 649 6.21 -15.15 -7.98
CA VAL A 649 7.68 -15.19 -7.97
C VAL A 649 8.13 -15.77 -9.30
N ARG A 650 8.86 -14.96 -10.10
CA ARG A 650 9.23 -15.30 -11.48
C ARG A 650 10.72 -15.11 -11.74
N ASN A 651 11.33 -16.02 -12.50
CA ASN A 651 12.69 -15.88 -13.07
C ASN A 651 13.84 -15.80 -12.04
N PHE A 652 13.95 -16.75 -11.12
CA PHE A 652 15.07 -16.79 -10.16
C PHE A 652 15.81 -18.12 -10.15
N VAL A 653 17.12 -18.05 -9.88
CA VAL A 653 17.85 -19.17 -9.26
C VAL A 653 17.85 -18.93 -7.75
N ILE A 654 17.36 -19.87 -6.96
CA ILE A 654 17.38 -19.81 -5.50
C ILE A 654 18.44 -20.81 -5.02
N ASP A 655 19.59 -20.30 -4.59
CA ASP A 655 20.76 -21.11 -4.25
C ASP A 655 21.01 -21.10 -2.74
N VAL A 656 20.75 -22.26 -2.11
CA VAL A 656 20.95 -22.48 -0.67
C VAL A 656 22.22 -23.28 -0.38
N ARG A 657 23.04 -23.64 -1.38
CA ARG A 657 24.21 -24.54 -1.23
C ARG A 657 25.35 -24.00 -0.35
N ARG A 658 25.32 -22.71 0.01
CA ARG A 658 26.22 -22.12 1.02
C ARG A 658 25.81 -22.45 2.45
N VAL A 659 24.53 -22.70 2.71
CA VAL A 659 24.04 -23.15 4.02
C VAL A 659 24.62 -24.56 4.29
N PRO A 660 25.10 -24.87 5.50
CA PRO A 660 25.55 -26.22 5.86
C PRO A 660 24.44 -27.26 5.62
N ALA A 661 24.79 -28.38 5.00
CA ALA A 661 23.82 -29.35 4.45
C ALA A 661 22.81 -29.84 5.49
N GLU A 662 23.26 -30.01 6.73
CA GLU A 662 22.50 -30.50 7.88
C GLU A 662 21.49 -29.49 8.47
N ARG A 663 21.48 -28.22 8.01
CA ARG A 663 20.58 -27.18 8.50
C ARG A 663 19.27 -27.10 7.70
N SER A 664 18.14 -27.15 8.40
CA SER A 664 16.81 -26.93 7.81
C SER A 664 16.56 -25.49 7.35
N GLN A 665 17.39 -24.52 7.78
CA GLN A 665 17.41 -23.16 7.22
C GLN A 665 17.81 -23.13 5.73
N GLY A 666 18.30 -24.23 5.15
CA GLY A 666 18.50 -24.39 3.71
C GLY A 666 17.19 -24.56 2.93
N THR A 667 16.17 -23.75 3.23
CA THR A 667 14.87 -23.74 2.55
C THR A 667 14.82 -22.62 1.53
N GLY A 668 14.47 -22.94 0.28
CA GLY A 668 14.37 -21.94 -0.79
C GLY A 668 13.22 -20.96 -0.57
N LEU A 669 11.98 -21.46 -0.46
CA LEU A 669 10.78 -20.62 -0.55
C LEU A 669 9.64 -21.17 0.32
N HIS A 670 9.11 -20.34 1.22
CA HIS A 670 7.90 -20.63 2.02
C HIS A 670 6.67 -20.07 1.29
N TRP A 671 5.78 -20.97 0.82
CA TRP A 671 4.69 -20.67 -0.11
C TRP A 671 3.29 -21.00 0.45
N GLN A 672 3.04 -20.63 1.69
CA GLN A 672 1.71 -20.73 2.29
C GLN A 672 0.77 -19.64 1.72
N VAL A 673 0.06 -19.98 0.64
CA VAL A 673 -0.70 -19.03 -0.19
C VAL A 673 -2.08 -19.55 -0.63
N ALA A 674 -2.90 -18.65 -1.17
CA ALA A 674 -4.25 -18.89 -1.67
C ALA A 674 -4.35 -18.75 -3.22
N GLN A 675 -5.56 -18.56 -3.76
CA GLN A 675 -5.86 -18.35 -5.17
C GLN A 675 -5.17 -17.08 -5.75
N ALA A 676 -5.15 -16.97 -7.09
CA ALA A 676 -4.41 -15.93 -7.83
C ALA A 676 -2.92 -15.82 -7.45
N THR A 677 -2.26 -16.97 -7.18
CA THR A 677 -0.83 -17.02 -6.91
C THR A 677 -0.08 -17.96 -7.86
N SER A 678 1.17 -17.60 -8.19
CA SER A 678 1.99 -18.35 -9.16
C SER A 678 3.50 -18.34 -8.90
N LEU A 679 4.14 -19.49 -9.12
CA LEU A 679 5.59 -19.61 -9.30
C LEU A 679 5.89 -19.96 -10.77
N VAL A 680 6.85 -19.26 -11.40
CA VAL A 680 7.17 -19.42 -12.83
C VAL A 680 8.68 -19.34 -13.08
N ASN A 681 9.26 -20.28 -13.85
CA ASN A 681 10.66 -20.26 -14.31
C ASN A 681 11.66 -20.08 -13.14
N LEU A 682 11.59 -20.99 -12.15
CA LEU A 682 12.46 -20.99 -10.97
C LEU A 682 13.41 -22.20 -10.98
N VAL A 683 14.63 -22.01 -10.50
CA VAL A 683 15.62 -23.09 -10.32
C VAL A 683 16.09 -23.11 -8.86
N PHE A 684 15.84 -24.21 -8.15
CA PHE A 684 16.25 -24.43 -6.77
C PHE A 684 17.55 -25.24 -6.74
N GLU A 685 18.62 -24.62 -6.25
CA GLU A 685 19.95 -25.22 -6.14
C GLU A 685 20.24 -25.57 -4.67
N MET A 686 20.36 -26.87 -4.38
CA MET A 686 20.42 -27.41 -3.02
C MET A 686 21.59 -28.36 -2.81
N SER A 687 21.95 -28.64 -1.56
CA SER A 687 23.00 -29.60 -1.23
C SER A 687 22.50 -31.02 -1.47
N ALA A 688 23.17 -31.77 -2.35
CA ALA A 688 22.98 -33.21 -2.55
C ALA A 688 23.87 -34.08 -1.64
N ALA A 689 24.41 -33.51 -0.55
CA ALA A 689 25.22 -34.26 0.41
C ALA A 689 24.37 -35.29 1.19
N PRO A 690 24.89 -36.50 1.51
CA PRO A 690 24.17 -37.48 2.31
C PRO A 690 23.76 -36.90 3.67
N GLY A 691 22.46 -37.02 4.02
CA GLY A 691 21.92 -36.44 5.26
C GLY A 691 21.56 -34.96 5.19
N THR A 692 21.54 -34.37 3.97
CA THR A 692 21.02 -33.02 3.72
C THR A 692 19.62 -32.80 4.32
N ALA A 693 19.39 -31.59 4.81
CA ALA A 693 18.14 -31.05 5.32
C ALA A 693 17.60 -29.90 4.45
N HIS A 694 18.25 -29.61 3.32
CA HIS A 694 17.84 -28.54 2.39
C HIS A 694 16.54 -28.92 1.68
N GLN A 695 15.71 -27.93 1.36
CA GLN A 695 14.41 -28.13 0.71
C GLN A 695 14.04 -26.97 -0.22
N GLY A 696 13.40 -27.27 -1.35
CA GLY A 696 13.11 -26.26 -2.37
C GLY A 696 11.95 -25.36 -1.96
N ILE A 697 10.75 -25.96 -1.87
CA ILE A 697 9.52 -25.31 -1.40
C ILE A 697 9.08 -25.94 -0.07
N TRP A 698 8.70 -25.08 0.88
CA TRP A 698 7.94 -25.42 2.08
C TRP A 698 6.53 -24.80 1.98
N MET A 699 5.50 -25.57 2.30
CA MET A 699 4.10 -25.12 2.34
C MET A 699 3.32 -25.99 3.33
N GLU A 700 2.98 -25.46 4.49
CA GLU A 700 2.24 -26.18 5.53
C GLU A 700 0.74 -26.31 5.24
N ASN A 701 0.13 -25.29 4.64
CA ASN A 701 -1.29 -25.17 4.31
C ASN A 701 -1.55 -24.01 3.31
N GLY A 702 -2.81 -23.76 2.96
CA GLY A 702 -3.27 -22.69 2.06
C GLY A 702 -4.54 -23.10 1.30
N SER A 703 -4.90 -22.33 0.25
CA SER A 703 -5.93 -22.67 -0.75
C SER A 703 -5.43 -22.33 -2.17
N GLY A 704 -4.45 -23.08 -2.68
CA GLY A 704 -3.75 -22.76 -3.92
C GLY A 704 -4.60 -22.95 -5.18
N GLY A 705 -4.16 -22.51 -6.36
CA GLY A 705 -2.86 -21.90 -6.68
C GLY A 705 -2.20 -22.59 -7.89
N TYR A 706 -1.30 -21.88 -8.56
CA TYR A 706 -0.62 -22.37 -9.77
C TYR A 706 0.91 -22.44 -9.62
N MET A 707 1.55 -23.39 -10.29
CA MET A 707 3.01 -23.53 -10.39
C MET A 707 3.39 -24.14 -11.74
N GLY A 708 4.41 -23.58 -12.39
CA GLY A 708 4.98 -24.11 -13.62
C GLY A 708 6.45 -23.76 -13.81
N ASP A 709 7.15 -24.53 -14.66
CA ASP A 709 8.57 -24.32 -15.00
C ASP A 709 9.51 -24.24 -13.78
N LEU A 710 9.41 -25.24 -12.87
CA LEU A 710 10.22 -25.32 -11.64
C LEU A 710 11.25 -26.45 -11.73
N VAL A 711 12.54 -26.13 -11.58
CA VAL A 711 13.63 -27.12 -11.59
C VAL A 711 14.26 -27.24 -10.21
N PHE A 712 14.37 -28.46 -9.68
CA PHE A 712 14.93 -28.75 -8.35
C PHE A 712 16.17 -29.64 -8.49
N ASN A 713 17.32 -29.13 -8.03
CA ASN A 713 18.62 -29.80 -8.13
C ASN A 713 19.21 -30.06 -6.74
N GLY A 714 19.30 -31.34 -6.35
CA GLY A 714 19.75 -31.77 -5.03
C GLY A 714 18.70 -31.61 -3.93
N GLY A 715 19.13 -31.66 -2.66
CA GLY A 715 18.27 -31.44 -1.50
C GLY A 715 17.56 -32.69 -0.98
N LYS A 716 16.96 -32.54 0.21
CA LYS A 716 16.17 -33.58 0.88
C LYS A 716 14.79 -33.71 0.25
N PHE A 717 14.14 -32.55 0.07
CA PHE A 717 12.81 -32.42 -0.49
C PHE A 717 12.84 -31.38 -1.63
N GLY A 718 12.36 -31.74 -2.81
CA GLY A 718 12.13 -30.74 -3.86
C GLY A 718 10.99 -29.82 -3.42
N MET A 719 9.88 -30.45 -3.06
CA MET A 719 8.71 -29.84 -2.47
C MET A 719 8.31 -30.62 -1.22
N TRP A 720 8.19 -29.96 -0.06
CA TRP A 720 7.50 -30.49 1.12
C TRP A 720 6.25 -29.63 1.35
N VAL A 721 5.07 -30.19 1.06
CA VAL A 721 3.87 -29.41 0.78
C VAL A 721 2.58 -30.03 1.33
N GLY A 722 1.65 -29.18 1.72
CA GLY A 722 0.25 -29.52 1.96
C GLY A 722 -0.64 -28.29 1.81
N ASN A 723 -1.80 -28.46 1.19
CA ASN A 723 -2.73 -27.40 0.79
C ASN A 723 -4.06 -28.05 0.39
N GLN A 724 -5.19 -27.35 0.48
CA GLN A 724 -6.50 -27.85 0.05
C GLN A 724 -6.44 -28.43 -1.37
N GLN A 725 -6.04 -27.59 -2.33
CA GLN A 725 -5.77 -27.99 -3.70
C GLN A 725 -4.59 -27.23 -4.29
N TYR A 726 -4.04 -27.75 -5.39
CA TYR A 726 -3.02 -27.06 -6.17
C TYR A 726 -2.93 -27.62 -7.60
N VAL A 727 -2.57 -26.75 -8.55
CA VAL A 727 -2.36 -27.09 -9.96
C VAL A 727 -0.89 -26.92 -10.33
N ILE A 728 -0.25 -28.01 -10.78
CA ILE A 728 1.18 -28.04 -11.12
C ILE A 728 1.32 -28.54 -12.55
N THR A 729 1.66 -27.65 -13.49
CA THR A 729 1.80 -28.01 -14.91
C THR A 729 3.21 -27.85 -15.43
N THR A 730 3.46 -28.55 -16.53
CA THR A 730 4.71 -28.57 -17.26
C THR A 730 4.42 -28.12 -18.69
N LEU A 731 5.24 -27.20 -19.18
CA LEU A 731 4.87 -26.33 -20.29
C LEU A 731 5.88 -26.51 -21.42
N ASP A 732 5.42 -26.77 -22.64
CA ASP A 732 6.28 -27.39 -23.63
C ASP A 732 7.38 -26.45 -24.16
N ALA A 733 8.53 -27.03 -24.49
CA ALA A 733 9.68 -26.31 -25.02
C ALA A 733 9.84 -26.65 -26.51
N PRO A 734 9.69 -25.67 -27.44
CA PRO A 734 9.79 -25.95 -28.87
C PRO A 734 11.19 -26.51 -29.22
N SER A 735 11.20 -27.55 -30.05
CA SER A 735 12.38 -28.38 -30.30
C SER A 735 13.41 -27.71 -31.21
N ILE A 736 14.65 -27.58 -30.71
CA ILE A 736 15.95 -27.69 -31.44
C ILE A 736 16.15 -26.68 -32.61
N ASP A 737 17.17 -25.80 -32.64
CA ASP A 737 18.37 -25.54 -31.81
C ASP A 737 18.57 -23.98 -31.76
N ILE A 738 19.67 -23.27 -31.48
CA ILE A 738 21.14 -23.49 -31.43
C ILE A 738 21.73 -22.65 -30.28
N LEU A 739 22.98 -22.95 -29.90
CA LEU A 739 23.90 -22.08 -29.13
C LEU A 739 23.61 -21.91 -27.62
N HIS A 740 23.93 -22.98 -26.88
CA HIS A 740 24.51 -22.92 -25.52
C HIS A 740 23.77 -22.11 -24.43
N ARG A 741 22.74 -22.71 -23.82
CA ARG A 741 22.62 -22.83 -22.33
C ARG A 741 22.01 -24.17 -21.95
N PHE A 742 22.57 -24.85 -20.95
CA PHE A 742 22.01 -26.08 -20.40
C PHE A 742 20.86 -25.74 -19.45
N THR A 743 19.60 -25.94 -19.86
CA THR A 743 18.47 -25.95 -18.92
C THR A 743 17.32 -26.80 -19.48
N VAL A 744 17.04 -27.93 -18.83
CA VAL A 744 15.77 -28.64 -19.01
C VAL A 744 14.70 -27.84 -18.25
N ARG A 745 13.74 -27.24 -18.97
CA ARG A 745 12.72 -26.33 -18.40
C ARG A 745 11.33 -26.94 -18.49
N ASN A 746 10.97 -27.63 -17.42
CA ASN A 746 9.72 -28.35 -17.12
C ASN A 746 9.64 -28.47 -15.57
N VAL A 747 8.53 -28.92 -14.96
CA VAL A 747 8.58 -29.27 -13.52
C VAL A 747 9.45 -30.51 -13.33
N THR A 748 10.67 -30.32 -12.84
CA THR A 748 11.78 -31.28 -12.98
C THR A 748 12.54 -31.45 -11.66
N PHE A 749 12.71 -32.68 -11.20
CA PHE A 749 13.47 -33.02 -10.00
C PHE A 749 14.70 -33.87 -10.37
N ASN A 750 15.89 -33.43 -9.94
CA ASN A 750 17.16 -34.07 -10.28
C ASN A 750 18.01 -34.30 -9.01
N ASN A 751 18.37 -35.55 -8.72
CA ASN A 751 19.27 -35.91 -7.59
C ASN A 751 18.71 -35.50 -6.21
N VAL A 752 17.39 -35.50 -6.05
CA VAL A 752 16.68 -35.17 -4.81
C VAL A 752 16.42 -36.45 -4.01
N ASP A 753 16.49 -36.42 -2.68
CA ASP A 753 16.13 -37.61 -1.89
C ASP A 753 14.65 -38.00 -2.11
N THR A 754 13.72 -37.08 -1.86
CA THR A 754 12.30 -37.21 -2.22
C THR A 754 11.88 -36.00 -3.06
N ALA A 755 11.38 -36.23 -4.28
CA ALA A 755 10.98 -35.12 -5.16
C ALA A 755 9.81 -34.31 -4.56
N VAL A 756 8.72 -34.99 -4.19
CA VAL A 756 7.53 -34.39 -3.55
C VAL A 756 7.18 -35.18 -2.29
N LEU A 757 7.33 -34.56 -1.11
CA LEU A 757 6.73 -35.04 0.13
C LEU A 757 5.42 -34.28 0.34
N ASN A 758 4.28 -34.95 0.19
CA ASN A 758 2.96 -34.35 0.43
C ASN A 758 2.41 -34.86 1.77
N HIS A 759 2.24 -33.96 2.75
CA HIS A 759 1.81 -34.34 4.10
C HIS A 759 0.29 -34.26 4.31
N TRP A 760 -0.41 -33.38 3.59
CA TRP A 760 -1.87 -33.41 3.47
C TRP A 760 -2.39 -32.73 2.19
N ASN A 761 -3.59 -33.09 1.74
CA ASN A 761 -4.37 -32.30 0.78
C ASN A 761 -5.85 -32.72 0.77
N TRP A 762 -6.68 -32.06 -0.04
CA TRP A 762 -8.00 -32.56 -0.47
C TRP A 762 -7.99 -33.08 -1.92
N GLY A 763 -7.26 -32.42 -2.83
CA GLY A 763 -7.02 -32.90 -4.19
C GLY A 763 -6.01 -32.08 -4.97
N TRP A 764 -5.00 -32.70 -5.57
CA TRP A 764 -3.95 -32.02 -6.35
C TRP A 764 -3.75 -32.66 -7.72
N SER A 765 -3.47 -31.84 -8.75
CA SER A 765 -3.15 -32.32 -10.10
C SER A 765 -1.75 -31.93 -10.57
N PHE A 766 -1.01 -32.92 -11.08
CA PHE A 766 0.35 -32.81 -11.59
C PHE A 766 0.41 -33.22 -13.08
N GLN A 767 0.85 -32.31 -13.95
CA GLN A 767 0.96 -32.52 -15.40
C GLN A 767 2.42 -32.43 -15.87
N GLY A 768 2.86 -33.44 -16.64
CA GLY A 768 4.15 -33.49 -17.37
C GLY A 768 5.42 -33.57 -16.52
N VAL A 769 5.29 -33.85 -15.22
CA VAL A 769 6.39 -33.82 -14.24
C VAL A 769 7.53 -34.79 -14.61
N MET A 770 8.78 -34.36 -14.46
CA MET A 770 9.96 -35.21 -14.66
C MET A 770 10.74 -35.44 -13.37
N ILE A 771 11.13 -36.69 -13.11
CA ILE A 771 11.86 -37.10 -11.90
C ILE A 771 13.04 -37.96 -12.34
N ASN A 772 14.27 -37.55 -12.01
CA ASN A 772 15.49 -38.22 -12.45
C ASN A 772 16.44 -38.46 -11.26
N ASN A 773 16.90 -39.71 -11.07
CA ASN A 773 17.87 -40.10 -10.04
C ASN A 773 17.46 -39.65 -8.62
N CYS A 774 16.20 -39.85 -8.24
CA CYS A 774 15.70 -39.56 -6.89
C CYS A 774 15.57 -40.86 -6.07
N LYS A 775 15.46 -40.82 -4.74
CA LYS A 775 15.19 -42.06 -3.96
C LYS A 775 13.70 -42.41 -3.98
N VAL A 776 12.85 -41.38 -3.89
CA VAL A 776 11.39 -41.46 -4.04
C VAL A 776 10.91 -40.32 -4.94
N GLY A 777 9.95 -40.58 -5.81
CA GLY A 777 9.21 -39.53 -6.50
C GLY A 777 8.25 -38.81 -5.56
N PHE A 778 7.05 -39.36 -5.41
CA PHE A 778 6.01 -38.87 -4.52
C PHE A 778 5.96 -39.72 -3.24
N ASP A 779 6.03 -39.06 -2.09
CA ASP A 779 5.90 -39.66 -0.76
C ASP A 779 4.65 -39.06 -0.10
N LEU A 780 3.60 -39.87 0.03
CA LEU A 780 2.24 -39.44 0.37
C LEU A 780 1.88 -39.90 1.79
N LEU A 781 1.75 -38.95 2.72
CA LEU A 781 1.43 -39.25 4.12
C LEU A 781 -0.08 -39.46 4.33
N GLN A 782 -0.49 -39.95 5.52
CA GLN A 782 -1.90 -40.30 5.81
C GLN A 782 -2.90 -39.14 5.70
N GLY A 783 -2.45 -37.88 5.67
CA GLY A 783 -3.32 -36.71 5.47
C GLY A 783 -3.65 -36.40 4.00
N VAL A 784 -3.10 -37.14 3.04
CA VAL A 784 -3.31 -36.90 1.60
C VAL A 784 -4.60 -37.57 1.15
N SER A 785 -5.64 -36.78 0.88
CA SER A 785 -6.88 -37.30 0.32
C SER A 785 -6.71 -37.77 -1.13
N ALA A 786 -6.18 -36.94 -2.04
CA ALA A 786 -6.22 -37.28 -3.47
C ALA A 786 -5.10 -36.68 -4.32
N VAL A 787 -4.53 -37.47 -5.23
CA VAL A 787 -3.52 -37.01 -6.21
C VAL A 787 -3.85 -37.54 -7.60
N ALA A 788 -3.85 -36.66 -8.59
CA ALA A 788 -3.95 -37.01 -10.00
C ALA A 788 -2.64 -36.64 -10.73
N ILE A 789 -2.06 -37.57 -11.49
CA ILE A 789 -0.81 -37.37 -12.24
C ILE A 789 -1.00 -37.77 -13.70
N VAL A 790 -0.64 -36.86 -14.61
CA VAL A 790 -0.72 -37.08 -16.06
C VAL A 790 0.61 -36.75 -16.75
N ASP A 791 0.97 -37.55 -17.76
CA ASP A 791 2.10 -37.32 -18.68
C ASP A 791 3.51 -37.27 -18.03
N ALA A 792 3.68 -37.85 -16.84
CA ALA A 792 4.93 -37.80 -16.09
C ALA A 792 6.00 -38.79 -16.60
N VAL A 793 7.28 -38.41 -16.47
CA VAL A 793 8.43 -39.24 -16.87
C VAL A 793 9.43 -39.42 -15.73
N VAL A 794 9.67 -40.66 -15.33
CA VAL A 794 10.46 -41.03 -14.15
C VAL A 794 11.64 -41.89 -14.57
N ARG A 795 12.84 -41.56 -14.09
CA ARG A 795 14.11 -42.23 -14.42
C ARG A 795 14.95 -42.52 -13.18
N ASP A 796 15.62 -43.67 -13.16
CA ASP A 796 16.67 -44.02 -12.20
C ASP A 796 16.23 -43.87 -10.72
N THR A 797 14.94 -44.10 -10.44
CA THR A 797 14.30 -43.75 -9.16
C THR A 797 13.68 -45.01 -8.54
N PRO A 798 14.16 -45.52 -7.39
CA PRO A 798 13.74 -46.80 -6.81
C PRO A 798 12.22 -46.98 -6.62
N VAL A 799 11.53 -45.91 -6.20
CA VAL A 799 10.08 -45.88 -5.98
C VAL A 799 9.50 -44.61 -6.59
N PHE A 800 8.59 -44.74 -7.56
CA PHE A 800 7.89 -43.57 -8.12
C PHE A 800 6.89 -42.99 -7.12
N ILE A 801 5.98 -43.80 -6.57
CA ILE A 801 5.00 -43.36 -5.57
C ILE A 801 5.04 -44.28 -4.35
N ARG A 802 5.12 -43.67 -3.16
CA ARG A 802 5.03 -44.35 -1.86
C ARG A 802 3.87 -43.78 -1.04
N SER A 803 2.95 -44.63 -0.61
CA SER A 803 1.91 -44.27 0.37
C SER A 803 2.34 -44.62 1.79
N ALA A 804 1.79 -43.92 2.79
CA ALA A 804 2.04 -44.23 4.20
C ALA A 804 1.59 -45.64 4.62
N ALA A 805 0.61 -46.22 3.94
CA ALA A 805 0.13 -47.59 4.14
C ALA A 805 -0.51 -48.13 2.85
N ALA A 806 -0.55 -49.47 2.70
CA ALA A 806 -1.31 -50.11 1.64
C ALA A 806 -2.83 -50.02 1.91
N SER A 807 -3.56 -49.27 1.06
CA SER A 807 -5.02 -49.21 1.06
C SER A 807 -5.60 -50.57 0.62
N ARG A 808 -6.56 -51.13 1.37
CA ARG A 808 -7.06 -52.50 1.17
C ARG A 808 -8.59 -52.54 1.26
N ALA A 809 -9.24 -52.75 0.11
CA ALA A 809 -10.70 -52.91 -0.04
C ALA A 809 -11.57 -51.72 0.43
N SER A 810 -10.97 -50.58 0.79
CA SER A 810 -11.67 -49.33 1.10
C SER A 810 -10.81 -48.13 0.71
N LEU A 811 -11.45 -47.01 0.37
CA LEU A 811 -10.79 -45.74 0.07
C LEU A 811 -9.97 -45.26 1.28
N SER A 812 -8.73 -44.85 1.00
CA SER A 812 -7.81 -44.16 1.91
C SER A 812 -6.64 -43.69 1.06
N GLY A 813 -6.65 -42.41 0.65
CA GLY A 813 -5.73 -41.90 -0.36
C GLY A 813 -6.12 -42.35 -1.77
N SER A 814 -6.79 -41.46 -2.50
CA SER A 814 -7.13 -41.61 -3.91
C SER A 814 -5.92 -41.31 -4.78
N LEU A 815 -5.69 -42.12 -5.82
CA LEU A 815 -4.61 -41.90 -6.79
C LEU A 815 -5.10 -42.20 -8.20
N ALA A 816 -4.92 -41.26 -9.13
CA ALA A 816 -5.19 -41.43 -10.55
C ALA A 816 -3.92 -41.16 -11.37
N LEU A 817 -3.53 -42.11 -12.23
CA LEU A 817 -2.34 -42.03 -13.06
C LEU A 817 -2.72 -42.20 -14.54
N SER A 818 -2.24 -41.33 -15.43
CA SER A 818 -2.39 -41.50 -16.88
C SER A 818 -1.13 -41.11 -17.65
N ASN A 819 -0.77 -41.92 -18.66
CA ASN A 819 0.41 -41.72 -19.52
C ASN A 819 1.73 -41.51 -18.74
N ILE A 820 2.03 -42.42 -17.80
CA ILE A 820 3.28 -42.34 -17.02
C ILE A 820 4.35 -43.21 -17.69
N LEU A 821 5.52 -42.63 -17.99
CA LEU A 821 6.68 -43.34 -18.54
C LEU A 821 7.74 -43.56 -17.45
N LEU A 822 8.00 -44.82 -17.12
CA LEU A 822 8.98 -45.24 -16.12
C LEU A 822 10.19 -45.88 -16.80
N LYS A 823 11.41 -45.48 -16.42
CA LYS A 823 12.67 -46.09 -16.87
C LYS A 823 13.58 -46.38 -15.68
N ASP A 824 13.98 -47.64 -15.52
CA ASP A 824 14.77 -48.12 -14.39
C ASP A 824 14.19 -47.70 -13.02
N VAL A 825 12.87 -47.91 -12.89
CA VAL A 825 12.05 -47.65 -11.68
C VAL A 825 11.47 -48.99 -11.20
N PRO A 826 12.07 -49.67 -10.20
CA PRO A 826 11.59 -50.97 -9.72
C PRO A 826 10.16 -51.00 -9.17
N THR A 827 9.70 -49.95 -8.50
CA THR A 827 8.34 -49.87 -7.92
C THR A 827 7.61 -48.63 -8.45
N ALA A 828 6.47 -48.82 -9.12
CA ALA A 828 5.65 -47.72 -9.60
C ALA A 828 4.78 -47.15 -8.46
N VAL A 829 4.07 -48.03 -7.73
CA VAL A 829 3.29 -47.67 -6.54
C VAL A 829 3.53 -48.72 -5.46
N GLY A 830 3.88 -48.29 -4.24
CA GLY A 830 4.01 -49.15 -3.07
C GLY A 830 3.78 -48.41 -1.76
N ASP A 831 3.92 -49.10 -0.63
CA ASP A 831 3.73 -48.51 0.71
C ASP A 831 5.04 -48.38 1.52
N ALA A 832 4.97 -47.65 2.64
CA ALA A 832 6.07 -47.45 3.57
C ALA A 832 6.61 -48.74 4.23
N ASN A 833 5.88 -49.86 4.14
CA ASN A 833 6.30 -51.18 4.63
C ASN A 833 7.00 -52.02 3.56
N GLY A 834 7.08 -51.53 2.31
CA GLY A 834 7.68 -52.22 1.17
C GLY A 834 6.73 -53.14 0.40
N ALA A 835 5.42 -53.06 0.62
CA ALA A 835 4.44 -53.74 -0.22
C ALA A 835 4.26 -52.99 -1.55
N SER A 836 4.38 -53.68 -2.68
CA SER A 836 4.15 -53.09 -4.00
C SER A 836 2.69 -53.29 -4.44
N ALA A 837 1.99 -52.21 -4.76
CA ALA A 837 0.66 -52.21 -5.35
C ALA A 837 0.71 -52.22 -6.89
N LEU A 838 1.73 -51.58 -7.48
CA LEU A 838 2.04 -51.63 -8.90
C LEU A 838 3.57 -51.77 -9.08
N PRO A 839 4.08 -52.91 -9.59
CA PRO A 839 5.50 -53.03 -9.91
C PRO A 839 5.87 -52.13 -11.08
N GLY A 840 7.12 -51.68 -11.11
CA GLY A 840 7.71 -51.00 -12.26
C GLY A 840 8.66 -51.93 -13.03
N GLY A 841 9.72 -51.35 -13.60
CA GLY A 841 10.76 -52.10 -14.32
C GLY A 841 11.76 -51.19 -15.04
N ALA A 842 12.59 -51.80 -15.90
CA ALA A 842 13.56 -51.08 -16.73
C ALA A 842 12.91 -50.15 -17.77
N HIS A 843 11.74 -50.52 -18.30
CA HIS A 843 10.93 -49.67 -19.17
C HIS A 843 9.45 -50.06 -19.06
N VAL A 844 8.61 -49.18 -18.51
CA VAL A 844 7.17 -49.40 -18.34
C VAL A 844 6.39 -48.15 -18.75
N VAL A 845 5.23 -48.33 -19.39
CA VAL A 845 4.26 -47.27 -19.67
C VAL A 845 2.96 -47.62 -18.94
N ILE A 846 2.41 -46.66 -18.19
CA ILE A 846 1.13 -46.79 -17.49
C ILE A 846 0.12 -45.89 -18.22
N GLU A 847 -0.77 -46.48 -19.01
CA GLU A 847 -1.75 -45.72 -19.82
C GLU A 847 -2.83 -45.06 -18.93
N SER A 848 -3.47 -45.86 -18.05
CA SER A 848 -4.45 -45.41 -17.06
C SER A 848 -4.48 -46.40 -15.86
N TRP A 849 -4.29 -45.91 -14.64
CA TRP A 849 -4.30 -46.72 -13.40
C TRP A 849 -4.91 -45.93 -12.24
N GLY A 850 -5.66 -46.59 -11.35
CA GLY A 850 -6.36 -45.95 -10.25
C GLY A 850 -6.34 -46.73 -8.92
N GLN A 851 -6.30 -45.98 -7.81
CA GLN A 851 -6.53 -46.46 -6.46
C GLN A 851 -7.68 -45.70 -5.79
N GLY A 852 -8.73 -46.42 -5.37
CA GLY A 852 -9.93 -45.86 -4.75
C GLY A 852 -11.21 -46.22 -5.50
N ASN A 853 -12.32 -45.53 -5.20
CA ASN A 853 -13.65 -45.89 -5.68
C ASN A 853 -13.89 -45.45 -7.13
N VAL A 854 -14.37 -46.38 -7.97
CA VAL A 854 -14.64 -46.18 -9.40
C VAL A 854 -16.12 -46.45 -9.71
N TYR A 855 -16.75 -45.50 -10.40
CA TYR A 855 -18.17 -45.49 -10.76
C TYR A 855 -18.36 -45.34 -12.29
N SER A 856 -19.53 -45.71 -12.82
CA SER A 856 -19.86 -45.45 -14.23
C SER A 856 -21.34 -45.25 -14.51
N GLY A 857 -21.67 -44.21 -15.27
CA GLY A 857 -23.04 -43.85 -15.65
C GLY A 857 -23.92 -43.62 -14.42
N THR A 858 -25.09 -44.26 -14.41
CA THR A 858 -26.09 -44.21 -13.34
C THR A 858 -25.99 -45.38 -12.34
N ASP A 859 -24.86 -46.10 -12.29
CA ASP A 859 -24.63 -47.12 -11.27
C ASP A 859 -24.18 -46.47 -9.94
N PRO A 860 -24.99 -46.53 -8.87
CA PRO A 860 -24.63 -45.96 -7.57
C PRO A 860 -23.64 -46.85 -6.80
N THR A 861 -23.33 -48.07 -7.27
CA THR A 861 -22.44 -48.99 -6.57
C THR A 861 -20.98 -48.81 -7.01
N GLY A 862 -20.18 -48.15 -6.15
CA GLY A 862 -18.77 -47.91 -6.41
C GLY A 862 -17.91 -49.17 -6.25
N GLU A 863 -17.01 -49.42 -7.20
CA GLU A 863 -16.03 -50.51 -7.10
C GLU A 863 -14.68 -49.95 -6.63
N PHE A 864 -14.22 -50.31 -5.42
CA PHE A 864 -12.86 -49.98 -4.98
C PHE A 864 -11.83 -50.73 -5.84
N LYS A 865 -10.94 -49.98 -6.49
CA LYS A 865 -9.85 -50.52 -7.33
C LYS A 865 -8.49 -50.13 -6.80
N GLN A 866 -7.49 -50.93 -7.18
CA GLN A 866 -6.06 -50.66 -7.04
C GLN A 866 -5.38 -51.33 -8.24
N GLY A 867 -5.56 -50.75 -9.43
CA GLY A 867 -5.34 -51.45 -10.69
C GLY A 867 -5.63 -50.61 -11.94
N PRO A 868 -5.53 -51.21 -13.14
CA PRO A 868 -5.92 -50.57 -14.38
C PRO A 868 -7.38 -50.09 -14.35
N ILE A 869 -7.60 -48.91 -14.91
CA ILE A 869 -8.92 -48.27 -15.07
C ILE A 869 -9.13 -47.92 -16.55
N ALA A 870 -10.34 -47.51 -16.93
CA ALA A 870 -10.57 -47.01 -18.28
C ALA A 870 -9.64 -45.81 -18.58
N ALA A 871 -9.10 -45.75 -19.79
CA ALA A 871 -8.43 -44.56 -20.29
C ALA A 871 -9.48 -43.66 -20.96
N ALA A 872 -9.52 -42.39 -20.58
CA ALA A 872 -10.33 -41.40 -21.30
C ALA A 872 -9.78 -41.23 -22.72
N HIS A 873 -10.68 -41.13 -23.70
CA HIS A 873 -10.30 -40.64 -25.02
C HIS A 873 -9.77 -39.20 -24.88
N LYS A 874 -8.52 -38.97 -25.29
CA LYS A 874 -7.90 -37.65 -25.34
C LYS A 874 -7.86 -37.17 -26.81
N PRO A 875 -8.78 -36.28 -27.24
CA PRO A 875 -8.73 -35.71 -28.59
C PRO A 875 -7.38 -35.07 -28.89
N SER A 876 -6.84 -35.29 -30.09
CA SER A 876 -5.53 -34.77 -30.49
C SER A 876 -5.42 -33.25 -30.47
N VAL A 877 -6.53 -32.52 -30.47
CA VAL A 877 -6.55 -31.05 -30.32
C VAL A 877 -6.21 -30.57 -28.91
N LEU A 878 -6.37 -31.42 -27.88
CA LEU A 878 -5.93 -31.16 -26.50
C LEU A 878 -4.47 -31.57 -26.25
N LEU A 879 -3.84 -32.26 -27.22
CA LEU A 879 -2.51 -32.87 -27.08
C LEU A 879 -1.43 -32.09 -27.81
N ASP A 880 -0.21 -32.15 -27.30
CA ASP A 880 0.99 -31.67 -27.98
C ASP A 880 1.52 -32.67 -29.03
N SER A 881 2.64 -32.32 -29.67
CA SER A 881 3.30 -33.15 -30.70
C SER A 881 3.90 -34.46 -30.16
N ALA A 882 3.97 -34.64 -28.84
CA ALA A 882 4.42 -35.85 -28.17
C ALA A 882 3.25 -36.68 -27.58
N GLY A 883 1.99 -36.26 -27.77
CA GLY A 883 0.80 -36.95 -27.28
C GLY A 883 0.48 -36.72 -25.80
N ARG A 884 1.08 -35.72 -25.16
CA ARG A 884 0.78 -35.29 -23.78
C ARG A 884 -0.27 -34.18 -23.79
N ILE A 885 -0.98 -33.94 -22.68
CA ILE A 885 -1.85 -32.77 -22.53
C ILE A 885 -1.01 -31.50 -22.76
N PHE A 886 -1.43 -30.67 -23.72
CA PHE A 886 -0.75 -29.45 -24.10
C PHE A 886 -0.61 -28.47 -22.91
N GLY A 887 0.54 -27.80 -22.82
CA GLY A 887 0.82 -26.77 -21.83
C GLY A 887 1.70 -25.67 -22.42
N LYS A 888 1.35 -24.40 -22.18
CA LYS A 888 2.05 -23.22 -22.72
C LYS A 888 2.48 -22.24 -21.63
N LYS A 889 3.76 -21.90 -21.66
CA LYS A 889 4.43 -20.94 -20.75
C LYS A 889 3.75 -19.57 -20.75
N HIS A 890 3.57 -19.00 -19.55
CA HIS A 890 3.17 -17.60 -19.35
C HIS A 890 4.07 -16.67 -20.19
N PRO A 891 3.52 -15.92 -21.18
CA PRO A 891 4.33 -15.10 -22.06
C PRO A 891 4.92 -13.85 -21.35
N GLN A 892 6.23 -13.82 -21.14
CA GLN A 892 6.92 -12.63 -20.59
C GLN A 892 7.56 -11.74 -21.68
N TYR A 893 7.38 -12.14 -22.95
CA TYR A 893 7.82 -11.39 -24.13
C TYR A 893 9.32 -11.05 -24.13
N GLU A 894 10.15 -11.97 -23.63
CA GLU A 894 11.56 -11.74 -23.35
C GLU A 894 12.29 -11.13 -24.55
N ASP A 895 12.22 -11.74 -25.72
CA ASP A 895 12.99 -11.32 -26.91
C ASP A 895 12.56 -9.99 -27.53
N TYR A 896 11.42 -9.42 -27.11
CA TYR A 896 10.95 -8.12 -27.57
C TYR A 896 11.77 -6.96 -26.97
N SER A 897 11.80 -5.83 -27.69
CA SER A 897 12.36 -4.57 -27.21
C SER A 897 11.26 -3.65 -26.67
N VAL A 898 11.61 -2.70 -25.79
CA VAL A 898 10.67 -1.69 -25.27
C VAL A 898 9.96 -0.88 -26.37
N ARG A 899 10.53 -0.81 -27.59
CA ARG A 899 9.92 -0.16 -28.77
C ARG A 899 8.77 -0.96 -29.39
N GLU A 900 8.56 -2.20 -28.96
CA GLU A 900 7.48 -3.08 -29.40
C GLU A 900 6.33 -3.13 -28.40
N PHE A 901 6.50 -2.54 -27.22
CA PHE A 901 5.43 -2.22 -26.29
C PHE A 901 4.83 -0.86 -26.61
N VAL A 902 3.62 -0.60 -26.10
CA VAL A 902 3.00 0.72 -26.12
C VAL A 902 2.11 0.92 -24.90
N SER A 903 2.35 1.99 -24.14
CA SER A 903 1.56 2.34 -22.95
C SER A 903 0.18 2.87 -23.35
N VAL A 904 -0.86 2.44 -22.62
CA VAL A 904 -2.22 3.00 -22.72
C VAL A 904 -2.32 4.41 -22.13
N LYS A 905 -1.52 4.74 -21.10
CA LYS A 905 -1.53 6.07 -20.48
C LYS A 905 -0.91 7.13 -21.40
N ASP A 906 0.11 6.76 -22.19
CA ASP A 906 0.71 7.59 -23.25
C ASP A 906 -0.29 7.95 -24.36
N HIS A 907 -1.38 7.18 -24.46
CA HIS A 907 -2.43 7.33 -25.46
C HIS A 907 -3.76 7.84 -24.89
N GLY A 908 -3.72 8.39 -23.68
CA GLY A 908 -4.80 9.19 -23.11
C GLY A 908 -5.74 8.45 -22.18
N ALA A 909 -5.55 7.15 -21.93
CA ALA A 909 -6.21 6.48 -20.81
C ALA A 909 -5.65 7.00 -19.47
N ARG A 910 -6.43 7.01 -18.40
CA ARG A 910 -6.01 7.49 -17.07
C ARG A 910 -5.68 6.34 -16.11
N GLY A 911 -6.56 5.34 -16.03
CA GLY A 911 -6.49 4.30 -15.02
C GLY A 911 -6.63 4.85 -13.60
N ASP A 912 -7.47 5.87 -13.41
CA ASP A 912 -7.65 6.60 -12.14
C ASP A 912 -8.87 6.16 -11.30
N GLY A 913 -9.61 5.15 -11.75
CA GLY A 913 -10.82 4.64 -11.09
C GLY A 913 -12.09 5.46 -11.33
N SER A 914 -12.04 6.55 -12.11
CA SER A 914 -13.17 7.48 -12.29
C SER A 914 -13.39 7.95 -13.74
N THR A 915 -12.32 8.15 -14.51
CA THR A 915 -12.38 8.61 -15.91
C THR A 915 -12.83 7.47 -16.83
N ASP A 916 -13.81 7.76 -17.68
CA ASP A 916 -14.21 6.89 -18.80
C ASP A 916 -13.06 6.80 -19.84
N ASP A 917 -12.33 5.69 -19.77
CA ASP A 917 -11.19 5.39 -20.63
C ASP A 917 -11.60 4.59 -21.89
N THR A 918 -12.90 4.28 -22.07
CA THR A 918 -13.42 3.38 -23.13
C THR A 918 -12.89 3.75 -24.51
N ARG A 919 -13.02 5.03 -24.87
CA ARG A 919 -12.60 5.55 -26.18
C ARG A 919 -11.08 5.49 -26.36
N ALA A 920 -10.29 5.71 -25.31
CA ALA A 920 -8.84 5.64 -25.39
C ALA A 920 -8.37 4.19 -25.58
N ILE A 921 -8.94 3.26 -24.81
CA ILE A 921 -8.64 1.82 -24.85
C ILE A 921 -9.06 1.20 -26.19
N GLN A 922 -10.27 1.47 -26.69
CA GLN A 922 -10.67 0.96 -28.01
C GLN A 922 -9.82 1.55 -29.15
N THR A 923 -9.45 2.83 -29.06
CA THR A 923 -8.53 3.45 -30.03
C THR A 923 -7.15 2.79 -30.00
N MET A 924 -6.67 2.39 -28.82
CA MET A 924 -5.42 1.65 -28.66
C MET A 924 -5.46 0.29 -29.36
N PHE A 925 -6.46 -0.54 -29.07
CA PHE A 925 -6.62 -1.83 -29.74
C PHE A 925 -6.74 -1.69 -31.26
N ASN A 926 -7.60 -0.78 -31.74
CA ASN A 926 -7.80 -0.51 -33.17
C ASN A 926 -6.51 -0.07 -33.90
N LYS A 927 -5.59 0.61 -33.20
CA LYS A 927 -4.33 1.14 -33.76
C LYS A 927 -3.17 0.14 -33.70
N PHE A 928 -3.12 -0.70 -32.67
CA PHE A 928 -1.91 -1.44 -32.29
C PHE A 928 -2.04 -2.97 -32.18
N ALA A 929 -3.25 -3.55 -32.20
CA ALA A 929 -3.42 -5.00 -32.30
C ALA A 929 -2.65 -5.55 -33.52
N GLY A 930 -1.96 -6.69 -33.35
CA GLY A 930 -1.08 -7.29 -34.36
C GLY A 930 0.21 -6.53 -34.64
N ARG A 931 0.49 -5.41 -33.97
CA ARG A 931 1.64 -4.50 -34.27
C ARG A 931 2.51 -4.15 -33.07
N LYS A 932 1.94 -4.17 -31.86
CA LYS A 932 2.61 -3.91 -30.57
C LYS A 932 2.00 -4.78 -29.48
N ILE A 933 2.77 -4.98 -28.40
CA ILE A 933 2.25 -5.46 -27.12
C ILE A 933 1.67 -4.23 -26.39
N ILE A 934 0.42 -4.30 -25.96
CA ILE A 934 -0.28 -3.19 -25.32
C ILE A 934 -0.03 -3.29 -23.81
N PHE A 935 0.72 -2.34 -23.27
CA PHE A 935 1.09 -2.28 -21.86
C PHE A 935 0.04 -1.47 -21.10
N PHE A 936 -0.71 -2.14 -20.24
CA PHE A 936 -1.55 -1.51 -19.24
C PHE A 936 -0.68 -1.22 -18.02
N ASN A 937 -0.51 0.07 -17.72
CA ASN A 937 0.11 0.48 -16.46
C ASN A 937 -0.77 0.09 -15.27
N ALA A 938 -0.23 0.23 -14.06
CA ALA A 938 -1.01 0.05 -12.85
C ALA A 938 -2.13 1.12 -12.76
N GLY A 939 -3.33 0.69 -12.37
CA GLY A 939 -4.51 1.54 -12.26
C GLY A 939 -5.83 0.82 -12.58
N THR A 940 -6.94 1.50 -12.28
CA THR A 940 -8.30 1.03 -12.56
C THR A 940 -8.89 1.84 -13.71
N TYR A 941 -9.14 1.19 -14.83
CA TYR A 941 -9.61 1.78 -16.08
C TYR A 941 -11.12 1.57 -16.20
N ILE A 942 -11.91 2.62 -16.02
CA ILE A 942 -13.37 2.54 -16.13
C ILE A 942 -13.78 2.51 -17.60
N VAL A 943 -14.66 1.58 -17.96
CA VAL A 943 -15.28 1.51 -19.28
C VAL A 943 -16.81 1.49 -19.17
N THR A 944 -17.47 2.17 -20.10
CA THR A 944 -18.93 2.44 -20.08
C THR A 944 -19.68 1.79 -21.24
N SER A 945 -18.96 1.11 -22.13
CA SER A 945 -19.48 0.26 -23.21
C SER A 945 -18.39 -0.73 -23.65
N THR A 946 -18.74 -1.71 -24.49
CA THR A 946 -17.87 -2.84 -24.84
C THR A 946 -16.52 -2.42 -25.42
N ILE A 947 -15.45 -3.08 -24.95
CA ILE A 947 -14.14 -3.09 -25.57
C ILE A 947 -13.95 -4.38 -26.37
N THR A 948 -13.85 -4.29 -27.71
CA THR A 948 -13.43 -5.41 -28.57
C THR A 948 -11.91 -5.45 -28.70
N LEU A 949 -11.31 -6.60 -28.37
CA LEU A 949 -9.91 -6.96 -28.66
C LEU A 949 -9.82 -7.62 -30.04
N PRO A 950 -9.15 -7.02 -31.05
CA PRO A 950 -9.01 -7.62 -32.37
C PRO A 950 -8.08 -8.85 -32.37
N PRO A 951 -8.24 -9.77 -33.33
CA PRO A 951 -7.26 -10.82 -33.59
C PRO A 951 -5.83 -10.25 -33.79
N GLY A 952 -4.84 -10.89 -33.18
CA GLY A 952 -3.45 -10.42 -33.12
C GLY A 952 -3.12 -9.58 -31.88
N THR A 953 -4.05 -9.38 -30.95
CA THR A 953 -3.81 -8.62 -29.71
C THR A 953 -2.83 -9.35 -28.79
N ARG A 954 -1.91 -8.58 -28.20
CA ARG A 954 -1.08 -8.99 -27.06
C ARG A 954 -1.17 -7.89 -26.02
N MET A 955 -1.47 -8.22 -24.77
CA MET A 955 -1.54 -7.24 -23.69
C MET A 955 -1.03 -7.79 -22.36
N VAL A 956 -0.41 -6.89 -21.60
CA VAL A 956 0.23 -7.17 -20.30
C VAL A 956 -0.08 -6.04 -19.31
N GLY A 957 -0.36 -6.40 -18.05
CA GLY A 957 -0.56 -5.48 -16.95
C GLY A 957 0.69 -5.24 -16.08
N GLU A 958 0.56 -4.37 -15.09
CA GLU A 958 1.63 -3.94 -14.18
C GLU A 958 1.19 -4.17 -12.71
N ALA A 959 1.16 -5.44 -12.29
CA ALA A 959 0.69 -5.97 -11.00
C ALA A 959 -0.80 -5.72 -10.65
N TRP A 960 -1.32 -4.50 -10.80
CA TRP A 960 -2.72 -4.13 -10.58
C TRP A 960 -3.25 -3.29 -11.74
N SER A 961 -3.60 -3.96 -12.84
CA SER A 961 -4.17 -3.34 -14.04
C SER A 961 -5.59 -3.86 -14.24
N VAL A 962 -6.58 -3.11 -13.76
CA VAL A 962 -7.99 -3.50 -13.75
C VAL A 962 -8.73 -2.78 -14.88
N ILE A 963 -9.48 -3.49 -15.72
CA ILE A 963 -10.51 -2.88 -16.58
C ILE A 963 -11.88 -3.18 -15.96
N ALA A 964 -12.65 -2.14 -15.64
CA ALA A 964 -13.90 -2.27 -14.89
C ALA A 964 -15.10 -1.68 -15.66
N GLY A 965 -16.11 -2.51 -15.94
CA GLY A 965 -17.37 -2.05 -16.54
C GLY A 965 -18.23 -1.28 -15.54
N LYS A 966 -18.69 -0.08 -15.89
CA LYS A 966 -19.55 0.77 -15.04
C LYS A 966 -20.71 1.41 -15.82
N GLY A 967 -21.86 1.53 -15.17
CA GLY A 967 -22.98 2.38 -15.60
C GLY A 967 -23.97 1.71 -16.55
N ASN A 968 -24.91 2.51 -17.06
CA ASN A 968 -26.19 2.07 -17.63
C ASN A 968 -26.11 1.00 -18.73
N ALA A 969 -24.99 0.89 -19.47
CA ALA A 969 -24.81 -0.17 -20.46
C ALA A 969 -24.80 -1.58 -19.85
N PHE A 970 -24.45 -1.71 -18.57
CA PHE A 970 -24.32 -2.99 -17.86
C PHE A 970 -25.34 -3.14 -16.73
N ALA A 971 -26.40 -2.32 -16.73
CA ALA A 971 -27.36 -2.21 -15.62
C ALA A 971 -28.67 -3.01 -15.82
N ASP A 972 -28.77 -3.81 -16.89
CA ASP A 972 -30.00 -4.51 -17.28
C ASP A 972 -29.73 -6.01 -17.49
N GLN A 973 -30.29 -6.87 -16.63
CA GLN A 973 -30.13 -8.32 -16.73
C GLN A 973 -30.99 -8.97 -17.83
N GLU A 974 -32.04 -8.30 -18.30
CA GLU A 974 -32.92 -8.80 -19.38
C GLU A 974 -32.35 -8.46 -20.77
N ASN A 975 -31.34 -7.58 -20.83
CA ASN A 975 -30.60 -7.23 -22.04
C ASN A 975 -29.08 -7.09 -21.74
N PRO A 976 -28.42 -8.18 -21.30
CA PRO A 976 -27.05 -8.12 -20.79
C PRO A 976 -26.03 -7.76 -21.89
N GLN A 977 -25.02 -6.97 -21.52
CA GLN A 977 -24.03 -6.40 -22.44
C GLN A 977 -22.60 -6.76 -22.05
N VAL A 978 -21.76 -6.90 -23.07
CA VAL A 978 -20.36 -7.31 -22.89
C VAL A 978 -19.46 -6.16 -22.47
N VAL A 979 -18.67 -6.34 -21.42
CA VAL A 979 -17.61 -5.41 -21.01
C VAL A 979 -16.37 -5.62 -21.90
N ILE A 980 -15.82 -6.85 -21.95
CA ILE A 980 -14.66 -7.21 -22.77
C ILE A 980 -15.03 -8.29 -23.81
N ARG A 981 -14.93 -7.96 -25.10
CA ARG A 981 -15.15 -8.88 -26.23
C ARG A 981 -13.81 -9.34 -26.80
N VAL A 982 -13.45 -10.60 -26.59
CA VAL A 982 -12.18 -11.19 -27.03
C VAL A 982 -12.36 -11.81 -28.42
N GLY A 983 -12.02 -11.03 -29.45
CA GLY A 983 -12.33 -11.32 -30.84
C GLY A 983 -13.80 -11.09 -31.19
N GLU A 984 -14.08 -10.84 -32.46
CA GLU A 984 -15.45 -10.88 -33.00
C GLU A 984 -15.91 -12.32 -33.22
N LYS A 985 -17.22 -12.55 -33.35
CA LYS A 985 -17.78 -13.90 -33.52
C LYS A 985 -17.16 -14.64 -34.72
N HIS A 986 -16.74 -15.88 -34.51
CA HIS A 986 -16.01 -16.73 -35.47
C HIS A 986 -14.63 -16.20 -35.94
N SER A 987 -14.09 -15.16 -35.31
CA SER A 987 -12.75 -14.65 -35.65
C SER A 987 -11.64 -15.62 -35.24
N ARG A 988 -10.51 -15.57 -35.97
CA ARG A 988 -9.34 -16.43 -35.72
C ARG A 988 -8.06 -15.62 -35.65
N GLY A 989 -7.18 -15.96 -34.71
CA GLY A 989 -5.91 -15.28 -34.52
C GLY A 989 -5.27 -15.52 -33.15
N VAL A 990 -4.14 -14.86 -32.92
CA VAL A 990 -3.48 -14.80 -31.62
C VAL A 990 -4.25 -13.83 -30.72
N VAL A 991 -4.56 -14.21 -29.48
CA VAL A 991 -4.82 -13.26 -28.39
C VAL A 991 -4.11 -13.75 -27.13
N GLU A 992 -3.22 -12.94 -26.59
CA GLU A 992 -2.46 -13.25 -25.37
C GLU A 992 -2.69 -12.13 -24.34
N ILE A 993 -3.21 -12.49 -23.17
CA ILE A 993 -3.53 -11.58 -22.06
C ILE A 993 -2.74 -12.03 -20.82
N THR A 994 -2.05 -11.11 -20.15
CA THR A 994 -1.15 -11.40 -19.03
C THR A 994 -1.25 -10.35 -17.93
N ASP A 995 -1.28 -10.77 -16.65
CA ASP A 995 -1.28 -9.86 -15.49
C ASP A 995 -2.41 -8.80 -15.46
N MET A 996 -3.57 -9.14 -16.04
CA MET A 996 -4.74 -8.26 -16.12
C MET A 996 -5.86 -8.71 -15.17
N ILE A 997 -6.71 -7.76 -14.77
CA ILE A 997 -7.94 -8.05 -14.03
C ILE A 997 -9.14 -7.44 -14.75
N PHE A 998 -10.21 -8.22 -14.86
CA PHE A 998 -11.50 -7.77 -15.35
C PHE A 998 -12.50 -7.69 -14.17
N SER A 999 -13.24 -6.60 -14.11
CA SER A 999 -14.11 -6.25 -12.97
C SER A 999 -15.37 -5.54 -13.46
N THR A 1000 -16.28 -5.30 -12.54
CA THR A 1000 -17.30 -4.26 -12.64
C THR A 1000 -17.09 -3.20 -11.56
N VAL A 1001 -17.80 -2.08 -11.67
CA VAL A 1001 -18.13 -1.19 -10.55
C VAL A 1001 -19.66 -1.19 -10.44
N GLY A 1002 -20.18 -1.58 -9.28
CA GLY A 1002 -21.58 -1.93 -9.11
C GLY A 1002 -22.55 -0.74 -8.99
N PRO A 1003 -23.86 -1.02 -9.05
CA PRO A 1003 -24.45 -2.28 -9.49
C PRO A 1003 -24.33 -2.46 -11.01
N ALA A 1004 -24.07 -3.69 -11.46
CA ALA A 1004 -23.90 -4.05 -12.86
C ALA A 1004 -24.54 -5.42 -13.22
N PRO A 1005 -25.84 -5.64 -12.91
CA PRO A 1005 -26.53 -6.93 -13.10
C PRO A 1005 -26.57 -7.41 -14.55
N GLY A 1006 -26.36 -6.54 -15.54
CA GLY A 1006 -26.30 -6.86 -16.96
C GLY A 1006 -24.89 -7.10 -17.52
N ALA A 1007 -23.83 -7.08 -16.71
CA ALA A 1007 -22.47 -7.24 -17.22
C ALA A 1007 -22.15 -8.69 -17.63
N ILE A 1008 -21.85 -8.92 -18.91
CA ILE A 1008 -21.07 -10.08 -19.37
C ILE A 1008 -19.60 -9.65 -19.36
N VAL A 1009 -18.84 -10.04 -18.35
CA VAL A 1009 -17.55 -9.39 -18.06
C VAL A 1009 -16.51 -9.73 -19.13
N VAL A 1010 -16.45 -10.99 -19.58
CA VAL A 1010 -15.64 -11.43 -20.72
C VAL A 1010 -16.46 -12.33 -21.66
N GLU A 1011 -16.70 -11.88 -22.90
CA GLU A 1011 -17.20 -12.71 -24.00
C GLU A 1011 -16.01 -13.14 -24.87
N TRP A 1012 -15.78 -14.44 -25.00
CA TRP A 1012 -14.61 -15.01 -25.68
C TRP A 1012 -15.01 -15.73 -26.97
N ASN A 1013 -14.82 -15.05 -28.10
CA ASN A 1013 -15.18 -15.56 -29.43
C ASN A 1013 -14.00 -16.08 -30.24
N ILE A 1014 -12.79 -15.60 -29.95
CA ILE A 1014 -11.59 -15.90 -30.71
C ILE A 1014 -11.31 -17.41 -30.71
N ARG A 1015 -10.88 -17.93 -31.86
CA ARG A 1015 -10.25 -19.26 -31.96
C ARG A 1015 -8.82 -19.15 -32.45
N GLU A 1016 -7.97 -20.03 -31.96
CA GLU A 1016 -6.56 -20.06 -32.32
C GLU A 1016 -6.34 -20.34 -33.83
N PRO A 1017 -5.20 -19.92 -34.39
CA PRO A 1017 -4.81 -20.27 -35.74
C PRO A 1017 -4.46 -21.77 -35.83
N ASN A 1018 -4.77 -22.39 -36.96
CA ASN A 1018 -4.45 -23.80 -37.21
C ASN A 1018 -2.94 -24.05 -37.04
N GLY A 1019 -2.55 -25.04 -36.24
CA GLY A 1019 -1.14 -25.36 -35.96
C GLY A 1019 -0.47 -24.49 -34.88
N HIS A 1020 -1.23 -23.62 -34.20
CA HIS A 1020 -0.72 -22.74 -33.15
C HIS A 1020 -1.57 -22.87 -31.86
N GLN A 1021 -1.51 -24.04 -31.22
CA GLN A 1021 -2.21 -24.31 -29.95
C GLN A 1021 -1.84 -23.29 -28.87
N GLY A 1022 -2.83 -22.90 -28.06
CA GLY A 1022 -2.65 -21.93 -26.98
C GLY A 1022 -2.33 -20.51 -27.48
N ALA A 1023 -2.48 -20.22 -28.77
CA ALA A 1023 -2.32 -18.87 -29.30
C ALA A 1023 -3.47 -17.92 -28.88
N ALA A 1024 -4.59 -18.47 -28.43
CA ALA A 1024 -5.68 -17.74 -27.78
C ALA A 1024 -5.74 -18.16 -26.30
N GLY A 1025 -5.35 -17.27 -25.39
CA GLY A 1025 -5.33 -17.59 -23.95
C GLY A 1025 -5.01 -16.42 -23.03
N MET A 1026 -5.09 -16.68 -21.73
CA MET A 1026 -4.71 -15.74 -20.67
C MET A 1026 -3.94 -16.44 -19.54
N TRP A 1027 -2.99 -15.71 -18.94
CA TRP A 1027 -2.12 -16.22 -17.87
C TRP A 1027 -2.05 -15.22 -16.72
N ASN A 1028 -2.12 -15.67 -15.45
CA ASN A 1028 -2.16 -14.78 -14.27
C ASN A 1028 -3.17 -13.62 -14.48
N THR A 1029 -4.34 -13.96 -15.03
CA THR A 1029 -5.36 -13.00 -15.42
C THR A 1029 -6.69 -13.45 -14.82
N HIS A 1030 -7.36 -12.53 -14.13
CA HIS A 1030 -8.44 -12.87 -13.21
C HIS A 1030 -9.70 -12.06 -13.53
N ILE A 1031 -10.87 -12.62 -13.22
CA ILE A 1031 -12.13 -11.89 -13.17
C ILE A 1031 -12.51 -11.80 -11.70
N ARG A 1032 -12.63 -10.57 -11.17
CA ARG A 1032 -12.77 -10.34 -9.73
C ARG A 1032 -13.85 -9.31 -9.45
N LEU A 1033 -14.99 -9.77 -8.98
CA LEU A 1033 -16.22 -9.00 -8.87
C LEU A 1033 -16.46 -8.56 -7.42
N GLY A 1034 -16.38 -7.25 -7.18
CA GLY A 1034 -16.58 -6.64 -5.86
C GLY A 1034 -15.43 -6.82 -4.87
N GLY A 1035 -15.75 -6.63 -3.59
CA GLY A 1035 -14.88 -6.95 -2.45
C GLY A 1035 -13.68 -6.03 -2.23
N ALA A 1036 -13.58 -4.87 -2.89
CA ALA A 1036 -12.39 -4.03 -2.78
C ALA A 1036 -12.61 -2.56 -3.17
N ALA A 1037 -11.66 -1.72 -2.78
CA ALA A 1037 -11.70 -0.27 -2.92
C ALA A 1037 -12.09 0.19 -4.34
N GLY A 1038 -13.21 0.91 -4.44
CA GLY A 1038 -13.70 1.52 -5.68
C GLY A 1038 -14.50 0.58 -6.58
N THR A 1039 -14.89 -0.61 -6.08
CA THR A 1039 -15.87 -1.46 -6.78
C THR A 1039 -17.32 -1.05 -6.53
N GLU A 1040 -17.58 -0.18 -5.54
CA GLU A 1040 -18.93 0.14 -5.03
C GLU A 1040 -19.72 -1.10 -4.54
N LEU A 1041 -19.01 -2.24 -4.36
CA LEU A 1041 -19.50 -3.55 -3.92
C LEU A 1041 -18.68 -3.99 -2.71
N GLU A 1042 -18.67 -3.13 -1.69
CA GLU A 1042 -17.89 -3.22 -0.47
C GLU A 1042 -18.82 -3.18 0.75
N LEU A 1043 -18.32 -3.49 1.96
CA LEU A 1043 -19.11 -3.63 3.19
C LEU A 1043 -20.06 -2.45 3.52
N ALA A 1044 -19.73 -1.24 3.08
CA ALA A 1044 -20.58 -0.05 3.26
C ALA A 1044 -21.87 -0.07 2.43
N ASN A 1045 -21.85 -0.73 1.27
CA ASN A 1045 -22.99 -0.86 0.35
C ASN A 1045 -23.65 -2.25 0.46
N CYS A 1046 -22.83 -3.29 0.70
CA CYS A 1046 -23.23 -4.69 0.63
C CYS A 1046 -22.89 -5.45 1.93
N PRO A 1047 -23.53 -5.10 3.06
CA PRO A 1047 -23.31 -5.78 4.32
C PRO A 1047 -23.81 -7.24 4.29
N LEU A 1048 -23.25 -8.05 5.19
CA LEU A 1048 -23.65 -9.43 5.43
C LEU A 1048 -25.17 -9.56 5.65
N GLY A 1049 -25.84 -10.35 4.82
CA GLY A 1049 -27.29 -10.62 4.96
C GLY A 1049 -28.19 -9.46 4.53
N ALA A 1050 -27.73 -8.56 3.66
CA ALA A 1050 -28.55 -7.51 3.08
C ALA A 1050 -29.78 -8.09 2.34
N THR A 1051 -30.98 -7.65 2.71
CA THR A 1051 -32.26 -8.11 2.12
C THR A 1051 -32.64 -7.38 0.84
N ASP A 1052 -31.97 -6.26 0.53
CA ASP A 1052 -32.06 -5.58 -0.76
C ASP A 1052 -30.85 -6.01 -1.59
N THR A 1053 -31.11 -6.69 -2.71
CA THR A 1053 -30.06 -7.30 -3.54
C THR A 1053 -29.57 -6.37 -4.65
N GLU A 1054 -30.40 -5.40 -5.07
CA GLU A 1054 -30.16 -4.55 -6.25
C GLU A 1054 -28.86 -3.74 -6.18
N PRO A 1055 -28.48 -3.08 -5.06
CA PRO A 1055 -27.21 -2.35 -4.95
C PRO A 1055 -25.97 -3.25 -5.08
N CYS A 1056 -26.17 -4.56 -4.92
CA CYS A 1056 -25.11 -5.56 -4.72
C CYS A 1056 -25.00 -6.56 -5.88
N MET A 1057 -25.72 -6.35 -6.99
CA MET A 1057 -25.59 -7.17 -8.19
C MET A 1057 -24.33 -6.79 -8.97
N ALA A 1058 -23.40 -7.74 -9.10
CA ALA A 1058 -22.05 -7.51 -9.58
C ALA A 1058 -21.83 -7.82 -11.07
N ALA A 1059 -22.43 -8.89 -11.61
CA ALA A 1059 -22.38 -9.25 -13.04
C ALA A 1059 -23.42 -10.29 -13.43
N PHE A 1060 -23.89 -10.26 -14.68
CA PHE A 1060 -24.77 -11.27 -15.29
C PHE A 1060 -24.06 -12.62 -15.48
N LEU A 1061 -22.85 -12.56 -16.04
CA LEU A 1061 -22.01 -13.70 -16.42
C LEU A 1061 -20.55 -13.26 -16.42
N ALA A 1062 -19.67 -13.98 -15.73
CA ALA A 1062 -18.27 -13.60 -15.65
C ALA A 1062 -17.49 -13.94 -16.95
N LEU A 1063 -17.59 -15.18 -17.44
CA LEU A 1063 -16.89 -15.61 -18.67
C LEU A 1063 -17.79 -16.47 -19.57
N HIS A 1064 -17.91 -16.09 -20.85
CA HIS A 1064 -18.61 -16.84 -21.88
C HIS A 1064 -17.64 -17.30 -22.98
N LEU A 1065 -17.30 -18.59 -23.02
CA LEU A 1065 -16.57 -19.20 -24.13
C LEU A 1065 -17.55 -19.57 -25.24
N THR A 1066 -17.70 -18.72 -26.25
CA THR A 1066 -18.82 -18.82 -27.21
C THR A 1066 -18.62 -19.93 -28.26
N HIS A 1067 -19.69 -20.31 -28.96
CA HIS A 1067 -19.65 -21.36 -29.96
C HIS A 1067 -18.60 -21.14 -31.05
N GLY A 1068 -17.68 -22.10 -31.16
CA GLY A 1068 -16.61 -22.13 -32.16
C GLY A 1068 -15.34 -21.36 -31.79
N SER A 1069 -15.20 -20.90 -30.54
CA SER A 1069 -13.98 -20.33 -29.93
C SER A 1069 -12.92 -21.40 -29.54
N SER A 1070 -11.78 -21.00 -28.97
CA SER A 1070 -10.85 -21.86 -28.22
C SER A 1070 -10.08 -21.04 -27.16
N ALA A 1071 -9.69 -21.63 -26.02
CA ALA A 1071 -9.08 -20.88 -24.92
C ALA A 1071 -8.10 -21.69 -24.05
N TYR A 1072 -6.92 -21.14 -23.79
CA TYR A 1072 -5.97 -21.63 -22.77
C TYR A 1072 -5.97 -20.68 -21.56
N LEU A 1073 -6.48 -21.11 -20.39
CA LEU A 1073 -6.69 -20.27 -19.21
C LEU A 1073 -5.83 -20.79 -18.03
N GLU A 1074 -4.72 -20.13 -17.72
CA GLU A 1074 -3.71 -20.61 -16.76
C GLU A 1074 -3.50 -19.65 -15.57
N GLY A 1075 -3.61 -20.16 -14.35
CA GLY A 1075 -3.70 -19.34 -13.14
C GLY A 1075 -4.94 -18.44 -13.07
N THR A 1076 -5.88 -18.58 -14.01
CA THR A 1076 -7.12 -17.81 -14.04
C THR A 1076 -8.01 -18.15 -12.85
N TRP A 1077 -8.53 -17.10 -12.22
CA TRP A 1077 -9.47 -17.16 -11.10
C TRP A 1077 -10.65 -16.27 -11.46
N VAL A 1078 -11.87 -16.80 -11.32
CA VAL A 1078 -13.12 -16.10 -11.60
C VAL A 1078 -13.94 -16.07 -10.31
N TRP A 1079 -13.79 -15.01 -9.53
CA TRP A 1079 -14.26 -14.90 -8.14
C TRP A 1079 -15.29 -13.78 -8.01
N LEU A 1080 -16.47 -14.14 -7.54
CA LEU A 1080 -17.37 -13.20 -6.88
C LEU A 1080 -16.96 -13.09 -5.40
N ALA A 1081 -16.78 -11.86 -4.91
CA ALA A 1081 -16.23 -11.63 -3.59
C ALA A 1081 -17.17 -12.05 -2.45
N ASP A 1082 -16.72 -12.99 -1.62
CA ASP A 1082 -17.38 -13.38 -0.38
C ASP A 1082 -17.01 -12.47 0.82
N HIS A 1083 -15.89 -11.76 0.73
CA HIS A 1083 -15.39 -10.84 1.76
C HIS A 1083 -14.68 -9.60 1.19
N ILE A 1084 -14.47 -8.58 2.03
CA ILE A 1084 -13.67 -7.40 1.69
C ILE A 1084 -12.16 -7.67 1.78
N LEU A 1085 -11.42 -7.24 0.76
CA LEU A 1085 -9.97 -7.34 0.62
C LEU A 1085 -9.21 -6.11 1.10
N ASP A 1086 -9.89 -5.00 1.37
CA ASP A 1086 -9.30 -3.76 1.87
C ASP A 1086 -9.92 -3.33 3.22
N GLY A 1087 -9.34 -2.31 3.87
CA GLY A 1087 -9.75 -1.87 5.21
C GLY A 1087 -9.40 -2.92 6.27
N GLN A 1088 -10.40 -3.65 6.76
CA GLN A 1088 -10.20 -4.75 7.72
C GLN A 1088 -9.84 -6.09 7.05
N GLY A 1089 -10.01 -6.21 5.72
CA GLY A 1089 -9.49 -7.35 4.93
C GLY A 1089 -9.98 -8.74 5.36
N SER A 1090 -11.23 -8.85 5.83
CA SER A 1090 -11.75 -10.10 6.43
C SER A 1090 -13.27 -10.15 6.63
N SER A 1091 -13.99 -9.02 6.61
CA SER A 1091 -15.45 -9.03 6.80
C SER A 1091 -16.17 -9.61 5.57
N GLN A 1092 -17.00 -10.63 5.78
CA GLN A 1092 -17.88 -11.20 4.75
C GLN A 1092 -18.94 -10.20 4.25
N ILE A 1093 -19.37 -10.35 3.00
CA ILE A 1093 -20.35 -9.51 2.30
C ILE A 1093 -21.36 -10.35 1.51
N SER A 1094 -22.54 -9.78 1.24
CA SER A 1094 -23.55 -10.37 0.34
C SER A 1094 -23.55 -9.60 -0.99
N ILE A 1095 -22.98 -10.17 -2.06
CA ILE A 1095 -23.05 -9.62 -3.42
C ILE A 1095 -23.41 -10.73 -4.43
N TYR A 1096 -23.98 -10.37 -5.58
CA TYR A 1096 -24.68 -11.32 -6.43
C TYR A 1096 -24.18 -11.29 -7.88
N SER A 1097 -23.66 -12.40 -8.39
CA SER A 1097 -23.41 -12.58 -9.83
C SER A 1097 -24.04 -13.88 -10.31
N GLY A 1098 -24.81 -13.81 -11.40
CA GLY A 1098 -25.63 -14.92 -11.85
C GLY A 1098 -24.80 -16.16 -12.18
N ARG A 1099 -23.77 -16.01 -13.03
CA ARG A 1099 -23.13 -17.13 -13.71
C ARG A 1099 -21.60 -16.96 -13.72
N GLY A 1100 -20.86 -18.03 -13.43
CA GLY A 1100 -19.41 -18.05 -13.48
C GLY A 1100 -18.89 -18.21 -14.91
N ILE A 1101 -18.62 -19.45 -15.30
CA ILE A 1101 -18.04 -19.80 -16.60
C ILE A 1101 -19.05 -20.64 -17.41
N LEU A 1102 -19.56 -20.06 -18.50
CA LEU A 1102 -20.37 -20.74 -19.51
C LEU A 1102 -19.49 -21.09 -20.71
N SER A 1103 -19.48 -22.35 -21.16
CA SER A 1103 -18.81 -22.77 -22.40
C SER A 1103 -19.77 -23.47 -23.37
N GLU A 1104 -19.85 -22.91 -24.58
CA GLU A 1104 -20.43 -23.53 -25.78
C GLU A 1104 -19.30 -23.88 -26.79
N SER A 1105 -18.05 -23.84 -26.34
CA SER A 1105 -16.87 -23.95 -27.20
C SER A 1105 -16.69 -25.37 -27.76
N GLU A 1106 -16.36 -25.47 -29.06
CA GLU A 1106 -15.95 -26.73 -29.68
C GLU A 1106 -14.48 -27.08 -29.42
N GLY A 1107 -13.75 -26.20 -28.74
CA GLY A 1107 -12.40 -26.41 -28.27
C GLY A 1107 -11.28 -26.27 -29.32
N PRO A 1108 -10.02 -26.50 -28.90
CA PRO A 1108 -9.65 -26.98 -27.57
C PRO A 1108 -9.84 -25.91 -26.46
N VAL A 1109 -10.11 -26.37 -25.24
CA VAL A 1109 -10.15 -25.53 -24.03
C VAL A 1109 -9.36 -26.18 -22.90
N TRP A 1110 -8.58 -25.38 -22.18
CA TRP A 1110 -7.89 -25.74 -20.93
C TRP A 1110 -8.25 -24.70 -19.86
N MET A 1111 -8.82 -25.10 -18.71
CA MET A 1111 -9.30 -24.14 -17.68
C MET A 1111 -9.35 -24.68 -16.24
N LEU A 1112 -9.46 -23.76 -15.25
CA LEU A 1112 -9.11 -23.99 -13.83
C LEU A 1112 -10.19 -23.56 -12.79
N VAL A 1113 -10.24 -22.31 -12.28
CA VAL A 1113 -10.97 -21.98 -11.02
C VAL A 1113 -12.08 -20.91 -11.15
N THR A 1114 -13.25 -21.13 -10.54
CA THR A 1114 -14.34 -20.12 -10.42
C THR A 1114 -15.25 -20.34 -9.19
N GLU A 1115 -15.70 -19.27 -8.53
CA GLU A 1115 -16.35 -19.35 -7.20
C GLU A 1115 -17.49 -18.34 -6.97
N HIS A 1116 -18.44 -18.74 -6.13
CA HIS A 1116 -19.53 -17.94 -5.52
C HIS A 1116 -20.62 -17.40 -6.47
N HIS A 1117 -20.72 -17.87 -7.71
CA HIS A 1117 -21.80 -17.46 -8.62
C HIS A 1117 -23.14 -18.14 -8.27
N VAL A 1118 -24.27 -17.47 -8.53
CA VAL A 1118 -25.60 -17.84 -7.99
C VAL A 1118 -26.19 -19.10 -8.64
N LEU A 1119 -26.15 -19.21 -9.98
CA LEU A 1119 -26.74 -20.32 -10.73
C LEU A 1119 -25.75 -21.47 -10.91
N TYR A 1120 -24.54 -21.16 -11.37
CA TYR A 1120 -23.48 -22.15 -11.58
C TYR A 1120 -22.09 -21.52 -11.61
N GLN A 1121 -21.13 -22.34 -11.18
CA GLN A 1121 -19.70 -22.07 -11.26
C GLN A 1121 -19.21 -22.46 -12.67
N TYR A 1122 -19.33 -23.74 -13.06
CA TYR A 1122 -19.13 -24.20 -14.44
C TYR A 1122 -20.42 -24.69 -15.10
N ARG A 1123 -20.67 -24.26 -16.34
CA ARG A 1123 -21.65 -24.90 -17.23
C ARG A 1123 -21.13 -25.11 -18.64
N LEU A 1124 -21.23 -26.35 -19.13
CA LEU A 1124 -20.80 -26.77 -20.46
C LEU A 1124 -22.03 -27.23 -21.26
N VAL A 1125 -22.31 -26.58 -22.40
CA VAL A 1125 -23.52 -26.88 -23.19
C VAL A 1125 -23.16 -27.02 -24.67
N HIS A 1126 -23.38 -28.19 -25.26
CA HIS A 1126 -22.85 -28.59 -26.59
C HIS A 1126 -21.30 -28.48 -26.74
N ALA A 1127 -20.57 -28.36 -25.62
CA ALA A 1127 -19.14 -28.15 -25.59
C ALA A 1127 -18.37 -29.39 -26.07
N LYS A 1128 -17.16 -29.19 -26.60
CA LYS A 1128 -16.30 -30.29 -27.07
C LYS A 1128 -14.83 -30.07 -26.76
N ASN A 1129 -14.08 -31.15 -26.59
CA ASN A 1129 -12.61 -31.13 -26.44
C ASN A 1129 -12.16 -30.19 -25.31
N HIS A 1130 -12.49 -30.52 -24.05
CA HIS A 1130 -12.10 -29.73 -22.87
C HIS A 1130 -11.21 -30.55 -21.94
N TYR A 1131 -10.12 -29.94 -21.46
CA TYR A 1131 -9.32 -30.41 -20.33
C TYR A 1131 -9.48 -29.45 -19.15
N MET A 1132 -9.82 -30.00 -17.99
CA MET A 1132 -10.21 -29.26 -16.80
C MET A 1132 -9.47 -29.85 -15.60
N GLY A 1133 -8.30 -29.31 -15.25
CA GLY A 1133 -7.35 -30.04 -14.40
C GLY A 1133 -6.32 -29.16 -13.66
N LEU A 1134 -6.42 -28.97 -12.34
CA LEU A 1134 -7.57 -29.25 -11.48
C LEU A 1134 -8.56 -28.08 -11.50
N ILE A 1135 -9.85 -28.37 -11.45
CA ILE A 1135 -10.89 -27.36 -11.25
C ILE A 1135 -11.25 -27.20 -9.77
N GLN A 1136 -11.56 -25.97 -9.35
CA GLN A 1136 -12.00 -25.70 -7.98
C GLN A 1136 -13.14 -24.68 -7.95
N THR A 1137 -14.07 -24.88 -7.01
CA THR A 1137 -15.27 -24.07 -6.84
C THR A 1137 -15.75 -24.01 -5.39
N GLU A 1138 -16.36 -22.90 -5.00
CA GLU A 1138 -17.14 -22.76 -3.76
C GLU A 1138 -18.55 -22.23 -4.09
N SER A 1139 -19.59 -22.83 -3.48
CA SER A 1139 -20.97 -22.31 -3.54
C SER A 1139 -21.12 -21.04 -2.67
N PRO A 1140 -21.84 -20.00 -3.11
CA PRO A 1140 -21.93 -18.72 -2.39
C PRO A 1140 -22.54 -18.85 -0.98
N TYR A 1141 -21.89 -18.22 0.00
CA TYR A 1141 -22.07 -18.54 1.42
C TYR A 1141 -23.47 -18.21 1.99
N TRP A 1142 -24.21 -17.32 1.33
CA TRP A 1142 -25.58 -16.95 1.69
C TRP A 1142 -26.64 -17.97 1.22
N GLN A 1143 -26.34 -18.82 0.22
CA GLN A 1143 -27.31 -19.83 -0.21
C GLN A 1143 -27.65 -20.78 0.95
N PRO A 1144 -28.92 -21.19 1.10
CA PRO A 1144 -30.04 -21.05 0.15
C PRO A 1144 -30.93 -19.82 0.43
N SER A 1145 -30.38 -18.69 0.87
CA SER A 1145 -31.13 -17.46 1.16
C SER A 1145 -30.45 -16.20 0.59
N PRO A 1146 -30.81 -15.72 -0.62
CA PRO A 1146 -31.76 -16.32 -1.56
C PRO A 1146 -31.29 -17.67 -2.12
N ALA A 1147 -32.24 -18.48 -2.60
CA ALA A 1147 -31.96 -19.74 -3.29
C ALA A 1147 -31.66 -19.47 -4.78
N ALA A 1148 -30.89 -20.33 -5.43
CA ALA A 1148 -30.75 -20.29 -6.88
C ALA A 1148 -32.15 -20.39 -7.56
N PRO A 1149 -32.48 -19.58 -8.59
CA PRO A 1149 -31.62 -18.63 -9.29
C PRO A 1149 -31.64 -17.18 -8.76
N GLU A 1150 -32.43 -16.86 -7.73
CA GLU A 1150 -32.59 -15.48 -7.23
C GLU A 1150 -31.26 -14.88 -6.75
N PRO A 1151 -30.98 -13.58 -7.01
CA PRO A 1151 -31.87 -12.55 -7.57
C PRO A 1151 -31.88 -12.45 -9.11
N PHE A 1152 -31.36 -13.45 -9.83
CA PHE A 1152 -31.29 -13.40 -11.31
C PHE A 1152 -32.46 -14.14 -11.98
N SER A 1153 -32.86 -13.64 -13.16
CA SER A 1153 -33.76 -14.37 -14.06
C SER A 1153 -33.01 -15.50 -14.80
N LEU A 1154 -33.74 -16.58 -15.12
CA LEU A 1154 -33.26 -17.67 -15.97
C LEU A 1154 -33.38 -17.28 -17.45
N ASP A 1155 -32.28 -17.34 -18.20
CA ASP A 1155 -32.25 -17.05 -19.63
C ASP A 1155 -31.80 -18.27 -20.46
N SER A 1156 -32.73 -18.76 -21.28
CA SER A 1156 -32.50 -19.81 -22.28
C SER A 1156 -31.47 -19.43 -23.36
N ALA A 1157 -31.20 -18.15 -23.58
CA ALA A 1157 -30.12 -17.68 -24.47
C ALA A 1157 -28.75 -18.05 -23.91
N TYR A 1158 -28.53 -17.88 -22.60
CA TYR A 1158 -27.31 -18.30 -21.90
C TYR A 1158 -27.40 -19.72 -21.32
N LYS A 1159 -28.39 -20.49 -21.78
CA LYS A 1159 -28.54 -21.93 -21.56
C LYS A 1159 -28.63 -22.29 -20.07
N ASP A 1160 -29.25 -21.47 -19.23
CA ASP A 1160 -29.27 -21.73 -17.78
C ASP A 1160 -29.87 -23.11 -17.43
N PRO A 1161 -29.37 -23.78 -16.37
CA PRO A 1161 -29.90 -25.05 -15.94
C PRO A 1161 -31.29 -24.85 -15.31
N MET A 1162 -32.13 -25.89 -15.34
CA MET A 1162 -33.37 -25.89 -14.57
C MET A 1162 -33.08 -26.19 -13.10
N PHE A 1163 -33.80 -25.53 -12.20
CA PHE A 1163 -33.78 -25.79 -10.76
C PHE A 1163 -35.15 -26.32 -10.33
N SER A 1164 -35.19 -27.43 -9.58
CA SER A 1164 -36.41 -27.89 -8.93
C SER A 1164 -36.66 -27.14 -7.61
N GLU A 1165 -37.82 -27.37 -6.97
CA GLU A 1165 -38.11 -26.85 -5.62
C GLU A 1165 -37.08 -27.31 -4.55
N THR A 1166 -36.25 -28.31 -4.87
CA THR A 1166 -35.16 -28.82 -4.00
C THR A 1166 -33.76 -28.37 -4.39
N ASP A 1167 -33.53 -27.84 -5.60
CA ASP A 1167 -32.21 -27.42 -6.07
C ASP A 1167 -31.94 -25.95 -5.71
N THR A 1168 -31.78 -25.67 -4.41
CA THR A 1168 -31.71 -24.30 -3.88
C THR A 1168 -30.30 -23.67 -3.93
N PHE A 1169 -29.33 -24.31 -4.58
CA PHE A 1169 -27.91 -23.94 -4.59
C PHE A 1169 -27.33 -23.90 -6.00
N SER A 1170 -26.21 -23.19 -6.17
CA SER A 1170 -25.45 -23.15 -7.41
C SER A 1170 -24.86 -24.51 -7.78
N TRP A 1171 -24.90 -24.87 -9.06
CA TRP A 1171 -24.17 -26.05 -9.57
C TRP A 1171 -22.66 -25.75 -9.66
N ALA A 1172 -21.81 -26.59 -9.06
CA ALA A 1172 -20.37 -26.46 -9.24
C ALA A 1172 -19.95 -26.81 -10.67
N LEU A 1173 -20.55 -27.87 -11.24
CA LEU A 1173 -20.36 -28.28 -12.61
C LEU A 1173 -21.66 -28.85 -13.18
N SER A 1174 -22.17 -28.25 -14.26
CA SER A 1174 -23.32 -28.74 -15.01
C SER A 1174 -22.91 -29.00 -16.47
N ILE A 1175 -23.19 -30.20 -17.00
CA ILE A 1175 -22.77 -30.61 -18.36
C ILE A 1175 -23.96 -31.14 -19.15
N GLU A 1176 -24.21 -30.55 -20.32
CA GLU A 1176 -25.34 -30.87 -21.20
C GLU A 1176 -24.87 -31.03 -22.66
N LEU A 1177 -25.30 -32.11 -23.33
CA LEU A 1177 -25.07 -32.42 -24.74
C LEU A 1177 -23.59 -32.33 -25.22
N SER A 1178 -22.64 -32.48 -24.30
CA SER A 1178 -21.21 -32.14 -24.47
C SER A 1178 -20.31 -33.38 -24.54
N LYS A 1179 -19.22 -33.33 -25.31
CA LYS A 1179 -18.47 -34.56 -25.69
C LYS A 1179 -16.94 -34.38 -25.64
N ASP A 1180 -16.25 -35.44 -25.25
CA ASP A 1180 -14.79 -35.41 -25.02
C ASP A 1180 -14.37 -34.37 -23.98
N ILE A 1181 -15.07 -34.40 -22.83
CA ILE A 1181 -14.79 -33.58 -21.65
C ILE A 1181 -13.97 -34.41 -20.66
N ILE A 1182 -12.81 -33.90 -20.24
CA ILE A 1182 -11.90 -34.55 -19.29
C ILE A 1182 -11.68 -33.63 -18.09
N VAL A 1183 -12.23 -34.03 -16.95
CA VAL A 1183 -11.93 -33.40 -15.65
C VAL A 1183 -10.85 -34.22 -14.97
N PHE A 1184 -9.67 -33.65 -14.75
CA PHE A 1184 -8.50 -34.33 -14.22
C PHE A 1184 -8.05 -33.69 -12.90
N GLY A 1185 -8.74 -34.08 -11.83
CA GLY A 1185 -8.76 -33.39 -10.53
C GLY A 1185 -9.89 -32.37 -10.45
N ALA A 1186 -10.70 -32.46 -9.40
CA ALA A 1186 -11.69 -31.45 -9.04
C ALA A 1186 -11.78 -31.29 -7.51
N GLY A 1187 -11.98 -30.05 -7.05
CA GLY A 1187 -12.25 -29.69 -5.66
C GLY A 1187 -13.51 -28.83 -5.57
N LEU A 1188 -14.67 -29.44 -5.35
CA LEU A 1188 -15.96 -28.74 -5.43
C LEU A 1188 -16.61 -28.67 -4.05
N TYR A 1189 -16.72 -27.47 -3.47
CA TYR A 1189 -17.01 -27.31 -2.04
C TYR A 1189 -18.31 -26.56 -1.76
N SER A 1190 -19.06 -27.03 -0.76
CA SER A 1190 -20.15 -26.27 -0.14
C SER A 1190 -19.90 -26.18 1.36
N PHE A 1191 -19.62 -24.97 1.86
CA PHE A 1191 -19.17 -24.75 3.24
C PHE A 1191 -20.24 -24.23 4.21
N PHE A 1192 -21.36 -23.75 3.68
CA PHE A 1192 -22.32 -22.95 4.43
C PHE A 1192 -23.77 -23.25 4.03
N GLN A 1193 -24.67 -22.99 4.96
CA GLN A 1193 -26.10 -22.73 4.70
C GLN A 1193 -26.44 -21.39 5.36
N ASN A 1194 -26.68 -20.34 4.57
CA ASN A 1194 -26.90 -18.97 5.06
C ASN A 1194 -25.86 -18.54 6.11
N TYR A 1195 -24.59 -18.55 5.72
CA TYR A 1195 -23.40 -18.28 6.54
C TYR A 1195 -23.19 -19.18 7.78
N SER A 1196 -24.02 -20.20 8.01
CA SER A 1196 -23.82 -21.21 9.06
C SER A 1196 -23.04 -22.42 8.53
N GLN A 1197 -21.94 -22.78 9.20
CA GLN A 1197 -21.15 -23.98 8.89
C GLN A 1197 -21.66 -25.26 9.59
N ALA A 1198 -22.80 -25.21 10.30
CA ALA A 1198 -23.33 -26.36 11.06
C ALA A 1198 -23.65 -27.60 10.19
N CYS A 1199 -23.79 -27.42 8.87
CA CYS A 1199 -23.98 -28.47 7.89
C CYS A 1199 -22.70 -29.28 7.57
N LEU A 1200 -21.51 -28.81 7.96
CA LEU A 1200 -20.25 -29.53 7.74
C LEU A 1200 -20.17 -30.82 8.58
N ASP A 1201 -20.57 -30.75 9.86
CA ASP A 1201 -20.59 -31.91 10.77
C ASP A 1201 -21.55 -33.02 10.26
N ALA A 1202 -22.60 -32.63 9.54
CA ALA A 1202 -23.59 -33.52 8.94
C ALA A 1202 -23.34 -33.82 7.44
N ARG A 1203 -22.27 -33.26 6.85
CA ARG A 1203 -21.87 -33.41 5.44
C ARG A 1203 -23.01 -33.17 4.42
N ASN A 1204 -23.82 -32.14 4.66
CA ASN A 1204 -25.05 -31.91 3.90
C ASN A 1204 -25.37 -30.43 3.66
N CYS A 1205 -24.36 -29.58 3.47
CA CYS A 1205 -24.54 -28.17 3.15
C CYS A 1205 -25.33 -27.97 1.85
N GLN A 1206 -25.13 -28.84 0.85
CA GLN A 1206 -25.82 -28.79 -0.44
C GLN A 1206 -26.35 -30.17 -0.88
N PRO A 1207 -27.56 -30.30 -1.46
CA PRO A 1207 -28.09 -31.61 -1.87
C PRO A 1207 -27.30 -32.28 -3.00
N GLN A 1208 -27.01 -31.54 -4.07
CA GLN A 1208 -26.37 -32.03 -5.30
C GLN A 1208 -25.36 -30.97 -5.78
N ILE A 1209 -24.15 -31.37 -6.20
CA ILE A 1209 -23.08 -30.42 -6.58
C ILE A 1209 -22.60 -30.51 -8.04
N ILE A 1210 -22.70 -31.70 -8.67
CA ILE A 1210 -22.49 -31.90 -10.11
C ILE A 1210 -23.78 -32.44 -10.73
N ASP A 1211 -24.13 -31.99 -11.94
CA ASP A 1211 -25.13 -32.62 -12.80
C ASP A 1211 -24.58 -32.83 -14.24
N ILE A 1212 -24.92 -33.96 -14.86
CA ILE A 1212 -24.45 -34.37 -16.20
C ILE A 1212 -25.58 -35.08 -16.93
N ASP A 1213 -25.92 -34.65 -18.15
CA ASP A 1213 -26.95 -35.34 -18.93
C ASP A 1213 -26.49 -36.72 -19.45
N SER A 1214 -27.43 -37.63 -19.68
CA SER A 1214 -27.15 -38.99 -20.16
C SER A 1214 -26.68 -39.06 -21.63
N GLU A 1215 -26.65 -37.94 -22.35
CA GLU A 1215 -26.06 -37.83 -23.69
C GLU A 1215 -24.57 -37.42 -23.71
N SER A 1216 -24.05 -36.85 -22.61
CA SER A 1216 -22.69 -36.32 -22.55
C SER A 1216 -21.61 -37.40 -22.43
N VAL A 1217 -20.44 -37.15 -23.04
CA VAL A 1217 -19.26 -38.02 -22.99
C VAL A 1217 -18.19 -37.36 -22.12
N VAL A 1218 -18.19 -37.73 -20.84
CA VAL A 1218 -17.37 -37.12 -19.78
C VAL A 1218 -16.59 -38.18 -19.03
N HIS A 1219 -15.34 -37.88 -18.70
CA HIS A 1219 -14.53 -38.64 -17.75
C HIS A 1219 -14.01 -37.71 -16.65
N ILE A 1220 -14.22 -38.11 -15.40
CA ILE A 1220 -13.80 -37.37 -14.21
C ILE A 1220 -12.84 -38.25 -13.41
N TYR A 1221 -11.68 -37.71 -13.08
CA TYR A 1221 -10.65 -38.34 -12.25
C TYR A 1221 -10.44 -37.49 -10.99
N SER A 1222 -10.25 -38.12 -9.83
CA SER A 1222 -9.93 -37.44 -8.56
C SER A 1222 -10.86 -36.26 -8.24
N LEU A 1223 -12.17 -36.52 -8.24
CA LEU A 1223 -13.18 -35.57 -7.79
C LEU A 1223 -13.30 -35.63 -6.27
N SER A 1224 -12.81 -34.59 -5.59
CA SER A 1224 -13.04 -34.36 -4.17
C SER A 1224 -14.16 -33.33 -4.00
N THR A 1225 -15.13 -33.62 -3.12
CA THR A 1225 -16.17 -32.66 -2.71
C THR A 1225 -16.19 -32.46 -1.19
N VAL A 1226 -16.82 -31.37 -0.75
CA VAL A 1226 -17.04 -31.06 0.67
C VAL A 1226 -18.52 -30.82 0.92
N ALA A 1227 -19.09 -31.61 1.83
CA ALA A 1227 -20.44 -31.47 2.40
C ALA A 1227 -21.57 -31.29 1.37
N SER A 1228 -21.56 -32.13 0.33
CA SER A 1228 -22.69 -32.24 -0.59
C SER A 1228 -23.14 -33.69 -0.72
N ALA A 1229 -24.41 -33.95 -0.38
CA ALA A 1229 -24.94 -35.28 -0.16
C ALA A 1229 -24.76 -36.20 -1.37
N PHE A 1230 -24.94 -35.68 -2.59
CA PHE A 1230 -24.57 -36.35 -3.83
C PHE A 1230 -23.42 -35.61 -4.54
N GLN A 1231 -22.31 -36.34 -4.76
CA GLN A 1231 -21.11 -35.85 -5.43
C GLN A 1231 -21.28 -35.77 -6.95
N VAL A 1232 -22.08 -36.69 -7.52
CA VAL A 1232 -22.39 -36.77 -8.96
C VAL A 1232 -23.87 -37.09 -9.12
N SER A 1233 -24.55 -36.29 -9.94
CA SER A 1233 -25.93 -36.49 -10.37
C SER A 1233 -25.97 -36.71 -11.89
N VAL A 1234 -26.98 -37.42 -12.38
CA VAL A 1234 -27.22 -37.64 -13.81
C VAL A 1234 -28.68 -37.35 -14.13
N ASP A 1235 -28.93 -36.55 -15.16
CA ASP A 1235 -30.26 -36.06 -15.54
C ASP A 1235 -31.03 -35.45 -14.33
N GLY A 1236 -30.33 -34.71 -13.45
CA GLY A 1236 -30.87 -34.11 -12.23
C GLY A 1236 -31.07 -35.05 -11.04
N VAL A 1237 -30.67 -36.33 -11.15
CA VAL A 1237 -30.84 -37.36 -10.11
C VAL A 1237 -29.49 -37.76 -9.51
N GLY A 1238 -29.30 -37.54 -8.21
CA GLY A 1238 -28.11 -37.96 -7.47
C GLY A 1238 -27.80 -39.46 -7.59
N ILE A 1239 -26.59 -39.79 -8.03
CA ILE A 1239 -26.11 -41.17 -8.26
C ILE A 1239 -25.07 -41.59 -7.22
N VAL A 1240 -24.10 -40.71 -6.92
CA VAL A 1240 -22.96 -41.05 -6.05
C VAL A 1240 -23.09 -40.30 -4.73
N GLU A 1241 -23.41 -41.00 -3.65
CA GLU A 1241 -23.45 -40.40 -2.30
C GLU A 1241 -22.05 -40.03 -1.79
N GLU A 1242 -21.98 -38.98 -0.96
CA GLU A 1242 -20.76 -38.63 -0.23
C GLU A 1242 -20.35 -39.70 0.79
N SER A 1243 -21.35 -40.42 1.33
CA SER A 1243 -21.23 -41.40 2.42
C SER A 1243 -20.24 -42.54 2.10
N ASP A 1244 -20.23 -43.03 0.85
CA ASP A 1244 -19.36 -44.10 0.35
C ASP A 1244 -17.89 -43.66 0.16
N ASN A 1245 -17.63 -42.35 0.12
CA ASN A 1245 -16.40 -41.78 -0.43
C ASN A 1245 -15.61 -40.91 0.57
N VAL A 1246 -15.98 -40.89 1.85
CA VAL A 1246 -15.33 -40.08 2.89
C VAL A 1246 -13.83 -40.40 2.98
N ASN A 1247 -12.98 -39.38 2.78
CA ASN A 1247 -11.55 -39.55 2.52
C ASN A 1247 -10.70 -38.51 3.27
N GLY A 1248 -11.09 -38.20 4.50
CA GLY A 1248 -10.50 -37.13 5.33
C GLY A 1248 -11.53 -36.03 5.60
N PHE A 1249 -11.16 -34.77 5.34
CA PHE A 1249 -12.12 -33.67 5.39
C PHE A 1249 -13.05 -33.71 4.17
N ALA A 1250 -12.48 -33.73 2.96
CA ALA A 1250 -13.20 -33.97 1.73
C ALA A 1250 -13.54 -35.47 1.54
N SER A 1251 -14.42 -35.74 0.56
CA SER A 1251 -14.84 -37.07 0.14
C SER A 1251 -14.54 -37.23 -1.35
N THR A 1252 -13.98 -38.36 -1.80
CA THR A 1252 -13.31 -38.45 -3.11
C THR A 1252 -13.79 -39.62 -3.99
N VAL A 1253 -14.41 -39.28 -5.12
CA VAL A 1253 -14.59 -40.20 -6.25
C VAL A 1253 -13.27 -40.28 -7.02
N THR A 1254 -12.69 -41.48 -7.14
CA THR A 1254 -11.40 -41.65 -7.84
C THR A 1254 -11.57 -41.61 -9.35
N VAL A 1255 -12.63 -42.26 -9.88
CA VAL A 1255 -13.03 -42.15 -11.28
C VAL A 1255 -14.55 -42.21 -11.39
N TRP A 1256 -15.14 -41.32 -12.19
CA TRP A 1256 -16.47 -41.50 -12.77
C TRP A 1256 -16.41 -41.31 -14.29
N SER A 1257 -17.23 -42.05 -15.03
CA SER A 1257 -17.31 -41.93 -16.49
C SER A 1257 -18.73 -42.22 -16.98
N SER A 1258 -19.22 -41.51 -18.00
CA SER A 1258 -20.64 -41.58 -18.40
C SER A 1258 -21.07 -42.88 -19.09
N SER A 1259 -20.20 -43.90 -19.23
CA SER A 1259 -20.60 -45.20 -19.80
C SER A 1259 -19.85 -46.40 -19.23
N GLY A 1260 -20.58 -47.42 -18.77
CA GLY A 1260 -20.03 -48.68 -18.24
C GLY A 1260 -19.56 -49.70 -19.28
N LYS A 1261 -19.37 -49.31 -20.55
CA LYS A 1261 -18.89 -50.22 -21.63
C LYS A 1261 -17.99 -49.50 -22.63
N SER A 1262 -16.73 -49.89 -22.67
CA SER A 1262 -15.75 -49.48 -23.69
C SER A 1262 -16.26 -49.77 -25.11
N ARG A 1263 -16.44 -48.72 -25.93
CA ARG A 1263 -16.71 -48.88 -27.37
C ARG A 1263 -15.43 -49.24 -28.14
N HIS A 1264 -14.95 -50.47 -27.98
CA HIS A 1264 -14.05 -51.09 -28.97
C HIS A 1264 -14.84 -51.45 -30.24
N GLY A 1265 -15.23 -50.44 -31.02
CA GLY A 1265 -15.58 -50.56 -32.43
C GLY A 1265 -14.32 -50.29 -33.23
N GLY A 1266 -13.83 -51.29 -33.97
CA GLY A 1266 -12.44 -51.28 -34.44
C GLY A 1266 -12.15 -50.33 -35.60
N ASP A 1267 -10.99 -49.67 -35.51
CA ASP A 1267 -10.14 -49.32 -36.66
C ASP A 1267 -8.67 -49.48 -36.23
N GLN A 1268 -8.12 -50.70 -36.38
CA GLN A 1268 -6.67 -50.92 -36.25
C GLN A 1268 -5.98 -50.57 -37.57
N VAL A 1269 -5.52 -49.32 -37.68
CA VAL A 1269 -4.54 -48.95 -38.71
C VAL A 1269 -3.14 -49.26 -38.18
N HIS A 1270 -2.55 -50.36 -38.65
CA HIS A 1270 -1.12 -50.62 -38.43
C HIS A 1270 -0.27 -49.54 -39.10
N ALA A 1271 0.47 -48.77 -38.30
CA ALA A 1271 1.60 -47.97 -38.76
C ALA A 1271 2.89 -48.69 -38.38
N GLU A 1272 3.63 -49.18 -39.38
CA GLU A 1272 4.95 -49.79 -39.14
C GLU A 1272 5.97 -48.72 -38.75
N ILE A 1273 6.64 -48.90 -37.62
CA ILE A 1273 7.76 -48.04 -37.20
C ILE A 1273 9.03 -48.55 -37.90
N GLY A 1274 9.50 -47.78 -38.88
CA GLY A 1274 10.85 -47.91 -39.42
C GLY A 1274 11.91 -47.46 -38.39
N ILE A 1275 13.08 -48.08 -38.45
CA ILE A 1275 14.25 -47.86 -37.56
C ILE A 1275 14.90 -46.50 -37.83
#